data_AF-A0A959XW26-F1
#
_entry.id   AF-A0A959XW26-F1
#
_cell.length_a   1.000
_cell.length_b   1.000
_cell.length_c   1.000
_cell.angle_alpha   90.00
_cell.angle_beta   90.00
_cell.angle_gamma   90.00
#
_symmetry.space_group_name_H-M   'P 1'
#
loop_
_entity.id
_entity.type
_entity.pdbx_description
1 polymer ?
#
loop_
_entity_poly.entity_id
_entity_poly.type
_entity_poly.pdbx_seq_one_letter_code
_entity_poly.pdbx_strand_id
1 'polypeptide(L)'
;RTIQDWIVRRQLLGVPGVVDVSSFGGKLKQYEVAVDPAKLLSMDLTLIDVYNTLAENNANTGGSYIEKGPNLYYVRGEGLITSTDDIAGLAIRTKGGSPIRIKDVAEVRLGFAPRFGAMMRNGQGETVGGVVLMIKGGNAMQVINGVKERMAQIGTSLPPGVAIDVFVDRSKLIARTTATVEENLGLGALIVVLVLVLVLGNLRAGLIVASLIPLSMLFAIGLMNLFGQTANLMSMGALDFGLIVDGAVIIVEGVLFLLHGRFAGQVLDQRAMNGEVVRSSSRLMRSAVFGQVIILIVYVPIFALTGVEGKMFKPMAFTVSFAIIGALLLSLTWVPFISSLVLSKRVQAHDSLSDRLVTRLQNAYTPLLRKALNAPKAVVGTALLLLIGAGLLFNSLGGEFIPELDEGDFATNYTIRQGSSLEQTMMVGTQLEHILLDSFPEVKEVVSKIGTSEIPSDPMPIESADLIIVLKDKKEWTTARTSAQLAEKMEQAMNVVPGVNLSFEQPIQMRFNELIAGVKSDIAIKLFGEDLELLYKKGNEIAGLIADIPGLTDLKVEQVVGMPQLVVKYDRGRLAQYGLTVAQANRVLTTALAGGKAGTVYEGERKFDLVVRMAGYRAADIDMVKDLRVPLDAGDQVPLREVADVTFRSAPAQVTREDGERRIVVEANVRDRDIQSVAHDIQARLHAKLALPPGYYITYGGTFQNLQEAKARLGLAVPVALLLIFFLLFMAFNSTRKALLIFSAVPLAAVGGVLALWLRGMPFSISAGVGFIALFGVAVLNGIVLISYFEEDERRGGTDLMERITHGARDRLRPVLATAMVASLGFLPMAISQSAGSEVQRPLATVVIGGLITSTLLTLFVLPVLYKLFGSARRRNIGTAPATATLLLLLAAAPTANGQAPLTMEQAVQLALQGHPGMVAAQAGVEREEALKATVFTLAPLDLQYQFGQINSSVNDHNLSAATGLEAPNTIVRRAQVQQQRIALARGRATLTRAQVQHEAASAFLGLQAARERQRLYTMLDSLYGNFAAFAERKVQVGESPPLESLSAHAEWERVKLARQAADAEAVAAEALLCQWTGTPAIGSLPPLTPLQPPALDSLPTAANPELRTFTALQALGRAEAKLARAQWTPSIKLGAFSQSLDGLAPYWGGTVGLSVPLLKTGQGGLAKAAMLNARIAEQERLAALRSTTAQWAAAVEDLRQRQRESAFYDQQGAALSEALLNNATRNYQAGEIGYTTYIQTLGQAYDLRNGRIGALLALDLSILQLNYLSGR
;
A
#
# COMPACT_ATOMS: atom_id res chain seq x y z
N ARG A 1 -21.91 -33.52 13.35
CA ARG A 1 -20.82 -32.68 13.89
C ARG A 1 -19.62 -33.51 14.34
N THR A 2 -19.78 -34.46 15.27
CA THR A 2 -18.68 -35.32 15.78
C THR A 2 -17.83 -35.97 14.68
N ILE A 3 -18.44 -36.45 13.59
CA ILE A 3 -17.73 -37.01 12.42
C ILE A 3 -16.81 -35.97 11.77
N GLN A 4 -17.30 -34.73 11.58
CA GLN A 4 -16.51 -33.65 11.00
C GLN A 4 -15.28 -33.33 11.86
N ASP A 5 -15.45 -33.19 13.17
CA ASP A 5 -14.35 -32.75 14.05
C ASP A 5 -13.30 -33.85 14.31
N TRP A 6 -13.74 -35.11 14.48
CA TRP A 6 -12.86 -36.20 14.91
C TRP A 6 -12.37 -37.13 13.79
N ILE A 7 -13.08 -37.18 12.65
CA ILE A 7 -12.71 -38.03 11.51
C ILE A 7 -12.21 -37.17 10.35
N VAL A 8 -13.03 -36.25 9.85
CA VAL A 8 -12.73 -35.47 8.64
C VAL A 8 -11.61 -34.45 8.89
N ARG A 9 -11.80 -33.53 9.84
CA ARG A 9 -10.84 -32.47 10.17
C ARG A 9 -9.46 -33.04 10.49
N ARG A 10 -9.39 -34.06 11.37
CA ARG A 10 -8.11 -34.66 11.77
C ARG A 10 -7.31 -35.23 10.60
N GLN A 11 -7.98 -35.88 9.66
CA GLN A 11 -7.32 -36.46 8.49
C GLN A 11 -6.94 -35.39 7.45
N LEU A 12 -7.73 -34.31 7.34
CA LEU A 12 -7.42 -33.18 6.45
C LEU A 12 -6.28 -32.30 6.96
N LEU A 13 -6.10 -32.16 8.28
CA LEU A 13 -4.99 -31.41 8.88
C LEU A 13 -3.62 -31.97 8.50
N GLY A 14 -3.54 -33.26 8.12
CA GLY A 14 -2.30 -33.87 7.64
C GLY A 14 -1.92 -33.51 6.20
N VAL A 15 -2.78 -32.80 5.45
CA VAL A 15 -2.51 -32.42 4.05
C VAL A 15 -1.54 -31.23 4.02
N PRO A 16 -0.39 -31.34 3.33
CA PRO A 16 0.57 -30.24 3.23
C PRO A 16 -0.07 -28.96 2.67
N GLY A 17 0.16 -27.83 3.34
CA GLY A 17 -0.37 -26.52 2.95
C GLY A 17 -1.77 -26.19 3.50
N VAL A 18 -2.43 -27.11 4.21
CA VAL A 18 -3.60 -26.82 5.04
C VAL A 18 -3.14 -26.30 6.40
N VAL A 19 -3.66 -25.15 6.84
CA VAL A 19 -3.41 -24.59 8.18
C VAL A 19 -4.40 -25.15 9.19
N ASP A 20 -5.69 -25.10 8.85
CA ASP A 20 -6.75 -25.65 9.67
C ASP A 20 -7.95 -25.99 8.81
N VAL A 21 -8.89 -26.78 9.35
CA VAL A 21 -10.22 -26.99 8.79
C VAL A 21 -11.22 -26.47 9.80
N SER A 22 -11.86 -25.35 9.46
CA SER A 22 -12.84 -24.69 10.32
C SER A 22 -14.20 -25.36 10.16
N SER A 23 -14.68 -26.00 11.21
CA SER A 23 -15.97 -26.69 11.20
C SER A 23 -17.12 -25.68 11.38
N PHE A 24 -18.12 -25.73 10.51
CA PHE A 24 -19.26 -24.81 10.47
C PHE A 24 -20.58 -25.54 10.72
N GLY A 25 -21.45 -24.98 11.58
CA GLY A 25 -22.76 -25.53 11.90
C GLY A 25 -22.77 -26.89 12.62
N GLY A 26 -23.97 -27.40 12.89
CA GLY A 26 -24.18 -28.64 13.64
C GLY A 26 -24.10 -28.46 15.15
N LYS A 27 -24.48 -29.54 15.86
CA LYS A 27 -24.55 -29.56 17.33
C LYS A 27 -23.25 -30.15 17.91
N LEU A 28 -22.45 -29.32 18.58
CA LEU A 28 -21.25 -29.77 19.29
C LEU A 28 -21.67 -30.57 20.53
N LYS A 29 -21.42 -31.88 20.53
CA LYS A 29 -21.81 -32.81 21.59
C LYS A 29 -21.20 -32.40 22.94
N GLN A 30 -22.03 -32.34 23.98
CA GLN A 30 -21.62 -32.16 25.37
C GLN A 30 -22.35 -33.17 26.26
N TYR A 31 -21.72 -33.57 27.36
CA TYR A 31 -22.39 -34.29 28.44
C TYR A 31 -23.03 -33.24 29.35
N GLU A 32 -24.34 -33.08 29.25
CA GLU A 32 -25.09 -32.04 29.97
C GLU A 32 -25.78 -32.64 31.18
N VAL A 33 -25.45 -32.14 32.36
CA VAL A 33 -26.17 -32.39 33.60
C VAL A 33 -27.17 -31.24 33.78
N ALA A 34 -28.42 -31.49 33.38
CA ALA A 34 -29.51 -30.53 33.42
C ALA A 34 -30.17 -30.55 34.81
N VAL A 35 -29.79 -29.58 35.65
CA VAL A 35 -30.17 -29.54 37.07
C VAL A 35 -31.52 -28.86 37.25
N ASP A 36 -32.37 -29.46 38.08
CA ASP A 36 -33.67 -28.89 38.46
C ASP A 36 -33.52 -28.02 39.74
N PRO A 37 -33.72 -26.69 39.65
CA PRO A 37 -33.57 -25.80 40.80
C PRO A 37 -34.52 -26.11 41.96
N ALA A 38 -35.73 -26.60 41.68
CA ALA A 38 -36.71 -26.92 42.71
C ALA A 38 -36.27 -28.14 43.52
N LYS A 39 -35.67 -29.15 42.86
CA LYS A 39 -35.13 -30.34 43.53
C LYS A 39 -33.92 -30.00 44.39
N LEU A 40 -33.00 -29.17 43.89
CA LEU A 40 -31.86 -28.68 44.67
C LEU A 40 -32.31 -28.02 45.97
N LEU A 41 -33.31 -27.12 45.89
CA LEU A 41 -33.85 -26.43 47.07
C LEU A 41 -34.48 -27.41 48.06
N SER A 42 -35.26 -28.39 47.59
CA SER A 42 -35.91 -29.38 48.46
C SER A 42 -34.92 -30.27 49.23
N MET A 43 -33.71 -30.43 48.69
CA MET A 43 -32.66 -31.29 49.24
C MET A 43 -31.54 -30.51 49.96
N ASP A 44 -31.68 -29.18 50.07
CA ASP A 44 -30.68 -28.27 50.67
C ASP A 44 -29.29 -28.39 49.98
N LEU A 45 -29.33 -28.41 48.65
CA LEU A 45 -28.17 -28.47 47.76
C LEU A 45 -28.11 -27.23 46.88
N THR A 46 -26.90 -26.89 46.43
CA THR A 46 -26.65 -25.74 45.57
C THR A 46 -26.22 -26.20 44.18
N LEU A 47 -26.34 -25.33 43.18
CA LEU A 47 -25.83 -25.61 41.84
C LEU A 47 -24.31 -25.84 41.82
N ILE A 48 -23.60 -25.17 42.74
CA ILE A 48 -22.15 -25.27 42.88
C ILE A 48 -21.74 -26.59 43.53
N ASP A 49 -22.55 -27.16 44.44
CA ASP A 49 -22.30 -28.49 44.99
C ASP A 49 -22.26 -29.54 43.87
N VAL A 50 -23.25 -29.51 42.95
CA VAL A 50 -23.29 -30.43 41.80
C VAL A 50 -22.06 -30.23 40.90
N TYR A 51 -21.69 -28.98 40.63
CA TYR A 51 -20.50 -28.65 39.85
C TYR A 51 -19.22 -29.22 40.48
N ASN A 52 -19.02 -29.00 41.78
CA ASN A 52 -17.83 -29.45 42.49
C ASN A 52 -17.78 -30.99 42.55
N THR A 53 -18.90 -31.66 42.83
CA THR A 53 -18.98 -33.12 42.80
C THR A 53 -18.52 -33.68 41.45
N LEU A 54 -18.96 -33.09 40.33
CA LEU A 54 -18.57 -33.54 39.00
C LEU A 54 -17.10 -33.24 38.68
N ALA A 55 -16.57 -32.11 39.16
CA ALA A 55 -15.19 -31.72 38.93
C ALA A 55 -14.19 -32.56 39.71
N GLU A 56 -14.52 -32.94 40.94
CA GLU A 56 -13.64 -33.72 41.83
C GLU A 56 -13.64 -35.23 41.52
N ASN A 57 -14.71 -35.76 40.91
CA ASN A 57 -14.87 -37.20 40.66
C ASN A 57 -14.58 -37.61 39.20
N ASN A 58 -13.78 -36.84 38.45
CA ASN A 58 -13.43 -37.14 37.06
C ASN A 58 -11.93 -36.99 36.79
N ALA A 59 -11.12 -37.87 37.37
CA ALA A 59 -9.66 -37.86 37.21
C ALA A 59 -9.04 -39.25 37.35
N ASN A 60 -7.97 -39.50 36.60
CA ASN A 60 -7.07 -40.64 36.83
C ASN A 60 -5.85 -40.19 37.62
N THR A 61 -5.27 -41.11 38.40
CA THR A 61 -4.04 -40.85 39.18
C THR A 61 -2.96 -41.88 38.85
N GLY A 62 -1.70 -41.43 38.74
CA GLY A 62 -0.54 -42.32 38.61
C GLY A 62 0.07 -42.61 39.99
N GLY A 63 0.23 -43.89 40.32
CA GLY A 63 0.75 -44.37 41.61
C GLY A 63 2.20 -44.86 41.58
N SER A 64 3.00 -44.42 40.60
CA SER A 64 4.35 -44.95 40.31
C SER A 64 4.32 -46.44 39.94
N TYR A 65 5.33 -47.21 40.32
CA TYR A 65 5.39 -48.66 40.11
C TYR A 65 5.76 -49.39 41.40
N ILE A 66 5.38 -50.66 41.47
CA ILE A 66 5.78 -51.61 42.51
C ILE A 66 6.71 -52.63 41.87
N GLU A 67 7.89 -52.82 42.45
CA GLU A 67 8.80 -53.88 42.06
C GLU A 67 8.43 -55.18 42.76
N LYS A 68 8.26 -56.26 42.00
CA LYS A 68 7.98 -57.59 42.54
C LYS A 68 8.78 -58.65 41.79
N GLY A 69 9.92 -59.04 42.37
CA GLY A 69 10.86 -59.97 41.74
C GLY A 69 11.52 -59.35 40.50
N PRO A 70 11.51 -60.02 39.33
CA PRO A 70 12.07 -59.46 38.09
C PRO A 70 11.13 -58.47 37.37
N ASN A 71 9.89 -58.27 37.84
CA ASN A 71 8.88 -57.49 37.14
C ASN A 71 8.57 -56.16 37.84
N LEU A 72 8.32 -55.14 37.03
CA LEU A 72 7.81 -53.82 37.42
C LEU A 72 6.30 -53.73 37.12
N TYR A 73 5.50 -53.40 38.12
CA TYR A 73 4.05 -53.21 37.97
C TYR A 73 3.69 -51.74 38.17
N TYR A 74 3.32 -51.04 37.11
CA TYR A 74 2.84 -49.66 37.21
C TYR A 74 1.46 -49.62 37.91
N VAL A 75 1.33 -48.75 38.91
CA VAL A 75 0.08 -48.54 39.65
C VAL A 75 -0.67 -47.36 39.02
N ARG A 76 -1.92 -47.58 38.65
CA ARG A 76 -2.82 -46.56 38.10
C ARG A 76 -4.17 -46.62 38.82
N GLY A 77 -4.65 -45.47 39.27
CA GLY A 77 -6.03 -45.28 39.72
C GLY A 77 -6.89 -44.81 38.55
N GLU A 78 -7.99 -45.54 38.30
CA GLU A 78 -8.96 -45.23 37.25
C GLU A 78 -10.20 -44.60 37.87
N GLY A 79 -10.44 -43.32 37.57
CA GLY A 79 -11.55 -42.52 38.08
C GLY A 79 -12.14 -41.59 37.01
N LEU A 80 -11.85 -41.84 35.73
CA LEU A 80 -12.50 -41.13 34.63
C LEU A 80 -13.94 -41.62 34.44
N ILE A 81 -14.83 -40.66 34.23
CA ILE A 81 -16.23 -40.92 33.87
C ILE A 81 -16.28 -41.40 32.41
N THR A 82 -16.99 -42.50 32.15
CA THR A 82 -17.10 -43.10 30.80
C THR A 82 -18.52 -43.10 30.24
N SER A 83 -19.53 -43.17 31.11
CA SER A 83 -20.94 -43.28 30.72
C SER A 83 -21.82 -42.22 31.37
N THR A 84 -23.02 -42.02 30.84
CA THR A 84 -24.05 -41.17 31.49
C THR A 84 -24.52 -41.76 32.82
N ASP A 85 -24.46 -43.08 32.97
CA ASP A 85 -24.87 -43.77 34.19
C ASP A 85 -23.85 -43.55 35.31
N ASP A 86 -22.56 -43.48 34.98
CA ASP A 86 -21.49 -43.13 35.92
C ASP A 86 -21.76 -41.74 36.52
N ILE A 87 -22.07 -40.77 35.67
CA ILE A 87 -22.42 -39.39 36.08
C ILE A 87 -23.66 -39.41 36.97
N ALA A 88 -24.72 -40.09 36.54
CA ALA A 88 -25.99 -40.17 37.27
C ALA A 88 -25.84 -40.84 38.65
N GLY A 89 -24.87 -41.74 38.79
CA GLY A 89 -24.57 -42.50 40.01
C GLY A 89 -23.76 -41.76 41.07
N LEU A 90 -23.08 -40.66 40.73
CA LEU A 90 -22.24 -39.89 41.65
C LEU A 90 -23.05 -39.35 42.83
N ALA A 91 -22.50 -39.50 44.04
CA ALA A 91 -23.09 -38.98 45.27
C ALA A 91 -22.63 -37.54 45.53
N ILE A 92 -23.57 -36.62 45.73
CA ILE A 92 -23.31 -35.21 46.04
C ILE A 92 -23.10 -35.03 47.54
N ARG A 93 -24.04 -35.56 48.35
CA ARG A 93 -24.02 -35.47 49.81
C ARG A 93 -24.73 -36.68 50.41
N THR A 94 -24.30 -37.13 51.59
CA THR A 94 -24.94 -38.24 52.32
C THR A 94 -25.71 -37.69 53.52
N LYS A 95 -27.01 -37.96 53.61
CA LYS A 95 -27.88 -37.51 54.70
C LYS A 95 -28.54 -38.72 55.36
N GLY A 96 -28.31 -38.91 56.67
CA GLY A 96 -28.89 -40.04 57.43
C GLY A 96 -28.48 -41.44 56.94
N GLY A 97 -27.32 -41.58 56.29
CA GLY A 97 -26.82 -42.85 55.75
C GLY A 97 -27.28 -43.18 54.32
N SER A 98 -28.15 -42.37 53.70
CA SER A 98 -28.51 -42.49 52.28
C SER A 98 -27.80 -41.41 51.43
N PRO A 99 -27.11 -41.80 50.34
CA PRO A 99 -26.46 -40.84 49.45
C PRO A 99 -27.49 -40.20 48.51
N ILE A 100 -27.47 -38.87 48.42
CA ILE A 100 -28.20 -38.10 47.40
C ILE A 100 -27.32 -38.09 46.16
N ARG A 101 -27.83 -38.64 45.06
CA ARG A 101 -27.10 -38.79 43.80
C ARG A 101 -27.47 -37.71 42.78
N ILE A 102 -26.64 -37.55 41.75
CA ILE A 102 -26.90 -36.58 40.68
C ILE A 102 -28.26 -36.83 40.01
N LYS A 103 -28.64 -38.09 39.76
CA LYS A 103 -29.96 -38.43 39.18
C LYS A 103 -31.16 -37.96 40.01
N ASP A 104 -30.96 -37.73 41.31
CA ASP A 104 -32.05 -37.32 42.20
C ASP A 104 -32.36 -35.82 42.05
N VAL A 105 -31.41 -35.03 41.57
CA VAL A 105 -31.52 -33.56 41.39
C VAL A 105 -31.38 -33.07 39.95
N ALA A 106 -30.88 -33.91 39.05
CA ALA A 106 -30.58 -33.52 37.67
C ALA A 106 -30.83 -34.65 36.67
N GLU A 107 -31.16 -34.27 35.44
CA GLU A 107 -31.22 -35.18 34.28
C GLU A 107 -29.87 -35.16 33.56
N VAL A 108 -29.21 -36.32 33.46
CA VAL A 108 -27.97 -36.47 32.68
C VAL A 108 -28.33 -36.85 31.25
N ARG A 109 -27.99 -35.98 30.30
CA ARG A 109 -28.31 -36.17 28.88
C ARG A 109 -27.17 -35.74 27.96
N LEU A 110 -27.23 -36.19 26.72
CA LEU A 110 -26.36 -35.68 25.67
C LEU A 110 -26.92 -34.34 25.18
N GLY A 111 -26.28 -33.25 25.61
CA GLY A 111 -26.61 -31.89 25.22
C GLY A 111 -25.69 -31.36 24.13
N PHE A 112 -25.74 -30.05 23.92
CA PHE A 112 -24.83 -29.35 23.02
C PHE A 112 -24.49 -27.95 23.48
N ALA A 113 -23.33 -27.48 23.05
CA ALA A 113 -22.85 -26.13 23.34
C ALA A 113 -23.79 -25.06 22.75
N PRO A 114 -23.87 -23.86 23.37
CA PRO A 114 -24.52 -22.71 22.75
C PRO A 114 -23.92 -22.47 21.36
N ARG A 115 -24.79 -22.29 20.37
CA ARG A 115 -24.38 -22.17 18.97
C ARG A 115 -24.24 -20.70 18.61
N PHE A 116 -23.09 -20.36 18.02
CA PHE A 116 -22.83 -19.03 17.46
C PHE A 116 -22.95 -18.98 15.94
N GLY A 117 -23.29 -20.12 15.31
CA GLY A 117 -23.52 -20.22 13.88
C GLY A 117 -24.21 -21.53 13.47
N ALA A 118 -24.75 -21.55 12.26
CA ALA A 118 -25.41 -22.69 11.64
C ALA A 118 -25.09 -22.73 10.14
N MET A 119 -25.17 -23.92 9.54
CA MET A 119 -25.03 -24.07 8.09
C MET A 119 -26.30 -24.70 7.55
N MET A 120 -26.83 -24.17 6.46
CA MET A 120 -28.00 -24.71 5.77
C MET A 120 -27.66 -24.99 4.31
N ARG A 121 -28.42 -25.89 3.70
CA ARG A 121 -28.22 -26.28 2.30
C ARG A 121 -29.54 -26.64 1.64
N ASN A 122 -29.75 -26.07 0.45
CA ASN A 122 -30.82 -26.39 -0.49
C ASN A 122 -32.25 -26.38 0.07
N GLY A 123 -32.54 -25.59 1.10
CA GLY A 123 -33.84 -25.56 1.76
C GLY A 123 -34.19 -26.84 2.55
N GLN A 124 -33.26 -27.79 2.68
CA GLN A 124 -33.50 -29.09 3.34
C GLN A 124 -33.19 -29.06 4.86
N GLY A 125 -32.82 -27.89 5.39
CA GLY A 125 -32.54 -27.70 6.81
C GLY A 125 -31.03 -27.61 7.14
N GLU A 126 -30.72 -27.76 8.43
CA GLU A 126 -29.36 -27.61 8.98
C GLU A 126 -28.44 -28.77 8.56
N THR A 127 -27.25 -28.42 8.09
CA THR A 127 -26.16 -29.36 7.75
C THR A 127 -24.88 -29.04 8.53
N VAL A 128 -23.86 -29.88 8.36
CA VAL A 128 -22.52 -29.68 8.94
C VAL A 128 -21.52 -29.54 7.82
N GLY A 129 -20.75 -28.47 7.83
CA GLY A 129 -19.69 -28.24 6.84
C GLY A 129 -18.31 -28.05 7.47
N GLY A 130 -17.32 -28.05 6.59
CA GLY A 130 -15.93 -27.71 6.92
C GLY A 130 -15.36 -26.79 5.86
N VAL A 131 -14.71 -25.72 6.28
CA VAL A 131 -13.98 -24.80 5.41
C VAL A 131 -12.49 -25.08 5.58
N VAL A 132 -11.82 -25.51 4.52
CA VAL A 132 -10.38 -25.76 4.53
C VAL A 132 -9.63 -24.44 4.38
N LEU A 133 -8.79 -24.12 5.36
CA LEU A 133 -7.96 -22.92 5.36
C LEU A 133 -6.56 -23.26 4.85
N MET A 134 -6.12 -22.56 3.81
CA MET A 134 -4.79 -22.73 3.22
C MET A 134 -3.76 -21.84 3.91
N ILE A 135 -2.52 -22.29 3.97
CA ILE A 135 -1.40 -21.46 4.43
C ILE A 135 -1.18 -20.27 3.51
N LYS A 136 -0.85 -19.12 4.11
CA LYS A 136 -0.52 -17.91 3.36
C LYS A 136 0.67 -18.19 2.43
N GLY A 137 0.51 -17.87 1.15
CA GLY A 137 1.54 -18.14 0.12
C GLY A 137 1.58 -19.58 -0.39
N GLY A 138 0.73 -20.48 0.10
CA GLY A 138 0.61 -21.84 -0.42
C GLY A 138 0.03 -21.88 -1.83
N ASN A 139 0.34 -22.94 -2.59
CA ASN A 139 -0.23 -23.17 -3.91
C ASN A 139 -1.66 -23.74 -3.80
N ALA A 140 -2.65 -22.94 -4.17
CA ALA A 140 -4.06 -23.32 -4.07
C ALA A 140 -4.40 -24.61 -4.83
N MET A 141 -3.89 -24.81 -6.05
CA MET A 141 -4.17 -26.01 -6.82
C MET A 141 -3.57 -27.26 -6.18
N GLN A 142 -2.33 -27.18 -5.70
CA GLN A 142 -1.68 -28.30 -5.04
C GLN A 142 -2.41 -28.70 -3.75
N VAL A 143 -2.79 -27.72 -2.94
CA VAL A 143 -3.54 -27.95 -1.69
C VAL A 143 -4.92 -28.53 -1.99
N ILE A 144 -5.66 -27.97 -2.96
CA ILE A 144 -6.99 -28.50 -3.34
C ILE A 144 -6.89 -29.93 -3.85
N ASN A 145 -5.89 -30.25 -4.67
CA ASN A 145 -5.68 -31.62 -5.16
C ASN A 145 -5.37 -32.59 -4.01
N GLY A 146 -4.48 -32.21 -3.09
CA GLY A 146 -4.18 -33.01 -1.90
C GLY A 146 -5.40 -33.19 -0.99
N VAL A 147 -6.25 -32.16 -0.85
CA VAL A 147 -7.53 -32.24 -0.13
C VAL A 147 -8.49 -33.19 -0.84
N LYS A 148 -8.67 -33.10 -2.16
CA LYS A 148 -9.55 -33.99 -2.93
C LYS A 148 -9.11 -35.45 -2.83
N GLU A 149 -7.81 -35.71 -2.95
CA GLU A 149 -7.25 -37.05 -2.78
C GLU A 149 -7.50 -37.59 -1.37
N ARG A 150 -7.22 -36.78 -0.35
CA ARG A 150 -7.48 -37.14 1.05
C ARG A 150 -8.98 -37.33 1.31
N MET A 151 -9.85 -36.56 0.66
CA MET A 151 -11.29 -36.69 0.81
C MET A 151 -11.83 -37.98 0.22
N ALA A 152 -11.31 -38.42 -0.93
CA ALA A 152 -11.66 -39.71 -1.51
C ALA A 152 -11.26 -40.88 -0.57
N GLN A 153 -10.11 -40.77 0.09
CA GLN A 153 -9.67 -41.75 1.10
C GLN A 153 -10.56 -41.72 2.35
N ILE A 154 -10.91 -40.53 2.85
CA ILE A 154 -11.79 -40.39 4.02
C ILE A 154 -13.17 -40.98 3.72
N GLY A 155 -13.70 -40.77 2.51
CA GLY A 155 -15.01 -41.27 2.08
C GLY A 155 -15.20 -42.77 2.25
N THR A 156 -14.14 -43.58 2.09
CA THR A 156 -14.22 -45.05 2.29
C THR A 156 -14.27 -45.46 3.77
N SER A 157 -13.83 -44.58 4.67
CA SER A 157 -13.82 -44.81 6.13
C SER A 157 -15.09 -44.31 6.84
N LEU A 158 -15.99 -43.65 6.11
CA LEU A 158 -17.21 -43.09 6.70
C LEU A 158 -18.27 -44.17 6.96
N PRO A 159 -19.13 -43.98 7.98
CA PRO A 159 -20.28 -44.85 8.20
C PRO A 159 -21.22 -44.88 6.99
N PRO A 160 -21.90 -46.01 6.74
CA PRO A 160 -22.88 -46.11 5.65
C PRO A 160 -23.97 -45.05 5.81
N GLY A 161 -24.32 -44.37 4.71
CA GLY A 161 -25.30 -43.28 4.69
C GLY A 161 -24.72 -41.87 4.90
N VAL A 162 -23.40 -41.73 5.10
CA VAL A 162 -22.72 -40.42 5.19
C VAL A 162 -21.86 -40.19 3.95
N ALA A 163 -22.11 -39.09 3.24
CA ALA A 163 -21.31 -38.64 2.10
C ALA A 163 -20.73 -37.24 2.36
N ILE A 164 -19.61 -36.93 1.70
CA ILE A 164 -18.99 -35.61 1.73
C ILE A 164 -19.13 -34.99 0.35
N ASP A 165 -19.88 -33.90 0.28
CA ASP A 165 -20.03 -33.12 -0.95
C ASP A 165 -19.23 -31.82 -0.87
N VAL A 166 -18.65 -31.42 -2.00
CA VAL A 166 -17.96 -30.14 -2.15
C VAL A 166 -18.92 -29.13 -2.78
N PHE A 167 -19.25 -28.07 -2.04
CA PHE A 167 -20.13 -27.00 -2.53
C PHE A 167 -19.36 -25.86 -3.21
N VAL A 168 -18.18 -25.47 -2.70
CA VAL A 168 -17.32 -24.46 -3.34
C VAL A 168 -15.98 -25.07 -3.69
N ASP A 169 -15.60 -24.96 -4.97
CA ASP A 169 -14.34 -25.48 -5.48
C ASP A 169 -13.62 -24.45 -6.36
N ARG A 170 -12.62 -23.80 -5.75
CA ARG A 170 -11.80 -22.79 -6.44
C ARG A 170 -11.01 -23.35 -7.63
N SER A 171 -10.78 -24.66 -7.71
CA SER A 171 -10.04 -25.23 -8.85
C SER A 171 -10.76 -25.04 -10.18
N LYS A 172 -12.10 -24.92 -10.19
CA LYS A 172 -12.87 -24.63 -11.41
C LYS A 172 -12.56 -23.24 -11.97
N LEU A 173 -12.49 -22.22 -11.11
CA LEU A 173 -12.13 -20.87 -11.54
C LEU A 173 -10.68 -20.80 -12.02
N ILE A 174 -9.77 -21.45 -11.29
CA ILE A 174 -8.35 -21.52 -11.69
C ILE A 174 -8.22 -22.22 -13.04
N ALA A 175 -8.90 -23.34 -13.27
CA ALA A 175 -8.87 -24.04 -14.55
C ALA A 175 -9.44 -23.19 -15.70
N ARG A 176 -10.58 -22.52 -15.50
CA ARG A 176 -11.19 -21.64 -16.51
C ARG A 176 -10.31 -20.44 -16.85
N THR A 177 -9.72 -19.80 -15.85
CA THR A 177 -8.83 -18.65 -16.05
C THR A 177 -7.51 -19.06 -16.71
N THR A 178 -6.90 -20.18 -16.32
CA THR A 178 -5.72 -20.73 -16.99
C THR A 178 -6.01 -21.10 -18.44
N ALA A 179 -7.14 -21.77 -18.72
CA ALA A 179 -7.53 -22.10 -20.09
C ALA A 179 -7.75 -20.84 -20.95
N THR A 180 -8.36 -19.80 -20.37
CA THR A 180 -8.54 -18.50 -21.05
C THR A 180 -7.20 -17.85 -21.39
N VAL A 181 -6.23 -17.92 -20.48
CA VAL A 181 -4.87 -17.39 -20.71
C VAL A 181 -4.14 -18.19 -21.78
N GLU A 182 -4.20 -19.53 -21.73
CA GLU A 182 -3.62 -20.41 -22.74
C GLU A 182 -4.22 -20.17 -24.13
N GLU A 183 -5.55 -20.05 -24.21
CA GLU A 183 -6.26 -19.75 -25.46
C GLU A 183 -5.88 -18.37 -26.00
N ASN A 184 -5.91 -17.32 -25.17
CA ASN A 184 -5.56 -15.97 -25.58
C ASN A 184 -4.10 -15.85 -26.03
N LEU A 185 -3.16 -16.48 -25.30
CA LEU A 185 -1.74 -16.53 -25.69
C LEU A 185 -1.55 -17.37 -26.96
N GLY A 186 -2.20 -18.53 -27.07
CA GLY A 186 -2.12 -19.39 -28.25
C GLY A 186 -2.64 -18.70 -29.51
N LEU A 187 -3.82 -18.08 -29.44
CA LEU A 187 -4.41 -17.29 -30.52
C LEU A 187 -3.57 -16.06 -30.83
N GLY A 188 -3.07 -15.35 -29.81
CA GLY A 188 -2.19 -14.19 -29.97
C GLY A 188 -0.90 -14.56 -30.70
N ALA A 189 -0.24 -15.64 -30.29
CA ALA A 189 0.95 -16.14 -30.97
C ALA A 189 0.65 -16.54 -32.42
N LEU A 190 -0.45 -17.25 -32.67
CA LEU A 190 -0.87 -17.65 -34.01
C LEU A 190 -1.12 -16.44 -34.93
N ILE A 191 -1.83 -15.42 -34.43
CA ILE A 191 -2.08 -14.18 -35.16
C ILE A 191 -0.75 -13.47 -35.46
N VAL A 192 0.15 -13.37 -34.48
CA VAL A 192 1.47 -12.75 -34.69
C VAL A 192 2.27 -13.49 -35.76
N VAL A 193 2.31 -14.82 -35.74
CA VAL A 193 3.00 -15.62 -36.77
C VAL A 193 2.39 -15.40 -38.15
N LEU A 194 1.05 -15.40 -38.25
CA LEU A 194 0.34 -15.16 -39.51
C LEU A 194 0.67 -13.76 -40.07
N VAL A 195 0.63 -12.73 -39.22
CA VAL A 195 0.94 -11.35 -39.60
C VAL A 195 2.40 -11.21 -40.01
N LEU A 196 3.35 -11.83 -39.28
CA LEU A 196 4.78 -11.81 -39.63
C LEU A 196 5.04 -12.40 -41.01
N VAL A 197 4.46 -13.56 -41.31
CA VAL A 197 4.60 -14.19 -42.63
C VAL A 197 3.98 -13.33 -43.73
N LEU A 198 2.82 -12.72 -43.46
CA LEU A 198 2.13 -11.85 -44.41
C LEU A 198 2.91 -10.57 -44.68
N VAL A 199 3.44 -9.89 -43.65
CA VAL A 199 4.11 -8.60 -43.81
C VAL A 199 5.53 -8.76 -44.35
N LEU A 200 6.29 -9.77 -43.92
CA LEU A 200 7.66 -10.00 -44.42
C LEU A 200 7.69 -10.61 -45.83
N GLY A 201 6.59 -11.19 -46.32
CA GLY A 201 6.50 -11.78 -47.66
C GLY A 201 7.37 -13.03 -47.87
N ASN A 202 8.08 -13.48 -46.83
CA ASN A 202 8.98 -14.63 -46.85
C ASN A 202 8.68 -15.55 -45.67
N LEU A 203 8.15 -16.74 -45.98
CA LEU A 203 7.78 -17.75 -44.98
C LEU A 203 8.95 -18.13 -44.06
N ARG A 204 10.18 -18.23 -44.61
CA ARG A 204 11.36 -18.57 -43.80
C ARG A 204 11.68 -17.47 -42.82
N ALA A 205 11.69 -16.21 -43.26
CA ALA A 205 11.95 -15.07 -42.40
C ALA A 205 10.89 -14.92 -41.29
N GLY A 206 9.61 -15.09 -41.64
CA GLY A 206 8.52 -15.10 -40.66
C GLY A 206 8.68 -16.21 -39.62
N LEU A 207 9.04 -17.43 -40.02
CA LEU A 207 9.27 -18.55 -39.11
C LEU A 207 10.49 -18.36 -38.21
N ILE A 208 11.55 -17.69 -38.70
CA ILE A 208 12.73 -17.35 -37.89
C ILE A 208 12.34 -16.41 -36.75
N VAL A 209 11.60 -15.34 -37.06
CA VAL A 209 11.10 -14.41 -36.03
C VAL A 209 10.12 -15.11 -35.10
N ALA A 210 9.21 -15.94 -35.63
CA ALA A 210 8.26 -16.71 -34.84
C ALA A 210 8.94 -17.66 -33.84
N SER A 211 10.10 -18.24 -34.17
CA SER A 211 10.85 -19.12 -33.26
C SER A 211 11.30 -18.44 -31.97
N LEU A 212 11.37 -17.09 -31.96
CA LEU A 212 11.72 -16.30 -30.79
C LEU A 212 10.63 -16.35 -29.71
N ILE A 213 9.37 -16.46 -30.10
CA ILE A 213 8.23 -16.48 -29.19
C ILE A 213 8.34 -17.63 -28.16
N PRO A 214 8.43 -18.91 -28.56
CA PRO A 214 8.53 -20.01 -27.61
C PRO A 214 9.87 -19.99 -26.83
N LEU A 215 10.97 -19.58 -27.45
CA LEU A 215 12.29 -19.55 -26.80
C LEU A 215 12.37 -18.47 -25.70
N SER A 216 11.85 -17.27 -25.96
CA SER A 216 11.79 -16.19 -24.97
C SER A 216 10.83 -16.52 -23.83
N MET A 217 9.72 -17.20 -24.12
CA MET A 217 8.80 -17.72 -23.10
C MET A 217 9.44 -18.80 -22.23
N LEU A 218 10.19 -19.74 -22.82
CA LEU A 218 10.93 -20.75 -22.05
C LEU A 218 11.95 -20.08 -21.12
N PHE A 219 12.65 -19.07 -21.62
CA PHE A 219 13.58 -18.26 -20.81
C PHE A 219 12.84 -17.53 -19.67
N ALA A 220 11.69 -16.91 -19.95
CA ALA A 220 10.88 -16.22 -18.96
C ALA A 220 10.39 -17.15 -17.87
N ILE A 221 9.83 -18.31 -18.24
CA ILE A 221 9.37 -19.34 -17.29
C ILE A 221 10.53 -19.88 -16.44
N GLY A 222 11.71 -20.08 -17.04
CA GLY A 222 12.92 -20.47 -16.32
C GLY A 222 13.32 -19.47 -15.24
N LEU A 223 13.28 -18.16 -15.56
CA LEU A 223 13.52 -17.10 -14.57
C LEU A 223 12.38 -16.98 -13.55
N MET A 224 11.12 -17.12 -13.96
CA MET A 224 10.00 -17.12 -13.02
C MET A 224 10.15 -18.19 -11.94
N ASN A 225 10.58 -19.41 -12.33
CA ASN A 225 10.87 -20.48 -11.38
C ASN A 225 12.04 -20.11 -10.45
N LEU A 226 13.11 -19.52 -10.98
CA LEU A 226 14.26 -19.08 -10.18
C LEU A 226 13.90 -17.99 -9.15
N PHE A 227 13.02 -17.06 -9.51
CA PHE A 227 12.58 -15.95 -8.66
C PHE A 227 11.31 -16.25 -7.84
N GLY A 228 10.81 -17.50 -7.88
CA GLY A 228 9.62 -17.93 -7.12
C GLY A 228 8.32 -17.25 -7.55
N GLN A 229 8.22 -16.80 -8.80
CA GLN A 229 7.01 -16.15 -9.34
C GLN A 229 6.01 -17.20 -9.83
N THR A 230 4.75 -17.10 -9.37
CA THR A 230 3.69 -18.01 -9.78
C THR A 230 3.16 -17.66 -11.18
N ALA A 231 2.90 -18.67 -12.00
CA ALA A 231 2.16 -18.52 -13.25
C ALA A 231 0.66 -18.46 -12.98
N ASN A 232 0.06 -17.27 -13.07
CA ASN A 232 -1.37 -17.04 -12.91
C ASN A 232 -1.88 -16.05 -13.97
N LEU A 233 -3.20 -15.81 -13.94
CA LEU A 233 -3.87 -14.86 -14.83
C LEU A 233 -3.20 -13.48 -14.85
N MET A 234 -2.77 -12.99 -13.68
CA MET A 234 -2.17 -11.67 -13.54
C MET A 234 -0.74 -11.62 -14.07
N SER A 235 0.05 -12.69 -13.90
CA SER A 235 1.44 -12.74 -14.35
C SER A 235 1.55 -12.97 -15.87
N MET A 236 0.71 -13.83 -16.44
CA MET A 236 0.78 -14.23 -17.85
C MET A 236 -0.17 -13.43 -18.76
N GLY A 237 -1.19 -12.80 -18.18
CA GLY A 237 -2.33 -12.25 -18.91
C GLY A 237 -2.09 -11.03 -19.78
N ALA A 238 -0.91 -10.41 -19.68
CA ALA A 238 -0.57 -9.21 -20.45
C ALA A 238 0.75 -9.36 -21.21
N LEU A 239 1.18 -10.60 -21.45
CA LEU A 239 2.30 -10.89 -22.34
C LEU A 239 1.87 -10.65 -23.79
N ASP A 240 2.48 -9.67 -24.44
CA ASP A 240 2.34 -9.47 -25.88
C ASP A 240 3.59 -9.93 -26.61
N PHE A 241 3.38 -10.90 -27.51
CA PHE A 241 4.43 -11.41 -28.37
C PHE A 241 4.92 -10.37 -29.36
N GLY A 242 4.10 -9.37 -29.70
CA GLY A 242 4.52 -8.31 -30.59
C GLY A 242 5.64 -7.45 -30.02
N LEU A 243 5.53 -7.06 -28.75
CA LEU A 243 6.62 -6.44 -27.98
C LEU A 243 7.91 -7.30 -27.97
N ILE A 244 7.74 -8.60 -27.80
CA ILE A 244 8.85 -9.57 -27.65
C ILE A 244 9.60 -9.73 -28.98
N VAL A 245 8.87 -9.82 -30.11
CA VAL A 245 9.47 -10.08 -31.42
C VAL A 245 9.98 -8.84 -32.16
N ASP A 246 9.59 -7.64 -31.72
CA ASP A 246 9.87 -6.38 -32.40
C ASP A 246 11.35 -6.20 -32.80
N GLY A 247 12.27 -6.37 -31.84
CA GLY A 247 13.71 -6.27 -32.10
C GLY A 247 14.22 -7.27 -33.15
N ALA A 248 13.66 -8.48 -33.18
CA ALA A 248 14.01 -9.49 -34.17
C ALA A 248 13.41 -9.19 -35.55
N VAL A 249 12.20 -8.63 -35.63
CA VAL A 249 11.60 -8.15 -36.88
C VAL A 249 12.51 -7.10 -37.52
N ILE A 250 12.98 -6.11 -36.74
CA ILE A 250 13.87 -5.05 -37.23
C ILE A 250 15.17 -5.63 -37.81
N ILE A 251 15.78 -6.62 -37.14
CA ILE A 251 17.03 -7.26 -37.59
C ILE A 251 16.79 -8.09 -38.87
N VAL A 252 15.80 -8.97 -38.87
CA VAL A 252 15.52 -9.88 -40.01
C VAL A 252 15.08 -9.09 -41.24
N GLU A 253 14.21 -8.10 -41.08
CA GLU A 253 13.78 -7.26 -42.20
C GLU A 253 14.94 -6.45 -42.77
N GLY A 254 15.82 -5.91 -41.93
CA GLY A 254 16.97 -5.17 -42.43
C GLY A 254 18.02 -6.05 -43.13
N VAL A 255 18.17 -7.32 -42.71
CA VAL A 255 18.94 -8.33 -43.45
C VAL A 255 18.30 -8.59 -44.82
N LEU A 256 16.98 -8.82 -44.87
CA LEU A 256 16.26 -9.04 -46.14
C LEU A 256 16.35 -7.83 -47.07
N PHE A 257 16.19 -6.62 -46.55
CA PHE A 257 16.26 -5.39 -47.33
C PHE A 257 17.64 -5.23 -47.99
N LEU A 258 18.72 -5.50 -47.25
CA LEU A 258 20.08 -5.44 -47.80
C LEU A 258 20.37 -6.55 -48.82
N LEU A 259 19.89 -7.77 -48.58
CA LEU A 259 20.04 -8.89 -49.51
C LEU A 259 19.31 -8.63 -50.84
N HIS A 260 18.06 -8.17 -50.81
CA HIS A 260 17.30 -7.83 -52.02
C HIS A 260 17.85 -6.57 -52.72
N GLY A 261 18.34 -5.57 -51.97
CA GLY A 261 18.86 -4.34 -52.55
C GLY A 261 20.22 -4.46 -53.24
N ARG A 262 21.13 -5.31 -52.73
CA ARG A 262 22.50 -5.44 -53.24
C ARG A 262 22.78 -6.70 -54.06
N PHE A 263 22.07 -7.79 -53.78
CA PHE A 263 22.40 -9.12 -54.32
C PHE A 263 21.23 -9.74 -55.11
N ALA A 264 20.27 -8.93 -55.57
CA ALA A 264 19.19 -9.39 -56.44
C ALA A 264 19.72 -10.18 -57.64
N GLY A 265 19.27 -11.44 -57.79
CA GLY A 265 19.69 -12.32 -58.88
C GLY A 265 21.04 -13.02 -58.70
N GLN A 266 21.73 -12.84 -57.56
CA GLN A 266 23.01 -13.49 -57.27
C GLN A 266 22.87 -14.67 -56.30
N VAL A 267 23.84 -15.60 -56.33
CA VAL A 267 23.95 -16.73 -55.39
C VAL A 267 25.11 -16.48 -54.44
N LEU A 268 24.82 -16.38 -53.15
CA LEU A 268 25.83 -16.14 -52.11
C LEU A 268 26.37 -17.47 -51.56
N ASP A 269 27.70 -17.54 -51.36
CA ASP A 269 28.34 -18.62 -50.60
C ASP A 269 28.13 -18.45 -49.08
N GLN A 270 28.26 -19.51 -48.28
CA GLN A 270 27.97 -19.50 -46.84
C GLN A 270 28.85 -18.49 -46.08
N ARG A 271 30.14 -18.36 -46.42
CA ARG A 271 31.01 -17.35 -45.79
C ARG A 271 30.57 -15.92 -46.12
N ALA A 272 30.14 -15.68 -47.36
CA ALA A 272 29.63 -14.38 -47.79
C ALA A 272 28.29 -14.05 -47.11
N MET A 273 27.40 -15.03 -47.00
CA MET A 273 26.14 -14.91 -46.26
C MET A 273 26.37 -14.58 -44.78
N ASN A 274 27.26 -15.33 -44.11
CA ASN A 274 27.59 -15.08 -42.70
C ASN A 274 28.14 -13.66 -42.48
N GLY A 275 29.08 -13.24 -43.34
CA GLY A 275 29.66 -11.90 -43.28
C GLY A 275 28.62 -10.79 -43.45
N GLU A 276 27.71 -10.92 -44.43
CA GLU A 276 26.70 -9.88 -44.69
C GLU A 276 25.59 -9.88 -43.62
N VAL A 277 25.16 -11.04 -43.12
CA VAL A 277 24.18 -11.12 -42.02
C VAL A 277 24.75 -10.50 -40.75
N VAL A 278 26.01 -10.78 -40.38
CA VAL A 278 26.67 -10.16 -39.21
C VAL A 278 26.81 -8.65 -39.39
N ARG A 279 27.21 -8.20 -40.59
CA ARG A 279 27.37 -6.76 -40.90
C ARG A 279 26.04 -6.00 -40.88
N SER A 280 24.98 -6.61 -41.40
CA SER A 280 23.63 -6.05 -41.39
C SER A 280 23.07 -6.01 -39.96
N SER A 281 23.11 -7.15 -39.28
CA SER A 281 22.56 -7.31 -37.92
C SER A 281 23.24 -6.35 -36.96
N SER A 282 24.57 -6.31 -36.90
CA SER A 282 25.33 -5.43 -35.99
C SER A 282 24.99 -3.95 -36.12
N ARG A 283 24.62 -3.49 -37.32
CA ARG A 283 24.22 -2.10 -37.56
C ARG A 283 22.86 -1.78 -36.96
N LEU A 284 21.89 -2.67 -37.17
CA LEU A 284 20.51 -2.51 -36.73
C LEU A 284 20.34 -2.84 -35.24
N MET A 285 21.22 -3.69 -34.72
CA MET A 285 21.28 -4.17 -33.34
C MET A 285 21.31 -3.03 -32.34
N ARG A 286 22.08 -1.98 -32.59
CA ARG A 286 22.15 -0.82 -31.70
C ARG A 286 20.77 -0.20 -31.48
N SER A 287 20.00 0.02 -32.55
CA SER A 287 18.65 0.60 -32.45
C SER A 287 17.64 -0.34 -31.78
N ALA A 288 17.69 -1.63 -32.10
CA ALA A 288 16.79 -2.64 -31.55
C ALA A 288 17.02 -2.86 -30.04
N VAL A 289 18.27 -2.96 -29.61
CA VAL A 289 18.65 -3.11 -28.20
C VAL A 289 18.22 -1.90 -27.39
N PHE A 290 18.46 -0.68 -27.87
CA PHE A 290 18.02 0.53 -27.16
C PHE A 290 16.49 0.58 -27.00
N GLY A 291 15.74 0.20 -28.04
CA GLY A 291 14.28 0.10 -27.94
C GLY A 291 13.82 -0.93 -26.92
N GLN A 292 14.40 -2.14 -26.92
CA GLN A 292 14.06 -3.18 -25.94
C GLN A 292 14.42 -2.78 -24.51
N VAL A 293 15.55 -2.09 -24.30
CA VAL A 293 15.93 -1.54 -22.98
C VAL A 293 14.96 -0.45 -22.53
N ILE A 294 14.47 0.41 -23.44
CA ILE A 294 13.43 1.40 -23.12
C ILE A 294 12.15 0.70 -22.68
N ILE A 295 11.69 -0.33 -23.42
CA ILE A 295 10.50 -1.10 -23.04
C ILE A 295 10.71 -1.73 -21.65
N LEU A 296 11.87 -2.34 -21.37
CA LEU A 296 12.19 -2.91 -20.06
C LEU A 296 12.14 -1.86 -18.94
N ILE A 297 12.75 -0.69 -19.13
CA ILE A 297 12.81 0.37 -18.11
C ILE A 297 11.43 0.98 -17.85
N VAL A 298 10.54 0.99 -18.84
CA VAL A 298 9.17 1.46 -18.69
C VAL A 298 8.36 0.61 -17.71
N TYR A 299 8.68 -0.67 -17.53
CA TYR A 299 8.06 -1.51 -16.50
C TYR A 299 8.66 -1.31 -15.10
N VAL A 300 9.83 -0.66 -14.96
CA VAL A 300 10.50 -0.49 -13.66
C VAL A 300 9.64 0.28 -12.64
N PRO A 301 8.97 1.38 -12.99
CA PRO A 301 8.09 2.10 -12.06
C PRO A 301 6.93 1.26 -11.52
N ILE A 302 6.51 0.20 -12.22
CA ILE A 302 5.47 -0.72 -11.73
C ILE A 302 5.96 -1.49 -10.50
N PHE A 303 7.27 -1.73 -10.35
CA PHE A 303 7.82 -2.32 -9.12
C PHE A 303 7.75 -1.39 -7.90
N ALA A 304 7.51 -0.09 -8.11
CA ALA A 304 7.29 0.86 -7.01
C ALA A 304 5.84 0.80 -6.45
N LEU A 305 4.89 0.17 -7.17
CA LEU A 305 3.53 -0.02 -6.67
C LEU A 305 3.55 -0.90 -5.41
N THR A 306 2.88 -0.43 -4.35
CA THR A 306 2.75 -1.17 -3.08
C THR A 306 1.33 -1.71 -2.93
N GLY A 307 0.96 -2.21 -1.76
CA GLY A 307 -0.42 -2.61 -1.48
C GLY A 307 -0.99 -3.72 -2.38
N VAL A 308 -2.25 -3.54 -2.77
CA VAL A 308 -3.05 -4.51 -3.51
C VAL A 308 -2.68 -4.51 -4.98
N GLU A 309 -2.55 -3.32 -5.57
CA GLU A 309 -2.15 -3.14 -6.97
C GLU A 309 -0.74 -3.66 -7.23
N GLY A 310 0.19 -3.51 -6.27
CA GLY A 310 1.52 -4.10 -6.35
C GLY A 310 1.49 -5.64 -6.39
N LYS A 311 0.68 -6.29 -5.55
CA LYS A 311 0.51 -7.76 -5.59
C LYS A 311 -0.08 -8.26 -6.89
N MET A 312 -0.88 -7.42 -7.56
CA MET A 312 -1.54 -7.75 -8.80
C MET A 312 -0.65 -7.53 -10.04
N PHE A 313 0.06 -6.40 -10.14
CA PHE A 313 0.79 -6.03 -11.35
C PHE A 313 2.31 -6.27 -11.31
N LYS A 314 2.93 -6.46 -10.13
CA LYS A 314 4.36 -6.81 -10.06
C LYS A 314 4.69 -8.15 -10.72
N PRO A 315 3.92 -9.24 -10.51
CA PRO A 315 4.18 -10.51 -11.20
C PRO A 315 4.16 -10.34 -12.72
N MET A 316 3.20 -9.55 -13.24
CA MET A 316 3.11 -9.21 -14.66
C MET A 316 4.39 -8.52 -15.15
N ALA A 317 4.86 -7.49 -14.44
CA ALA A 317 6.06 -6.76 -14.79
C ALA A 317 7.31 -7.66 -14.78
N PHE A 318 7.42 -8.60 -13.83
CA PHE A 318 8.49 -9.61 -13.82
C PHE A 318 8.44 -10.49 -15.07
N THR A 319 7.28 -11.08 -15.36
CA THR A 319 7.12 -12.00 -16.48
C THR A 319 7.44 -11.33 -17.83
N VAL A 320 6.91 -10.12 -18.06
CA VAL A 320 7.21 -9.34 -19.28
C VAL A 320 8.69 -8.95 -19.34
N SER A 321 9.28 -8.50 -18.23
CA SER A 321 10.71 -8.14 -18.17
C SER A 321 11.61 -9.33 -18.49
N PHE A 322 11.32 -10.50 -17.92
CA PHE A 322 12.08 -11.72 -18.20
C PHE A 322 11.93 -12.16 -19.66
N ALA A 323 10.73 -12.05 -20.24
CA ALA A 323 10.50 -12.35 -21.65
C ALA A 323 11.27 -11.39 -22.57
N ILE A 324 11.29 -10.09 -22.28
CA ILE A 324 12.05 -9.10 -23.05
C ILE A 324 13.56 -9.32 -22.91
N ILE A 325 14.06 -9.63 -21.71
CA ILE A 325 15.49 -9.94 -21.52
C ILE A 325 15.87 -11.20 -22.32
N GLY A 326 15.03 -12.24 -22.28
CA GLY A 326 15.22 -13.44 -23.10
C GLY A 326 15.21 -13.12 -24.59
N ALA A 327 14.23 -12.34 -25.04
CA ALA A 327 14.12 -11.91 -26.44
C ALA A 327 15.29 -11.05 -26.90
N LEU A 328 15.79 -10.16 -26.04
CA LEU A 328 16.98 -9.36 -26.27
C LEU A 328 18.20 -10.27 -26.47
N LEU A 329 18.47 -11.19 -25.54
CA LEU A 329 19.60 -12.12 -25.64
C LEU A 329 19.53 -12.99 -26.91
N LEU A 330 18.34 -13.51 -27.23
CA LEU A 330 18.12 -14.33 -28.41
C LEU A 330 18.17 -13.52 -29.71
N SER A 331 17.74 -12.25 -29.70
CA SER A 331 17.86 -11.36 -30.87
C SER A 331 19.33 -11.04 -31.20
N LEU A 332 20.22 -11.04 -30.20
CA LEU A 332 21.65 -10.83 -30.37
C LEU A 332 22.40 -12.08 -30.84
N THR A 333 21.90 -13.26 -30.47
CA THR A 333 22.62 -14.54 -30.64
C THR A 333 21.91 -15.44 -31.66
N TRP A 334 20.70 -15.90 -31.34
CA TRP A 334 19.92 -16.86 -32.12
C TRP A 334 19.47 -16.31 -33.48
N VAL A 335 18.94 -15.09 -33.51
CA VAL A 335 18.34 -14.52 -34.74
C VAL A 335 19.37 -14.36 -35.87
N PRO A 336 20.56 -13.76 -35.66
CA PRO A 336 21.59 -13.67 -36.70
C PRO A 336 22.14 -15.05 -37.11
N PHE A 337 22.27 -15.97 -36.14
CA PHE A 337 22.77 -17.32 -36.39
C PHE A 337 21.82 -18.12 -37.31
N ILE A 338 20.54 -18.18 -36.97
CA ILE A 338 19.55 -18.90 -37.78
C ILE A 338 19.31 -18.20 -39.12
N SER A 339 19.34 -16.86 -39.16
CA SER A 339 19.18 -16.11 -40.41
C SER A 339 20.25 -16.46 -41.43
N SER A 340 21.51 -16.68 -41.02
CA SER A 340 22.59 -17.06 -41.93
C SER A 340 22.49 -18.50 -42.44
N LEU A 341 21.80 -19.38 -41.70
CA LEU A 341 21.61 -20.79 -42.05
C LEU A 341 20.37 -21.05 -42.91
N VAL A 342 19.24 -20.43 -42.56
CA VAL A 342 17.90 -20.80 -43.07
C VAL A 342 17.43 -19.89 -44.22
N LEU A 343 17.87 -18.63 -44.28
CA LEU A 343 17.54 -17.74 -45.40
C LEU A 343 18.11 -18.28 -46.73
N SER A 344 17.37 -18.06 -47.82
CA SER A 344 17.76 -18.57 -49.13
C SER A 344 19.05 -17.92 -49.63
N LYS A 345 20.03 -18.75 -50.01
CA LYS A 345 21.28 -18.32 -50.66
C LYS A 345 21.09 -17.85 -52.10
N ARG A 346 19.95 -18.18 -52.71
CA ARG A 346 19.52 -17.66 -54.01
C ARG A 346 18.56 -16.51 -53.75
N VAL A 347 18.97 -15.29 -54.06
CA VAL A 347 18.13 -14.08 -53.94
C VAL A 347 17.23 -14.01 -55.18
N GLN A 348 16.02 -14.55 -55.09
CA GLN A 348 15.06 -14.50 -56.18
C GLN A 348 14.42 -13.11 -56.27
N ALA A 349 14.37 -12.54 -57.48
CA ALA A 349 13.69 -11.28 -57.77
C ALA A 349 12.19 -11.50 -58.03
N HIS A 350 11.48 -12.17 -57.12
CA HIS A 350 10.04 -12.37 -57.28
C HIS A 350 9.29 -11.42 -56.37
N ASP A 351 8.39 -10.61 -56.95
CA ASP A 351 7.46 -9.78 -56.19
C ASP A 351 6.53 -10.68 -55.37
N SER A 352 6.68 -10.69 -54.05
CA SER A 352 5.74 -11.37 -53.15
C SER A 352 4.40 -10.63 -53.12
N LEU A 353 3.33 -11.30 -52.66
CA LEU A 353 2.04 -10.63 -52.42
C LEU A 353 2.19 -9.44 -51.45
N SER A 354 3.12 -9.55 -50.49
CA SER A 354 3.48 -8.45 -49.58
C SER A 354 4.15 -7.28 -50.31
N ASP A 355 5.06 -7.54 -51.25
CA ASP A 355 5.73 -6.48 -52.02
C ASP A 355 4.73 -5.65 -52.83
N ARG A 356 3.73 -6.30 -53.42
CA ARG A 356 2.65 -5.59 -54.13
C ARG A 356 1.79 -4.75 -53.21
N LEU A 357 1.42 -5.28 -52.03
CA LEU A 357 0.61 -4.56 -51.04
C LEU A 357 1.36 -3.35 -50.47
N VAL A 358 2.62 -3.55 -50.07
CA VAL A 358 3.47 -2.50 -49.51
C VAL A 358 3.80 -1.45 -50.55
N THR A 359 4.07 -1.82 -51.80
CA THR A 359 4.31 -0.84 -52.88
C THR A 359 3.07 0.02 -53.14
N ARG A 360 1.86 -0.56 -53.09
CA ARG A 360 0.61 0.21 -53.15
C ARG A 360 0.48 1.18 -51.96
N LEU A 361 0.78 0.72 -50.74
CA LEU A 361 0.76 1.56 -49.55
C LEU A 361 1.79 2.70 -49.63
N GLN A 362 3.02 2.42 -50.09
CA GLN A 362 4.04 3.43 -50.31
C GLN A 362 3.62 4.45 -51.37
N ASN A 363 3.00 4.00 -52.47
CA ASN A 363 2.52 4.88 -53.54
C ASN A 363 1.36 5.78 -53.09
N ALA A 364 0.52 5.32 -52.15
CA ALA A 364 -0.52 6.13 -51.52
C ALA A 364 0.04 7.07 -50.44
N TYR A 365 1.00 6.60 -49.64
CA TYR A 365 1.62 7.34 -48.54
C TYR A 365 2.51 8.49 -49.01
N THR A 366 3.35 8.27 -50.03
CA THR A 366 4.30 9.27 -50.54
C THR A 366 3.66 10.62 -50.93
N PRO A 367 2.55 10.68 -51.70
CA PRO A 367 1.90 11.96 -52.04
C PRO A 367 1.24 12.62 -50.83
N LEU A 368 0.67 11.84 -49.89
CA LEU A 368 0.09 12.35 -48.64
C LEU A 368 1.17 12.97 -47.75
N LEU A 369 2.33 12.31 -47.64
CA LEU A 369 3.48 12.80 -46.89
C LEU A 369 4.02 14.10 -47.52
N ARG A 370 4.14 14.19 -48.84
CA ARG A 370 4.56 15.44 -49.51
C ARG A 370 3.59 16.59 -49.24
N LYS A 371 2.28 16.36 -49.25
CA LYS A 371 1.27 17.35 -48.85
C LYS A 371 1.45 17.77 -47.39
N ALA A 372 1.65 16.82 -46.47
CA ALA A 372 1.88 17.08 -45.05
C ALA A 372 3.15 17.92 -44.82
N LEU A 373 4.24 17.61 -45.53
CA LEU A 373 5.51 18.35 -45.45
C LEU A 373 5.41 19.78 -46.00
N ASN A 374 4.48 20.06 -46.92
CA ASN A 374 4.23 21.40 -47.47
C ASN A 374 3.32 22.26 -46.57
N ALA A 375 2.57 21.65 -45.64
CA ALA A 375 1.69 22.33 -44.70
C ALA A 375 2.04 22.02 -43.23
N PRO A 376 3.29 22.28 -42.78
CA PRO A 376 3.78 21.81 -41.48
C PRO A 376 2.99 22.39 -40.29
N LYS A 377 2.55 23.64 -40.38
CA LYS A 377 1.73 24.29 -39.33
C LYS A 377 0.35 23.65 -39.19
N ALA A 378 -0.26 23.21 -40.30
CA ALA A 378 -1.58 22.57 -40.27
C ALA A 378 -1.50 21.18 -39.62
N VAL A 379 -0.48 20.39 -39.96
CA VAL A 379 -0.30 19.04 -39.39
C VAL A 379 -0.03 19.10 -37.88
N VAL A 380 0.85 19.99 -37.43
CA VAL A 380 1.13 20.19 -35.99
C VAL A 380 -0.10 20.75 -35.26
N GLY A 381 -0.83 21.68 -35.90
CA GLY A 381 -2.08 22.21 -35.35
C GLY A 381 -3.16 21.15 -35.15
N THR A 382 -3.37 20.27 -36.14
CA THR A 382 -4.31 19.15 -36.04
C THR A 382 -3.89 18.15 -34.97
N ALA A 383 -2.60 17.82 -34.88
CA ALA A 383 -2.08 16.93 -33.85
C ALA A 383 -2.28 17.50 -32.44
N LEU A 384 -2.05 18.80 -32.25
CA LEU A 384 -2.28 19.50 -30.99
C LEU A 384 -3.78 19.56 -30.64
N LEU A 385 -4.64 19.79 -31.64
CA LEU A 385 -6.09 19.79 -31.44
C LEU A 385 -6.61 18.41 -31.02
N LEU A 386 -6.11 17.33 -31.65
CA LEU A 386 -6.42 15.97 -31.24
C LEU A 386 -5.94 15.66 -29.82
N LEU A 387 -4.76 16.17 -29.44
CA LEU A 387 -4.24 16.03 -28.07
C LEU A 387 -5.11 16.75 -27.04
N ILE A 388 -5.52 17.99 -27.32
CA ILE A 388 -6.44 18.75 -26.46
C ILE A 388 -7.79 18.05 -26.37
N GLY A 389 -8.33 17.59 -27.51
CA GLY A 389 -9.58 16.84 -27.56
C GLY A 389 -9.51 15.55 -26.74
N ALA A 390 -8.42 14.80 -26.82
CA ALA A 390 -8.20 13.63 -25.98
C ALA A 390 -8.10 13.98 -24.49
N GLY A 391 -7.45 15.10 -24.12
CA GLY A 391 -7.42 15.58 -22.74
C GLY A 391 -8.81 15.92 -22.19
N LEU A 392 -9.67 16.53 -23.01
CA LEU A 392 -11.06 16.80 -22.64
C LEU A 392 -11.89 15.52 -22.51
N LEU A 393 -11.73 14.56 -23.44
CA LEU A 393 -12.38 13.25 -23.37
C LEU A 393 -11.92 12.46 -22.15
N PHE A 394 -10.63 12.51 -21.81
CA PHE A 394 -10.09 11.85 -20.62
C PHE A 394 -10.76 12.33 -19.34
N ASN A 395 -11.06 13.63 -19.24
CA ASN A 395 -11.76 14.18 -18.08
C ASN A 395 -13.23 13.72 -17.96
N SER A 396 -13.79 13.15 -19.02
CA SER A 396 -15.14 12.54 -19.01
C SER A 396 -15.14 11.05 -18.69
N LEU A 397 -13.97 10.41 -18.63
CA LEU A 397 -13.87 9.00 -18.26
C LEU A 397 -14.02 8.85 -16.74
N GLY A 398 -14.87 7.90 -16.34
CA GLY A 398 -15.00 7.47 -14.94
C GLY A 398 -13.75 6.77 -14.41
N GLY A 399 -13.70 6.52 -13.11
CA GLY A 399 -12.58 5.84 -12.46
C GLY A 399 -13.02 4.62 -11.65
N GLU A 400 -12.30 3.52 -11.81
CA GLU A 400 -12.48 2.29 -11.02
C GLU A 400 -11.12 1.70 -10.62
N PHE A 401 -11.04 0.96 -9.52
CA PHE A 401 -9.78 0.36 -9.07
C PHE A 401 -9.31 -0.71 -10.07
N ILE A 402 -10.09 -1.78 -10.19
CA ILE A 402 -9.87 -2.92 -11.07
C ILE A 402 -11.25 -3.40 -11.55
N PRO A 403 -11.40 -3.80 -12.82
CA PRO A 403 -12.65 -4.39 -13.31
C PRO A 403 -13.05 -5.63 -12.50
N GLU A 404 -14.34 -5.83 -12.29
CA GLU A 404 -14.84 -6.99 -11.57
C GLU A 404 -14.53 -8.29 -12.31
N LEU A 405 -13.96 -9.25 -11.59
CA LEU A 405 -13.69 -10.59 -12.11
C LEU A 405 -14.97 -11.43 -12.04
N ASP A 406 -15.36 -12.07 -13.13
CA ASP A 406 -16.50 -12.99 -13.12
C ASP A 406 -16.08 -14.39 -12.64
N GLU A 407 -16.49 -14.75 -11.42
CA GLU A 407 -16.22 -16.02 -10.75
C GLU A 407 -17.19 -17.13 -11.18
N GLY A 408 -18.37 -16.74 -11.67
CA GLY A 408 -19.46 -17.61 -12.12
C GLY A 408 -20.44 -18.05 -11.02
N ASP A 409 -20.10 -17.88 -9.74
CA ASP A 409 -20.99 -18.12 -8.59
C ASP A 409 -21.31 -16.79 -7.90
N PHE A 410 -22.47 -16.68 -7.25
CA PHE A 410 -22.82 -15.50 -6.45
C PHE A 410 -22.68 -15.78 -4.96
N ALA A 411 -22.44 -14.72 -4.20
CA ALA A 411 -22.56 -14.69 -2.76
C ALA A 411 -23.46 -13.51 -2.40
N THR A 412 -24.44 -13.73 -1.53
CA THR A 412 -25.23 -12.64 -0.96
C THR A 412 -25.15 -12.66 0.55
N ASN A 413 -24.88 -11.51 1.16
CA ASN A 413 -25.00 -11.38 2.60
C ASN A 413 -26.44 -10.92 2.91
N TYR A 414 -27.11 -11.64 3.79
CA TYR A 414 -28.41 -11.23 4.31
C TYR A 414 -28.34 -11.02 5.82
N THR A 415 -28.92 -9.92 6.27
CA THR A 415 -29.00 -9.58 7.70
C THR A 415 -30.45 -9.29 8.07
N ILE A 416 -30.90 -9.86 9.20
CA ILE A 416 -32.22 -9.63 9.78
C ILE A 416 -32.14 -8.66 10.97
N ARG A 417 -33.29 -8.31 11.57
CA ARG A 417 -33.32 -7.40 12.72
C ARG A 417 -32.36 -7.83 13.84
N GLN A 418 -31.58 -6.88 14.33
CA GLN A 418 -30.66 -7.05 15.47
C GLN A 418 -31.36 -7.71 16.68
N GLY A 419 -30.71 -8.70 17.28
CA GLY A 419 -31.26 -9.43 18.43
C GLY A 419 -32.22 -10.58 18.08
N SER A 420 -32.41 -10.87 16.79
CA SER A 420 -33.12 -12.09 16.36
C SER A 420 -32.35 -13.36 16.75
N SER A 421 -33.07 -14.45 17.00
CA SER A 421 -32.46 -15.73 17.36
C SER A 421 -31.85 -16.44 16.14
N LEU A 422 -30.89 -17.33 16.37
CA LEU A 422 -30.32 -18.20 15.33
C LEU A 422 -31.42 -19.00 14.59
N GLU A 423 -32.46 -19.42 15.30
CA GLU A 423 -33.59 -20.15 14.73
C GLU A 423 -34.40 -19.28 13.78
N GLN A 424 -34.62 -18.01 14.12
CA GLN A 424 -35.25 -17.05 13.21
C GLN A 424 -34.40 -16.85 11.95
N THR A 425 -33.08 -16.68 12.09
CA THR A 425 -32.18 -16.54 10.94
C THR A 425 -32.21 -17.78 10.04
N MET A 426 -32.23 -18.98 10.62
CA MET A 426 -32.35 -20.23 9.86
C MET A 426 -33.67 -20.33 9.10
N MET A 427 -34.79 -19.92 9.70
CA MET A 427 -36.09 -19.93 9.01
C MET A 427 -36.10 -18.99 7.81
N VAL A 428 -35.58 -17.77 7.98
CA VAL A 428 -35.45 -16.79 6.88
C VAL A 428 -34.51 -17.31 5.79
N GLY A 429 -33.35 -17.86 6.16
CA GLY A 429 -32.41 -18.47 5.21
C GLY A 429 -33.04 -19.59 4.40
N THR A 430 -33.81 -20.48 5.05
CA THR A 430 -34.54 -21.56 4.36
C THR A 430 -35.53 -21.01 3.34
N GLN A 431 -36.24 -19.93 3.68
CA GLN A 431 -37.18 -19.29 2.76
C GLN A 431 -36.45 -18.68 1.54
N LEU A 432 -35.31 -18.02 1.75
CA LEU A 432 -34.49 -17.47 0.68
C LEU A 432 -33.90 -18.58 -0.23
N GLU A 433 -33.43 -19.68 0.36
CA GLU A 433 -32.94 -20.85 -0.39
C GLU A 433 -34.03 -21.43 -1.31
N HIS A 434 -35.27 -21.56 -0.82
CA HIS A 434 -36.40 -22.01 -1.64
C HIS A 434 -36.73 -21.04 -2.78
N ILE A 435 -36.80 -19.73 -2.50
CA ILE A 435 -37.08 -18.73 -3.54
C ILE A 435 -36.08 -18.84 -4.69
N LEU A 436 -34.79 -18.98 -4.37
CA LEU A 436 -33.73 -19.11 -5.38
C LEU A 436 -33.82 -20.42 -6.17
N LEU A 437 -34.02 -21.55 -5.49
CA LEU A 437 -34.09 -22.86 -6.15
C LEU A 437 -35.35 -23.04 -7.01
N ASP A 438 -36.48 -22.50 -6.56
CA ASP A 438 -37.77 -22.68 -7.24
C ASP A 438 -37.93 -21.70 -8.40
N SER A 439 -37.40 -20.47 -8.27
CA SER A 439 -37.59 -19.41 -9.27
C SER A 439 -36.52 -19.39 -10.36
N PHE A 440 -35.33 -19.94 -10.11
CA PHE A 440 -34.18 -19.84 -11.03
C PHE A 440 -33.60 -21.20 -11.39
N PRO A 441 -33.83 -21.71 -12.61
CA PRO A 441 -33.27 -22.98 -13.07
C PRO A 441 -31.73 -22.96 -13.20
N GLU A 442 -31.11 -21.78 -13.20
CA GLU A 442 -29.65 -21.60 -13.22
C GLU A 442 -28.97 -22.03 -11.92
N VAL A 443 -29.69 -22.01 -10.80
CA VAL A 443 -29.14 -22.32 -9.47
C VAL A 443 -28.97 -23.82 -9.35
N LYS A 444 -27.74 -24.27 -9.06
CA LYS A 444 -27.42 -25.68 -8.85
C LYS A 444 -27.62 -26.07 -7.38
N GLU A 445 -27.09 -25.25 -6.48
CA GLU A 445 -27.20 -25.44 -5.04
C GLU A 445 -27.04 -24.10 -4.32
N VAL A 446 -27.61 -24.02 -3.13
CA VAL A 446 -27.52 -22.84 -2.26
C VAL A 446 -27.08 -23.27 -0.88
N VAL A 447 -26.13 -22.54 -0.31
CA VAL A 447 -25.54 -22.83 0.99
C VAL A 447 -25.54 -21.58 1.86
N SER A 448 -26.36 -21.56 2.91
CA SER A 448 -26.32 -20.51 3.93
C SER A 448 -25.27 -20.82 4.99
N LYS A 449 -24.36 -19.89 5.23
CA LYS A 449 -23.49 -19.85 6.41
C LYS A 449 -24.00 -18.75 7.35
N ILE A 450 -24.55 -19.12 8.49
CA ILE A 450 -25.13 -18.19 9.46
C ILE A 450 -24.18 -18.05 10.65
N GLY A 451 -23.91 -16.82 11.10
CA GLY A 451 -23.02 -16.55 12.23
C GLY A 451 -21.56 -16.97 12.02
N THR A 452 -20.86 -17.30 13.11
CA THR A 452 -19.41 -17.57 13.10
C THR A 452 -19.09 -19.06 13.18
N SER A 453 -17.98 -19.49 12.56
CA SER A 453 -17.40 -20.84 12.73
C SER A 453 -16.62 -20.99 14.04
N GLU A 454 -16.23 -22.22 14.42
CA GLU A 454 -15.42 -22.43 15.65
C GLU A 454 -14.10 -21.68 15.65
N ILE A 455 -13.48 -21.54 14.48
CA ILE A 455 -12.35 -20.64 14.31
C ILE A 455 -12.94 -19.31 13.87
N PRO A 456 -12.95 -18.27 14.72
CA PRO A 456 -13.56 -16.99 14.40
C PRO A 456 -12.62 -16.16 13.50
N SER A 457 -12.25 -16.70 12.33
CA SER A 457 -11.54 -15.94 11.30
C SER A 457 -12.43 -14.88 10.67
N ASP A 458 -13.75 -15.05 10.80
CA ASP A 458 -14.81 -14.15 10.36
C ASP A 458 -15.86 -14.06 11.47
N PRO A 459 -15.80 -13.03 12.33
CA PRO A 459 -16.72 -12.85 13.45
C PRO A 459 -18.06 -12.25 12.95
N MET A 460 -18.84 -13.06 12.24
CA MET A 460 -20.17 -12.70 11.78
C MET A 460 -21.22 -12.94 12.88
N PRO A 461 -22.13 -11.99 13.14
CA PRO A 461 -23.13 -12.15 14.18
C PRO A 461 -24.27 -13.11 13.76
N ILE A 462 -25.07 -13.55 14.73
CA ILE A 462 -26.03 -14.67 14.58
C ILE A 462 -27.22 -14.30 13.68
N GLU A 463 -27.56 -13.02 13.61
CA GLU A 463 -28.59 -12.44 12.75
C GLU A 463 -28.12 -12.15 11.32
N SER A 464 -26.86 -12.45 10.99
CA SER A 464 -26.27 -12.27 9.67
C SER A 464 -25.81 -13.60 9.08
N ALA A 465 -25.91 -13.71 7.75
CA ALA A 465 -25.56 -14.91 7.03
C ALA A 465 -25.03 -14.62 5.63
N ASP A 466 -24.03 -15.39 5.22
CA ASP A 466 -23.54 -15.44 3.85
C ASP A 466 -24.22 -16.60 3.12
N LEU A 467 -25.00 -16.29 2.10
CA LEU A 467 -25.66 -17.23 1.21
C LEU A 467 -24.83 -17.40 -0.06
N ILE A 468 -24.23 -18.57 -0.23
CA ILE A 468 -23.43 -18.92 -1.40
C ILE A 468 -24.36 -19.60 -2.41
N ILE A 469 -24.47 -19.01 -3.59
CA ILE A 469 -25.34 -19.45 -4.68
C ILE A 469 -24.45 -20.01 -5.78
N VAL A 470 -24.41 -21.34 -5.88
CA VAL A 470 -23.60 -22.04 -6.87
C VAL A 470 -24.42 -22.19 -8.14
N LEU A 471 -23.91 -21.68 -9.25
CA LEU A 471 -24.63 -21.65 -10.52
C LEU A 471 -24.19 -22.78 -11.45
N LYS A 472 -25.06 -23.10 -12.40
CA LYS A 472 -24.71 -23.89 -13.59
C LYS A 472 -23.79 -23.08 -14.50
N ASP A 473 -23.10 -23.77 -15.40
CA ASP A 473 -22.27 -23.09 -16.39
C ASP A 473 -23.11 -22.11 -17.24
N LYS A 474 -22.53 -20.95 -17.56
CA LYS A 474 -23.22 -19.87 -18.29
C LYS A 474 -23.94 -20.28 -19.58
N LYS A 475 -23.47 -21.36 -20.22
CA LYS A 475 -24.07 -21.91 -21.46
C LYS A 475 -25.45 -22.52 -21.21
N GLU A 476 -25.77 -22.88 -19.98
CA GLU A 476 -27.04 -23.48 -19.56
C GLU A 476 -28.03 -22.45 -19.01
N TRP A 477 -27.69 -21.16 -19.00
CA TRP A 477 -28.54 -20.10 -18.48
C TRP A 477 -29.71 -19.79 -19.41
N THR A 478 -30.92 -19.60 -18.87
CA THR A 478 -32.15 -19.38 -19.64
C THR A 478 -32.83 -18.04 -19.34
N THR A 479 -32.71 -17.57 -18.10
CA THR A 479 -33.42 -16.42 -17.52
C THR A 479 -32.70 -15.09 -17.78
N ALA A 480 -31.37 -15.11 -17.88
CA ALA A 480 -30.56 -13.92 -18.15
C ALA A 480 -29.32 -14.27 -18.98
N ARG A 481 -28.79 -13.27 -19.71
CA ARG A 481 -27.58 -13.43 -20.53
C ARG A 481 -26.30 -12.97 -19.83
N THR A 482 -26.43 -12.12 -18.82
CA THR A 482 -25.30 -11.51 -18.08
C THR A 482 -25.46 -11.72 -16.59
N SER A 483 -24.34 -11.85 -15.87
CA SER A 483 -24.32 -12.03 -14.42
C SER A 483 -25.04 -10.89 -13.68
N ALA A 484 -24.84 -9.63 -14.09
CA ALA A 484 -25.52 -8.47 -13.50
C ALA A 484 -27.06 -8.54 -13.60
N GLN A 485 -27.60 -8.85 -14.78
CA GLN A 485 -29.04 -9.04 -14.98
C GLN A 485 -29.62 -10.20 -14.16
N LEU A 486 -28.86 -11.29 -13.99
CA LEU A 486 -29.31 -12.42 -13.18
C LEU A 486 -29.37 -12.03 -11.70
N ALA A 487 -28.33 -11.35 -11.20
CA ALA A 487 -28.29 -10.85 -9.83
C ALA A 487 -29.45 -9.88 -9.55
N GLU A 488 -29.75 -8.93 -10.45
CA GLU A 488 -30.88 -8.01 -10.31
C GLU A 488 -32.23 -8.75 -10.20
N LYS A 489 -32.45 -9.76 -11.04
CA LYS A 489 -33.68 -10.57 -10.98
C LYS A 489 -33.76 -11.38 -9.68
N MET A 490 -32.65 -11.96 -9.22
CA MET A 490 -32.61 -12.70 -7.97
C MET A 490 -32.86 -11.78 -6.76
N GLU A 491 -32.30 -10.58 -6.78
CA GLU A 491 -32.52 -9.55 -5.77
C GLU A 491 -33.99 -9.14 -5.71
N GLN A 492 -34.61 -8.85 -6.84
CA GLN A 492 -36.05 -8.55 -6.93
C GLN A 492 -36.92 -9.70 -6.41
N ALA A 493 -36.57 -10.95 -6.70
CA ALA A 493 -37.30 -12.12 -6.21
C ALA A 493 -37.17 -12.31 -4.69
N MET A 494 -36.00 -12.03 -4.11
CA MET A 494 -35.77 -12.17 -2.66
C MET A 494 -36.29 -10.98 -1.83
N ASN A 495 -36.44 -9.80 -2.43
CA ASN A 495 -37.03 -8.61 -1.78
C ASN A 495 -38.49 -8.80 -1.34
N VAL A 496 -39.13 -9.93 -1.68
CA VAL A 496 -40.44 -10.34 -1.16
C VAL A 496 -40.38 -10.66 0.35
N VAL A 497 -39.23 -11.04 0.89
CA VAL A 497 -39.06 -11.36 2.32
C VAL A 497 -38.90 -10.06 3.13
N PRO A 498 -39.86 -9.70 4.00
CA PRO A 498 -39.82 -8.43 4.70
C PRO A 498 -38.71 -8.40 5.77
N GLY A 499 -38.01 -7.27 5.87
CA GLY A 499 -37.02 -7.03 6.94
C GLY A 499 -35.66 -7.69 6.72
N VAL A 500 -35.35 -8.07 5.47
CA VAL A 500 -34.04 -8.60 5.07
C VAL A 500 -33.33 -7.55 4.22
N ASN A 501 -32.09 -7.22 4.57
CA ASN A 501 -31.20 -6.44 3.70
C ASN A 501 -30.30 -7.42 2.93
N LEU A 502 -30.26 -7.28 1.60
CA LEU A 502 -29.50 -8.15 0.71
C LEU A 502 -28.38 -7.34 0.05
N SER A 503 -27.20 -7.94 -0.09
CA SER A 503 -26.11 -7.37 -0.90
C SER A 503 -25.51 -8.48 -1.77
N PHE A 504 -25.63 -8.34 -3.09
CA PHE A 504 -25.13 -9.31 -4.06
C PHE A 504 -23.69 -9.01 -4.47
N GLU A 505 -22.84 -10.01 -4.31
CA GLU A 505 -21.43 -9.98 -4.64
C GLU A 505 -21.01 -11.37 -5.17
N GLN A 506 -19.71 -11.58 -5.32
CA GLN A 506 -19.13 -12.89 -5.68
C GLN A 506 -18.28 -13.43 -4.53
N PRO A 507 -18.12 -14.76 -4.37
CA PRO A 507 -17.47 -15.33 -3.19
C PRO A 507 -16.04 -14.85 -2.90
N ILE A 508 -15.18 -14.69 -3.92
CA ILE A 508 -13.81 -14.16 -3.74
C ILE A 508 -13.85 -12.65 -3.61
N GLN A 509 -14.66 -11.93 -4.41
CA GLN A 509 -14.86 -10.48 -4.30
C GLN A 509 -15.27 -10.07 -2.89
N MET A 510 -16.29 -10.70 -2.31
CA MET A 510 -16.78 -10.45 -0.96
C MET A 510 -15.68 -10.61 0.09
N ARG A 511 -14.88 -11.68 -0.02
CA ARG A 511 -13.77 -11.95 0.91
C ARG A 511 -12.58 -11.02 0.70
N PHE A 512 -12.35 -10.57 -0.53
CA PHE A 512 -11.29 -9.63 -0.86
C PHE A 512 -11.61 -8.24 -0.31
N ASN A 513 -12.84 -7.76 -0.51
CA ASN A 513 -13.32 -6.49 0.02
C ASN A 513 -13.23 -6.46 1.54
N GLU A 514 -13.74 -7.50 2.21
CA GLU A 514 -13.70 -7.65 3.66
C GLU A 514 -12.27 -7.61 4.23
N LEU A 515 -11.32 -8.32 3.60
CA LEU A 515 -9.93 -8.38 4.06
C LEU A 515 -9.14 -7.08 3.84
N ILE A 516 -9.50 -6.28 2.83
CA ILE A 516 -8.76 -5.06 2.48
C ILE A 516 -9.33 -3.84 3.19
N ALA A 517 -10.64 -3.64 3.08
CA ALA A 517 -11.29 -2.41 3.53
C ALA A 517 -11.99 -2.58 4.89
N GLY A 518 -12.09 -3.80 5.41
CA GLY A 518 -12.84 -4.12 6.63
C GLY A 518 -14.36 -4.01 6.45
N VAL A 519 -14.82 -3.91 5.21
CA VAL A 519 -16.22 -3.74 4.78
C VAL A 519 -16.43 -4.59 3.54
N LYS A 520 -17.66 -5.07 3.29
CA LYS A 520 -17.93 -5.95 2.14
C LYS A 520 -18.25 -5.17 0.86
N SER A 521 -18.65 -3.90 0.98
CA SER A 521 -19.11 -3.06 -0.14
C SER A 521 -18.04 -2.18 -0.82
N ASP A 522 -18.36 -1.68 -2.02
CA ASP A 522 -17.47 -0.83 -2.84
C ASP A 522 -17.15 0.52 -2.21
N ILE A 523 -18.16 1.19 -1.64
CA ILE A 523 -18.02 2.46 -0.96
C ILE A 523 -18.42 2.27 0.50
N ALA A 524 -17.52 2.67 1.40
CA ALA A 524 -17.82 2.73 2.83
C ALA A 524 -17.63 4.16 3.34
N ILE A 525 -18.70 4.75 3.85
CA ILE A 525 -18.67 6.07 4.49
C ILE A 525 -18.49 5.82 5.98
N LYS A 526 -17.27 6.01 6.48
CA LYS A 526 -16.88 5.78 7.88
C LYS A 526 -17.14 7.06 8.67
N LEU A 527 -18.06 7.02 9.62
CA LEU A 527 -18.35 8.13 10.52
C LEU A 527 -17.75 7.84 11.90
N PHE A 528 -16.87 8.73 12.36
CA PHE A 528 -16.15 8.63 13.63
C PHE A 528 -16.76 9.56 14.69
N GLY A 529 -16.71 9.13 15.96
CA GLY A 529 -17.20 9.90 17.11
C GLY A 529 -17.38 9.07 18.38
N GLU A 530 -17.69 9.70 19.51
CA GLU A 530 -17.71 9.02 20.82
C GLU A 530 -19.04 8.32 21.14
N ASP A 531 -20.16 8.95 20.83
CA ASP A 531 -21.52 8.48 21.13
C ASP A 531 -22.10 7.61 19.99
N LEU A 532 -22.37 6.33 20.30
CA LEU A 532 -22.90 5.34 19.36
C LEU A 532 -24.34 5.63 18.91
N GLU A 533 -25.19 6.21 19.76
CA GLU A 533 -26.56 6.58 19.36
C GLU A 533 -26.54 7.75 18.38
N LEU A 534 -25.68 8.74 18.64
CA LEU A 534 -25.50 9.87 17.74
C LEU A 534 -24.88 9.44 16.40
N LEU A 535 -23.89 8.54 16.44
CA LEU A 535 -23.31 7.92 15.26
C LEU A 535 -24.39 7.19 14.44
N TYR A 536 -25.22 6.37 15.08
CA TYR A 536 -26.30 5.64 14.40
C TYR A 536 -27.35 6.58 13.79
N LYS A 537 -27.76 7.63 14.51
CA LYS A 537 -28.69 8.63 13.99
C LYS A 537 -28.11 9.35 12.76
N LYS A 538 -26.85 9.76 12.83
CA LYS A 538 -26.15 10.43 11.73
C LYS A 538 -25.86 9.50 10.55
N GLY A 539 -25.58 8.21 10.80
CA GLY A 539 -25.47 7.18 9.77
C GLY A 539 -26.76 7.01 8.97
N ASN A 540 -27.91 6.95 9.65
CA ASN A 540 -29.21 6.91 8.96
C ASN A 540 -29.55 8.21 8.22
N GLU A 541 -29.16 9.37 8.76
CA GLU A 541 -29.28 10.66 8.05
C GLU A 541 -28.42 10.67 6.77
N ILE A 542 -27.18 10.18 6.84
CA ILE A 542 -26.29 10.00 5.68
C ILE A 542 -26.95 9.10 4.64
N ALA A 543 -27.47 7.93 5.05
CA ALA A 543 -28.14 7.01 4.14
C ALA A 543 -29.35 7.66 3.44
N GLY A 544 -30.22 8.35 4.19
CA GLY A 544 -31.35 9.07 3.61
C GLY A 544 -30.95 10.19 2.64
N LEU A 545 -29.80 10.85 2.86
CA LEU A 545 -29.31 11.90 1.98
C LEU A 545 -28.77 11.38 0.65
N ILE A 546 -28.22 10.16 0.61
CA ILE A 546 -27.52 9.60 -0.56
C ILE A 546 -28.33 8.55 -1.33
N ALA A 547 -29.45 8.07 -0.78
CA ALA A 547 -30.28 7.03 -1.39
C ALA A 547 -30.71 7.33 -2.84
N ASP A 548 -30.97 8.60 -3.19
CA ASP A 548 -31.42 8.98 -4.54
C ASP A 548 -30.27 9.17 -5.56
N ILE A 549 -29.02 8.81 -5.23
CA ILE A 549 -27.89 8.99 -6.15
C ILE A 549 -27.94 7.90 -7.24
N PRO A 550 -27.98 8.27 -8.53
CA PRO A 550 -27.99 7.28 -9.62
C PRO A 550 -26.74 6.39 -9.61
N GLY A 551 -26.95 5.08 -9.70
CA GLY A 551 -25.91 4.06 -9.67
C GLY A 551 -25.53 3.57 -8.26
N LEU A 552 -26.10 4.14 -7.20
CA LEU A 552 -25.93 3.67 -5.83
C LEU A 552 -26.96 2.56 -5.52
N THR A 553 -26.49 1.38 -5.14
CA THR A 553 -27.34 0.24 -4.74
C THR A 553 -26.92 -0.31 -3.38
N ASP A 554 -27.73 -1.22 -2.82
CA ASP A 554 -27.41 -1.97 -1.60
C ASP A 554 -27.02 -1.10 -0.39
N LEU A 555 -27.63 0.09 -0.27
CA LEU A 555 -27.32 1.05 0.77
C LEU A 555 -27.73 0.51 2.16
N LYS A 556 -26.76 0.36 3.06
CA LYS A 556 -26.99 -0.14 4.42
C LYS A 556 -26.19 0.62 5.46
N VAL A 557 -26.77 0.79 6.64
CA VAL A 557 -26.10 1.37 7.81
C VAL A 557 -25.79 0.26 8.79
N GLU A 558 -24.54 0.21 9.27
CA GLU A 558 -24.10 -0.73 10.30
C GLU A 558 -24.98 -0.61 11.56
N GLN A 559 -25.62 -1.70 11.98
CA GLN A 559 -26.53 -1.71 13.14
C GLN A 559 -25.72 -1.88 14.43
N VAL A 560 -25.39 -0.76 15.09
CA VAL A 560 -24.59 -0.77 16.34
C VAL A 560 -25.44 -0.69 17.61
N VAL A 561 -26.73 -0.35 17.53
CA VAL A 561 -27.64 -0.17 18.69
C VAL A 561 -28.91 -1.02 18.57
N GLY A 562 -29.59 -1.27 19.69
CA GLY A 562 -30.91 -1.90 19.69
C GLY A 562 -30.92 -3.39 20.04
N MET A 563 -29.81 -3.96 20.51
CA MET A 563 -29.77 -5.34 20.98
C MET A 563 -30.38 -5.43 22.40
N PRO A 564 -31.44 -6.23 22.60
CA PRO A 564 -31.97 -6.47 23.94
C PRO A 564 -30.97 -7.33 24.73
N GLN A 565 -30.49 -6.82 25.86
CA GLN A 565 -29.63 -7.54 26.79
C GLN A 565 -30.30 -7.66 28.16
N LEU A 566 -30.16 -8.85 28.77
CA LEU A 566 -30.53 -9.06 30.16
C LEU A 566 -29.35 -8.65 31.05
N VAL A 567 -29.49 -7.53 31.76
CA VAL A 567 -28.42 -6.97 32.60
C VAL A 567 -28.67 -7.35 34.06
N VAL A 568 -27.71 -8.04 34.66
CA VAL A 568 -27.66 -8.34 36.10
C VAL A 568 -26.73 -7.33 36.77
N LYS A 569 -27.30 -6.28 37.37
CA LYS A 569 -26.55 -5.24 38.06
C LYS A 569 -26.45 -5.56 39.55
N TYR A 570 -25.29 -6.05 39.97
CA TYR A 570 -25.02 -6.36 41.37
C TYR A 570 -25.05 -5.13 42.28
N ASP A 571 -25.75 -5.24 43.40
CA ASP A 571 -25.71 -4.26 44.49
C ASP A 571 -24.61 -4.66 45.47
N ARG A 572 -23.50 -3.92 45.44
CA ARG A 572 -22.34 -4.20 46.30
C ARG A 572 -22.65 -4.04 47.79
N GLY A 573 -23.57 -3.14 48.16
CA GLY A 573 -23.96 -2.94 49.55
C GLY A 573 -24.70 -4.16 50.08
N ARG A 574 -25.65 -4.69 49.31
CA ARG A 574 -26.39 -5.91 49.67
C ARG A 574 -25.52 -7.17 49.62
N LEU A 575 -24.66 -7.31 48.61
CA LEU A 575 -23.70 -8.41 48.56
C LEU A 575 -22.82 -8.45 49.83
N ALA A 576 -22.32 -7.30 50.28
CA ALA A 576 -21.50 -7.21 51.49
C ALA A 576 -22.28 -7.59 52.77
N GLN A 577 -23.57 -7.26 52.86
CA GLN A 577 -24.42 -7.66 54.00
C GLN A 577 -24.56 -9.18 54.12
N TYR A 578 -24.56 -9.89 52.99
CA TYR A 578 -24.61 -11.35 52.94
C TYR A 578 -23.23 -12.01 52.91
N GLY A 579 -22.13 -11.25 53.00
CA GLY A 579 -20.77 -11.79 52.90
C GLY A 579 -20.41 -12.35 51.51
N LEU A 580 -21.17 -12.01 50.47
CA LEU A 580 -20.99 -12.53 49.12
C LEU A 580 -20.02 -11.68 48.29
N THR A 581 -19.21 -12.37 47.51
CA THR A 581 -18.39 -11.75 46.47
C THR A 581 -19.12 -11.75 45.12
N VAL A 582 -18.78 -10.78 44.27
CA VAL A 582 -19.27 -10.76 42.87
C VAL A 582 -18.86 -12.03 42.12
N ALA A 583 -17.69 -12.60 42.44
CA ALA A 583 -17.20 -13.84 41.83
C ALA A 583 -18.12 -15.04 42.14
N GLN A 584 -18.59 -15.18 43.37
CA GLN A 584 -19.53 -16.24 43.75
C GLN A 584 -20.86 -16.09 43.01
N ALA A 585 -21.42 -14.88 42.96
CA ALA A 585 -22.68 -14.62 42.25
C ALA A 585 -22.54 -14.84 40.72
N ASN A 586 -21.43 -14.42 40.13
CA ASN A 586 -21.12 -14.68 38.73
C ASN A 586 -21.01 -16.18 38.44
N ARG A 587 -20.36 -16.96 39.32
CA ARG A 587 -20.17 -18.41 39.11
C ARG A 587 -21.50 -19.17 39.07
N VAL A 588 -22.46 -18.76 39.89
CA VAL A 588 -23.83 -19.29 39.84
C VAL A 588 -24.49 -18.93 38.52
N LEU A 589 -24.44 -17.65 38.13
CA LEU A 589 -25.05 -17.16 36.88
C LEU A 589 -24.47 -17.87 35.65
N THR A 590 -23.14 -17.99 35.56
CA THR A 590 -22.46 -18.66 34.45
C THR A 590 -22.77 -20.16 34.41
N THR A 591 -22.80 -20.83 35.57
CA THR A 591 -23.11 -22.26 35.64
C THR A 591 -24.57 -22.51 35.27
N ALA A 592 -25.48 -21.65 35.72
CA ALA A 592 -26.91 -21.78 35.44
C ALA A 592 -27.24 -21.62 33.96
N LEU A 593 -26.72 -20.55 33.31
CA LEU A 593 -27.10 -20.16 31.95
C LEU A 593 -26.13 -20.67 30.88
N ALA A 594 -24.84 -20.30 30.96
CA ALA A 594 -23.84 -20.67 29.95
C ALA A 594 -23.46 -22.16 30.04
N GLY A 595 -23.59 -22.75 31.23
CA GLY A 595 -23.16 -24.11 31.54
C GLY A 595 -21.74 -24.11 32.08
N GLY A 596 -21.57 -24.52 33.35
CA GLY A 596 -20.27 -24.61 33.99
C GLY A 596 -19.55 -25.87 33.56
N LYS A 597 -18.37 -25.75 32.93
CA LYS A 597 -17.53 -26.89 32.55
C LYS A 597 -16.92 -27.54 33.80
N ALA A 598 -17.51 -28.63 34.26
CA ALA A 598 -17.04 -29.39 35.42
C ALA A 598 -15.88 -30.33 35.07
N GLY A 599 -15.79 -30.81 33.83
CA GLY A 599 -14.72 -31.70 33.40
C GLY A 599 -14.77 -32.05 31.91
N THR A 600 -14.09 -33.12 31.52
CA THR A 600 -14.10 -33.66 30.15
C THR A 600 -14.32 -35.17 30.20
N VAL A 601 -15.22 -35.69 29.38
CA VAL A 601 -15.46 -37.13 29.19
C VAL A 601 -14.68 -37.60 27.96
N TYR A 602 -13.97 -38.72 28.10
CA TYR A 602 -13.16 -39.32 27.03
C TYR A 602 -13.87 -40.53 26.41
N GLU A 603 -14.14 -40.48 25.12
CA GLU A 603 -14.63 -41.61 24.30
C GLU A 603 -13.49 -42.08 23.40
N GLY A 604 -12.62 -42.93 23.95
CA GLY A 604 -11.34 -43.27 23.31
C GLY A 604 -10.46 -42.01 23.21
N GLU A 605 -10.13 -41.60 21.98
CA GLU A 605 -9.36 -40.36 21.74
C GLU A 605 -10.23 -39.11 21.64
N ARG A 606 -11.56 -39.27 21.59
CA ARG A 606 -12.51 -38.15 21.47
C ARG A 606 -12.75 -37.54 22.85
N LYS A 607 -12.81 -36.22 22.91
CA LYS A 607 -13.04 -35.48 24.16
C LYS A 607 -14.30 -34.64 24.05
N PHE A 608 -15.17 -34.71 25.05
CA PHE A 608 -16.41 -33.93 25.13
C PHE A 608 -16.51 -33.26 26.48
N ASP A 609 -16.98 -32.01 26.51
CA ASP A 609 -17.11 -31.28 27.77
C ASP A 609 -18.25 -31.86 28.62
N LEU A 610 -17.99 -32.00 29.92
CA LEU A 610 -18.98 -32.28 30.96
C LEU A 610 -19.42 -30.94 31.54
N VAL A 611 -20.68 -30.59 31.32
CA VAL A 611 -21.24 -29.29 31.68
C VAL A 611 -22.41 -29.43 32.64
N VAL A 612 -22.46 -28.58 33.65
CA VAL A 612 -23.62 -28.42 34.54
C VAL A 612 -24.39 -27.20 34.08
N ARG A 613 -25.69 -27.35 33.82
CA ARG A 613 -26.56 -26.26 33.40
C ARG A 613 -27.94 -26.41 34.03
N MET A 614 -28.67 -25.32 34.16
CA MET A 614 -30.06 -25.37 34.61
C MET A 614 -30.97 -26.03 33.56
N ALA A 615 -31.87 -26.90 34.02
CA ALA A 615 -32.94 -27.44 33.17
C ALA A 615 -33.85 -26.29 32.69
N GLY A 616 -34.19 -26.28 31.39
CA GLY A 616 -35.07 -25.25 30.81
C GLY A 616 -34.42 -23.88 30.55
N TYR A 617 -33.08 -23.74 30.66
CA TYR A 617 -32.37 -22.45 30.47
C TYR A 617 -32.69 -21.67 29.18
N ARG A 618 -33.13 -22.35 28.11
CA ARG A 618 -33.51 -21.71 26.83
C ARG A 618 -34.85 -20.98 26.87
N ALA A 619 -35.72 -21.38 27.79
CA ALA A 619 -36.99 -20.74 28.08
C ALA A 619 -36.91 -19.93 29.38
N ALA A 620 -35.69 -19.65 29.88
CA ALA A 620 -35.51 -18.91 31.11
C ALA A 620 -36.02 -17.48 30.93
N ASP A 621 -37.11 -17.17 31.61
CA ASP A 621 -37.61 -15.82 31.75
C ASP A 621 -36.79 -15.04 32.79
N ILE A 622 -36.93 -13.72 32.81
CA ILE A 622 -36.30 -12.82 33.75
C ILE A 622 -36.52 -13.23 35.21
N ASP A 623 -37.70 -13.77 35.52
CA ASP A 623 -38.06 -14.19 36.88
C ASP A 623 -37.31 -15.45 37.31
N MET A 624 -37.05 -16.37 36.38
CA MET A 624 -36.20 -17.54 36.64
C MET A 624 -34.76 -17.12 36.98
N VAL A 625 -34.24 -16.07 36.34
CA VAL A 625 -32.91 -15.51 36.66
C VAL A 625 -32.91 -14.80 38.01
N LYS A 626 -33.96 -14.06 38.34
CA LYS A 626 -34.12 -13.38 39.66
C LYS A 626 -34.17 -14.37 40.82
N ASP A 627 -34.78 -15.53 40.61
CA ASP A 627 -34.95 -16.56 41.64
C ASP A 627 -33.75 -17.52 41.77
N LEU A 628 -32.70 -17.35 40.95
CA LEU A 628 -31.44 -18.09 41.09
C LEU A 628 -30.88 -17.95 42.50
N ARG A 629 -30.59 -19.07 43.14
CA ARG A 629 -30.10 -19.10 44.52
C ARG A 629 -28.58 -19.06 44.55
N VAL A 630 -28.04 -18.12 45.33
CA VAL A 630 -26.62 -17.97 45.59
C VAL A 630 -26.31 -18.53 46.97
N PRO A 631 -25.34 -19.46 47.10
CA PRO A 631 -25.00 -20.06 48.39
C PRO A 631 -24.23 -19.09 49.29
N LEU A 632 -24.53 -19.12 50.59
CA LEU A 632 -23.83 -18.40 51.65
C LEU A 632 -22.87 -19.35 52.39
N ASP A 633 -21.79 -18.81 52.96
CA ASP A 633 -20.80 -19.61 53.70
C ASP A 633 -21.39 -20.30 54.94
N ALA A 634 -22.47 -19.75 55.51
CA ALA A 634 -23.20 -20.31 56.65
C ALA A 634 -24.09 -21.52 56.28
N GLY A 635 -24.18 -21.90 55.01
CA GLY A 635 -25.02 -22.99 54.51
C GLY A 635 -26.40 -22.55 53.99
N ASP A 636 -26.85 -21.34 54.31
CA ASP A 636 -28.08 -20.75 53.80
C ASP A 636 -27.96 -20.30 52.32
N GLN A 637 -29.08 -20.01 51.65
CA GLN A 637 -29.09 -19.53 50.26
C GLN A 637 -29.97 -18.28 50.08
N VAL A 638 -29.51 -17.33 49.28
CA VAL A 638 -30.23 -16.07 49.00
C VAL A 638 -30.60 -15.98 47.51
N PRO A 639 -31.82 -15.53 47.13
CA PRO A 639 -32.15 -15.35 45.72
C PRO A 639 -31.42 -14.14 45.12
N LEU A 640 -31.09 -14.24 43.83
CA LEU A 640 -30.28 -13.25 43.12
C LEU A 640 -30.93 -11.85 43.15
N ARG A 641 -32.26 -11.76 43.16
CA ARG A 641 -33.02 -10.50 43.28
C ARG A 641 -32.73 -9.69 44.55
N GLU A 642 -32.30 -10.34 45.63
CA GLU A 642 -31.96 -9.64 46.87
C GLU A 642 -30.61 -8.94 46.74
N VAL A 643 -29.71 -9.44 45.88
CA VAL A 643 -28.33 -8.96 45.75
C VAL A 643 -28.01 -8.32 44.40
N ALA A 644 -28.95 -8.35 43.44
CA ALA A 644 -28.79 -7.76 42.12
C ALA A 644 -30.13 -7.29 41.53
N ASP A 645 -30.07 -6.22 40.74
CA ASP A 645 -31.17 -5.75 39.88
C ASP A 645 -31.07 -6.42 38.51
N VAL A 646 -32.12 -7.16 38.11
CA VAL A 646 -32.17 -7.90 36.85
C VAL A 646 -33.20 -7.23 35.94
N THR A 647 -32.72 -6.58 34.87
CA THR A 647 -33.57 -5.81 33.93
C THR A 647 -33.15 -6.03 32.47
N PHE A 648 -34.12 -5.97 31.55
CA PHE A 648 -33.82 -5.85 30.13
C PHE A 648 -33.41 -4.41 29.79
N ARG A 649 -32.32 -4.24 29.05
CA ARG A 649 -31.87 -2.96 28.53
C ARG A 649 -31.50 -3.09 27.07
N SER A 650 -31.76 -2.04 26.30
CA SER A 650 -31.17 -1.90 24.98
C SER A 650 -29.67 -1.60 25.15
N ALA A 651 -28.83 -2.34 24.45
CA ALA A 651 -27.39 -2.17 24.48
C ALA A 651 -26.82 -2.22 23.06
N PRO A 652 -25.59 -1.73 22.87
CA PRO A 652 -24.91 -1.89 21.59
C PRO A 652 -24.69 -3.36 21.26
N ALA A 653 -24.98 -3.74 20.02
CA ALA A 653 -24.73 -5.09 19.53
C ALA A 653 -23.23 -5.37 19.37
N GLN A 654 -22.53 -4.39 18.81
CA GLN A 654 -21.10 -4.42 18.58
C GLN A 654 -20.54 -3.00 18.71
N VAL A 655 -19.26 -2.90 19.06
CA VAL A 655 -18.52 -1.63 19.09
C VAL A 655 -17.32 -1.76 18.18
N THR A 656 -17.49 -1.31 16.95
CA THR A 656 -16.41 -1.27 15.95
C THR A 656 -15.51 -0.06 16.20
N ARG A 657 -14.20 -0.32 16.11
CA ARG A 657 -13.16 0.70 16.28
C ARG A 657 -12.13 0.60 15.18
N GLU A 658 -11.62 1.75 14.77
CA GLU A 658 -10.53 1.89 13.80
C GLU A 658 -9.55 2.93 14.35
N ASP A 659 -8.26 2.57 14.43
CA ASP A 659 -7.21 3.37 15.06
C ASP A 659 -7.50 3.85 16.50
N GLY A 660 -8.30 3.07 17.25
CA GLY A 660 -8.68 3.34 18.64
C GLY A 660 -9.95 4.17 18.82
N GLU A 661 -10.50 4.74 17.74
CA GLU A 661 -11.73 5.52 17.76
C GLU A 661 -12.96 4.68 17.40
N ARG A 662 -14.12 5.00 17.99
CA ARG A 662 -15.38 4.34 17.63
C ARG A 662 -15.86 4.86 16.29
N ARG A 663 -16.40 3.97 15.46
CA ARG A 663 -16.99 4.33 14.17
C ARG A 663 -18.29 3.59 13.91
N ILE A 664 -19.05 4.11 12.97
CA ILE A 664 -20.11 3.40 12.26
C ILE A 664 -19.88 3.53 10.77
N VAL A 665 -20.21 2.52 9.99
CA VAL A 665 -20.09 2.58 8.52
C VAL A 665 -21.45 2.60 7.86
N VAL A 666 -21.59 3.47 6.87
CA VAL A 666 -22.65 3.41 5.86
C VAL A 666 -22.03 2.79 4.60
N GLU A 667 -22.46 1.58 4.27
CA GLU A 667 -21.97 0.79 3.13
C GLU A 667 -22.90 0.98 1.93
N ALA A 668 -22.33 1.04 0.73
CA ALA A 668 -23.07 1.06 -0.52
C ALA A 668 -22.26 0.45 -1.66
N ASN A 669 -22.94 -0.21 -2.59
CA ASN A 669 -22.36 -0.75 -3.81
C ASN A 669 -22.66 0.17 -5.01
N VAL A 670 -21.84 0.06 -6.05
CA VAL A 670 -22.02 0.85 -7.26
C VAL A 670 -22.32 -0.06 -8.45
N ARG A 671 -23.47 0.15 -9.10
CA ARG A 671 -23.86 -0.60 -10.31
C ARG A 671 -24.17 0.36 -11.46
N ASP A 672 -23.87 -0.09 -12.67
CA ASP A 672 -24.10 0.63 -13.94
C ASP A 672 -23.45 2.04 -14.01
N ARG A 673 -22.46 2.31 -13.15
CA ARG A 673 -21.72 3.58 -13.06
C ARG A 673 -20.32 3.36 -12.48
N ASP A 674 -19.43 4.35 -12.60
CA ASP A 674 -18.08 4.26 -12.04
C ASP A 674 -18.01 4.71 -10.56
N ILE A 675 -17.15 4.05 -9.80
CA ILE A 675 -16.96 4.27 -8.36
C ILE A 675 -16.51 5.71 -8.08
N GLN A 676 -15.63 6.27 -8.91
CA GLN A 676 -15.09 7.62 -8.69
C GLN A 676 -16.18 8.70 -8.79
N SER A 677 -17.03 8.65 -9.81
CA SER A 677 -18.12 9.61 -10.01
C SER A 677 -19.15 9.53 -8.90
N VAL A 678 -19.57 8.32 -8.51
CA VAL A 678 -20.55 8.13 -7.43
C VAL A 678 -20.01 8.61 -6.09
N ALA A 679 -18.74 8.31 -5.78
CA ALA A 679 -18.11 8.81 -4.57
C ALA A 679 -18.01 10.35 -4.54
N HIS A 680 -17.78 10.99 -5.69
CA HIS A 680 -17.76 12.46 -5.77
C HIS A 680 -19.16 13.07 -5.56
N ASP A 681 -20.21 12.45 -6.12
CA ASP A 681 -21.60 12.86 -5.91
C ASP A 681 -21.99 12.73 -4.42
N ILE A 682 -21.58 11.63 -3.77
CA ILE A 682 -21.76 11.42 -2.32
C ILE A 682 -21.05 12.53 -1.54
N GLN A 683 -19.77 12.78 -1.83
CA GLN A 683 -18.98 13.83 -1.17
C GLN A 683 -19.64 15.21 -1.29
N ALA A 684 -20.03 15.60 -2.52
CA ALA A 684 -20.68 16.87 -2.77
C ALA A 684 -22.00 17.02 -1.99
N ARG A 685 -22.83 15.96 -1.97
CA ARG A 685 -24.14 15.97 -1.30
C ARG A 685 -24.01 16.01 0.21
N LEU A 686 -23.06 15.27 0.79
CA LEU A 686 -22.79 15.28 2.23
C LEU A 686 -22.15 16.59 2.69
N HIS A 687 -21.18 17.15 1.96
CA HIS A 687 -20.59 18.45 2.29
C HIS A 687 -21.61 19.60 2.29
N ALA A 688 -22.63 19.53 1.41
CA ALA A 688 -23.65 20.57 1.31
C ALA A 688 -24.76 20.45 2.37
N LYS A 689 -25.13 19.23 2.78
CA LYS A 689 -26.36 18.98 3.56
C LYS A 689 -26.14 18.41 4.96
N LEU A 690 -24.98 17.81 5.24
CA LEU A 690 -24.72 17.14 6.52
C LEU A 690 -23.97 18.05 7.49
N ALA A 691 -24.59 18.37 8.62
CA ALA A 691 -23.94 19.03 9.74
C ALA A 691 -23.48 18.00 10.79
N LEU A 692 -22.18 18.02 11.11
CA LEU A 692 -21.56 17.16 12.14
C LEU A 692 -21.19 17.97 13.39
N PRO A 693 -21.40 17.44 14.60
CA PRO A 693 -20.91 18.05 15.85
C PRO A 693 -19.38 18.09 15.93
N PRO A 694 -18.79 18.93 16.81
CA PRO A 694 -17.36 18.91 17.09
C PRO A 694 -16.89 17.53 17.53
N GLY A 695 -15.74 17.07 17.01
CA GLY A 695 -15.19 15.74 17.30
C GLY A 695 -15.75 14.61 16.43
N TYR A 696 -16.71 14.89 15.53
CA TYR A 696 -17.23 13.92 14.57
C TYR A 696 -16.74 14.25 13.16
N TYR A 697 -16.29 13.24 12.43
CA TYR A 697 -15.80 13.40 11.07
C TYR A 697 -16.07 12.16 10.22
N ILE A 698 -16.00 12.33 8.90
CA ILE A 698 -16.24 11.27 7.93
C ILE A 698 -14.97 11.00 7.15
N THR A 699 -14.70 9.73 6.89
CA THR A 699 -13.75 9.28 5.88
C THR A 699 -14.41 8.31 4.92
N TYR A 700 -13.79 8.10 3.77
CA TYR A 700 -14.29 7.19 2.73
C TYR A 700 -13.33 6.01 2.60
N GLY A 701 -13.89 4.80 2.69
CA GLY A 701 -13.23 3.52 2.56
C GLY A 701 -13.81 2.69 1.41
N GLY A 702 -13.52 1.39 1.42
CA GLY A 702 -13.94 0.47 0.37
C GLY A 702 -12.95 0.43 -0.80
N THR A 703 -13.40 -0.04 -1.96
CA THR A 703 -12.61 -0.07 -3.20
C THR A 703 -12.23 1.35 -3.67
N PHE A 704 -13.03 2.36 -3.32
CA PHE A 704 -12.72 3.77 -3.58
C PHE A 704 -11.42 4.25 -2.91
N GLN A 705 -11.13 3.82 -1.67
CA GLN A 705 -9.87 4.17 -1.00
C GLN A 705 -8.67 3.61 -1.78
N ASN A 706 -8.76 2.34 -2.19
CA ASN A 706 -7.71 1.70 -2.98
C ASN A 706 -7.52 2.41 -4.33
N LEU A 707 -8.61 2.87 -4.97
CA LEU A 707 -8.55 3.69 -6.17
C LEU A 707 -7.81 5.00 -5.93
N GLN A 708 -8.11 5.73 -4.84
CA GLN A 708 -7.42 6.99 -4.53
C GLN A 708 -5.93 6.78 -4.28
N GLU A 709 -5.56 5.78 -3.47
CA GLU A 709 -4.16 5.46 -3.17
C GLU A 709 -3.39 5.07 -4.44
N ALA A 710 -3.97 4.21 -5.27
CA ALA A 710 -3.35 3.78 -6.51
C ALA A 710 -3.24 4.92 -7.54
N LYS A 711 -4.26 5.79 -7.64
CA LYS A 711 -4.22 6.98 -8.50
C LYS A 711 -3.11 7.94 -8.07
N ALA A 712 -2.93 8.15 -6.76
CA ALA A 712 -1.84 8.97 -6.23
C ALA A 712 -0.46 8.37 -6.59
N ARG A 713 -0.29 7.06 -6.44
CA ARG A 713 0.95 6.34 -6.80
C ARG A 713 1.21 6.38 -8.31
N LEU A 714 0.21 6.14 -9.15
CA LEU A 714 0.32 6.26 -10.60
C LEU A 714 0.62 7.70 -11.05
N GLY A 715 0.08 8.69 -10.34
CA GLY A 715 0.40 10.10 -10.53
C GLY A 715 1.89 10.42 -10.34
N LEU A 716 2.63 9.60 -9.59
CA LEU A 716 4.08 9.67 -9.48
C LEU A 716 4.79 8.72 -10.48
N ALA A 717 4.31 7.49 -10.62
CA ALA A 717 4.96 6.45 -11.42
C ALA A 717 5.00 6.80 -12.93
N VAL A 718 3.92 7.38 -13.48
CA VAL A 718 3.85 7.76 -14.89
C VAL A 718 4.86 8.86 -15.24
N PRO A 719 4.95 10.00 -14.51
CA PRO A 719 6.00 10.99 -14.74
C PRO A 719 7.42 10.43 -14.63
N VAL A 720 7.69 9.55 -13.65
CA VAL A 720 9.00 8.90 -13.51
C VAL A 720 9.31 8.04 -14.74
N ALA A 721 8.35 7.25 -15.23
CA ALA A 721 8.50 6.47 -16.46
C ALA A 721 8.84 7.38 -17.66
N LEU A 722 8.10 8.47 -17.83
CA LEU A 722 8.32 9.45 -18.91
C LEU A 722 9.70 10.11 -18.83
N LEU A 723 10.16 10.48 -17.63
CA LEU A 723 11.50 11.03 -17.42
C LEU A 723 12.60 10.02 -17.74
N LEU A 724 12.42 8.75 -17.36
CA LEU A 724 13.37 7.68 -17.68
C LEU A 724 13.43 7.43 -19.19
N ILE A 725 12.29 7.38 -19.88
CA ILE A 725 12.23 7.30 -21.35
C ILE A 725 13.01 8.46 -21.98
N PHE A 726 12.74 9.69 -21.55
CA PHE A 726 13.41 10.87 -22.08
C PHE A 726 14.94 10.82 -21.87
N PHE A 727 15.38 10.42 -20.67
CA PHE A 727 16.79 10.28 -20.33
C PHE A 727 17.49 9.22 -21.20
N LEU A 728 16.86 8.07 -21.40
CA LEU A 728 17.40 7.02 -22.29
C LEU A 728 17.48 7.49 -23.75
N LEU A 729 16.47 8.20 -24.24
CA LEU A 729 16.49 8.79 -25.58
C LEU A 729 17.60 9.83 -25.73
N PHE A 730 17.81 10.65 -24.69
CA PHE A 730 18.92 11.61 -24.66
C PHE A 730 20.28 10.91 -24.74
N MET A 731 20.49 9.83 -23.96
CA MET A 731 21.71 9.04 -24.02
C MET A 731 21.91 8.34 -25.37
N ALA A 732 20.83 7.81 -25.97
CA ALA A 732 20.91 7.09 -27.24
C ALA A 732 21.33 7.99 -28.42
N PHE A 733 20.79 9.22 -28.49
CA PHE A 733 21.02 10.16 -29.61
C PHE A 733 22.00 11.29 -29.31
N ASN A 734 22.46 11.42 -28.06
CA ASN A 734 23.34 12.49 -27.56
C ASN A 734 22.87 13.89 -27.99
N SER A 735 21.55 14.10 -28.03
CA SER A 735 20.93 15.33 -28.53
C SER A 735 19.55 15.53 -27.93
N THR A 736 19.38 16.63 -27.17
CA THR A 736 18.10 17.00 -26.56
C THR A 736 17.00 17.24 -27.60
N ARG A 737 17.34 17.82 -28.76
CA ARG A 737 16.39 18.06 -29.84
C ARG A 737 15.85 16.75 -30.43
N LYS A 738 16.73 15.79 -30.72
CA LYS A 738 16.34 14.48 -31.24
C LYS A 738 15.54 13.68 -30.21
N ALA A 739 15.94 13.75 -28.94
CA ALA A 739 15.20 13.13 -27.85
C ALA A 739 13.77 13.71 -27.72
N LEU A 740 13.61 15.04 -27.74
CA LEU A 740 12.29 15.69 -27.72
C LEU A 740 11.44 15.35 -28.95
N LEU A 741 12.04 15.26 -30.14
CA LEU A 741 11.35 14.85 -31.36
C LEU A 741 10.76 13.44 -31.22
N ILE A 742 11.56 12.48 -30.75
CA ILE A 742 11.07 11.10 -30.54
C ILE A 742 10.07 11.05 -29.39
N PHE A 743 10.32 11.76 -28.30
CA PHE A 743 9.44 11.83 -27.13
C PHE A 743 8.06 12.40 -27.47
N SER A 744 7.94 13.24 -28.51
CA SER A 744 6.64 13.74 -28.98
C SER A 744 5.67 12.64 -29.43
N ALA A 745 6.17 11.46 -29.79
CA ALA A 745 5.36 10.28 -30.11
C ALA A 745 4.53 9.77 -28.91
N VAL A 746 4.98 10.04 -27.68
CA VAL A 746 4.34 9.54 -26.45
C VAL A 746 2.97 10.18 -26.20
N PRO A 747 2.83 11.53 -26.15
CA PRO A 747 1.51 12.16 -26.09
C PRO A 747 0.60 11.79 -27.28
N LEU A 748 1.16 11.62 -28.48
CA LEU A 748 0.39 11.22 -29.68
C LEU A 748 -0.20 9.82 -29.54
N ALA A 749 0.52 8.90 -28.88
CA ALA A 749 0.03 7.56 -28.57
C ALA A 749 -1.11 7.59 -27.53
N ALA A 750 -1.02 8.47 -26.52
CA ALA A 750 -2.05 8.59 -25.50
C ALA A 750 -3.44 8.92 -26.08
N VAL A 751 -3.49 9.71 -27.17
CA VAL A 751 -4.74 10.10 -27.86
C VAL A 751 -5.58 8.88 -28.23
N GLY A 752 -4.99 7.86 -28.87
CA GLY A 752 -5.75 6.68 -29.27
C GLY A 752 -6.09 5.74 -28.12
N GLY A 753 -5.26 5.69 -27.08
CA GLY A 753 -5.58 4.93 -25.87
C GLY A 753 -6.83 5.47 -25.18
N VAL A 754 -6.91 6.80 -25.01
CA VAL A 754 -8.09 7.48 -24.43
C VAL A 754 -9.31 7.30 -25.32
N LEU A 755 -9.17 7.50 -26.63
CA LEU A 755 -10.27 7.36 -27.58
C LEU A 755 -10.81 5.92 -27.63
N ALA A 756 -9.94 4.91 -27.53
CA ALA A 756 -10.36 3.51 -27.51
C ALA A 756 -11.12 3.14 -26.23
N LEU A 757 -10.69 3.62 -25.06
CA LEU A 757 -11.44 3.45 -23.81
C LEU A 757 -12.83 4.09 -23.90
N TRP A 758 -12.89 5.34 -24.39
CA TRP A 758 -14.14 6.08 -24.54
C TRP A 758 -15.11 5.42 -25.52
N LEU A 759 -14.64 5.01 -26.71
CA LEU A 759 -15.47 4.31 -27.71
C LEU A 759 -16.03 2.99 -27.19
N ARG A 760 -15.30 2.34 -26.28
CA ARG A 760 -15.70 1.06 -25.68
C ARG A 760 -16.53 1.23 -24.41
N GLY A 761 -16.73 2.46 -23.94
CA GLY A 761 -17.44 2.74 -22.69
C GLY A 761 -16.72 2.19 -21.45
N MET A 762 -15.39 2.06 -21.49
CA MET A 762 -14.60 1.55 -20.37
C MET A 762 -14.07 2.71 -19.51
N PRO A 763 -14.29 2.70 -18.18
CA PRO A 763 -13.68 3.69 -17.29
C PRO A 763 -12.16 3.50 -17.21
N PHE A 764 -11.48 4.51 -16.67
CA PHE A 764 -10.06 4.42 -16.37
C PHE A 764 -9.83 3.54 -15.14
N SER A 765 -9.12 2.43 -15.32
CA SER A 765 -8.70 1.51 -14.26
C SER A 765 -7.18 1.43 -14.12
N ILE A 766 -6.68 0.80 -13.05
CA ILE A 766 -5.23 0.57 -12.90
C ILE A 766 -4.68 -0.28 -14.04
N SER A 767 -5.45 -1.27 -14.51
CA SER A 767 -5.11 -2.06 -15.71
C SER A 767 -4.90 -1.17 -16.94
N ALA A 768 -5.78 -0.18 -17.14
CA ALA A 768 -5.64 0.79 -18.23
C ALA A 768 -4.40 1.69 -18.04
N GLY A 769 -4.13 2.13 -16.80
CA GLY A 769 -2.94 2.90 -16.44
C GLY A 769 -1.63 2.17 -16.76
N VAL A 770 -1.54 0.88 -16.42
CA VAL A 770 -0.41 0.01 -16.80
C VAL A 770 -0.33 -0.15 -18.33
N GLY A 771 -1.48 -0.24 -19.02
CA GLY A 771 -1.54 -0.24 -20.47
C GLY A 771 -0.95 1.02 -21.11
N PHE A 772 -1.21 2.21 -20.54
CA PHE A 772 -0.60 3.46 -21.02
C PHE A 772 0.92 3.46 -20.81
N ILE A 773 1.39 3.00 -19.64
CA ILE A 773 2.83 2.86 -19.36
C ILE A 773 3.47 1.98 -20.43
N ALA A 774 2.93 0.78 -20.67
CA ALA A 774 3.42 -0.13 -21.71
C ALA A 774 3.42 0.52 -23.10
N LEU A 775 2.32 1.15 -23.49
CA LEU A 775 2.16 1.87 -24.75
C LEU A 775 3.24 2.94 -24.99
N PHE A 776 3.61 3.70 -23.96
CA PHE A 776 4.63 4.74 -24.08
C PHE A 776 6.00 4.19 -24.45
N GLY A 777 6.37 3.01 -23.92
CA GLY A 777 7.62 2.33 -24.29
C GLY A 777 7.64 1.93 -25.77
N VAL A 778 6.54 1.37 -26.28
CA VAL A 778 6.45 0.92 -27.68
C VAL A 778 6.40 2.08 -28.66
N ALA A 779 5.64 3.13 -28.34
CA ALA A 779 5.48 4.31 -29.19
C ALA A 779 6.84 4.97 -29.50
N VAL A 780 7.75 4.94 -28.53
CA VAL A 780 9.09 5.50 -28.66
C VAL A 780 9.95 4.71 -29.65
N LEU A 781 9.85 3.37 -29.66
CA LEU A 781 10.65 2.51 -30.54
C LEU A 781 10.39 2.82 -32.03
N ASN A 782 9.14 3.04 -32.42
CA ASN A 782 8.79 3.46 -33.79
C ASN A 782 9.48 4.77 -34.19
N GLY A 783 9.55 5.73 -33.27
CA GLY A 783 10.26 7.00 -33.49
C GLY A 783 11.78 6.83 -33.60
N ILE A 784 12.39 5.95 -32.79
CA ILE A 784 13.83 5.64 -32.83
C ILE A 784 14.22 5.08 -34.20
N VAL A 785 13.45 4.12 -34.73
CA VAL A 785 13.74 3.46 -36.01
C VAL A 785 13.73 4.47 -37.16
N LEU A 786 12.76 5.39 -37.18
CA LEU A 786 12.63 6.39 -38.24
C LEU A 786 13.76 7.44 -38.20
N ILE A 787 14.05 7.99 -37.02
CA ILE A 787 15.09 9.02 -36.85
C ILE A 787 16.49 8.44 -37.09
N SER A 788 16.75 7.22 -36.64
CA SER A 788 18.04 6.55 -36.86
C SER A 788 18.34 6.38 -38.35
N TYR A 789 17.31 6.12 -39.17
CA TYR A 789 17.48 6.04 -40.62
C TYR A 789 17.78 7.40 -41.26
N PHE A 790 17.08 8.47 -40.84
CA PHE A 790 17.36 9.82 -41.33
C PHE A 790 18.82 10.24 -41.05
N GLU A 791 19.37 9.83 -39.89
CA GLU A 791 20.77 10.09 -39.56
C GLU A 791 21.74 9.23 -40.37
N GLU A 792 21.40 7.99 -40.68
CA GLU A 792 22.23 7.15 -41.54
C GLU A 792 22.30 7.69 -42.97
N ASP A 793 21.18 8.15 -43.52
CA ASP A 793 21.12 8.75 -44.85
C ASP A 793 21.92 10.07 -44.93
N GLU A 794 21.85 10.89 -43.87
CA GLU A 794 22.67 12.10 -43.73
C GLU A 794 24.17 11.79 -43.75
N ARG A 795 24.61 10.72 -43.07
CA ARG A 795 26.02 10.29 -43.07
C ARG A 795 26.49 9.75 -44.42
N ARG A 796 25.58 9.30 -45.29
CA ARG A 796 25.88 8.80 -46.64
C ARG A 796 25.97 9.91 -47.70
N GLY A 797 25.74 11.17 -47.34
CA GLY A 797 25.93 12.33 -48.22
C GLY A 797 24.67 12.84 -48.93
N GLY A 798 23.47 12.49 -48.46
CA GLY A 798 22.21 13.05 -48.99
C GLY A 798 22.11 14.56 -48.72
N THR A 799 21.98 15.36 -49.78
CA THR A 799 22.07 16.84 -49.72
C THR A 799 20.73 17.57 -49.62
N ASP A 800 19.63 16.98 -50.09
CA ASP A 800 18.28 17.56 -49.95
C ASP A 800 17.50 16.96 -48.76
N LEU A 801 17.14 17.82 -47.80
CA LEU A 801 16.37 17.46 -46.60
C LEU A 801 14.98 16.89 -46.95
N MET A 802 14.34 17.44 -47.98
CA MET A 802 12.98 17.03 -48.35
C MET A 802 13.00 15.64 -49.00
N GLU A 803 13.96 15.40 -49.88
CA GLU A 803 14.18 14.10 -50.52
C GLU A 803 14.59 13.04 -49.49
N ARG A 804 15.49 13.37 -48.54
CA ARG A 804 15.88 12.50 -47.42
C ARG A 804 14.70 12.05 -46.57
N ILE A 805 13.85 12.98 -46.13
CA ILE A 805 12.66 12.66 -45.32
C ILE A 805 11.68 11.79 -46.11
N THR A 806 11.47 12.11 -47.40
CA THR A 806 10.52 11.40 -48.25
C THR A 806 10.99 9.98 -48.57
N HIS A 807 12.27 9.82 -48.92
CA HIS A 807 12.90 8.52 -49.20
C HIS A 807 12.96 7.67 -47.92
N GLY A 808 13.41 8.25 -46.81
CA GLY A 808 13.52 7.52 -45.56
C GLY A 808 12.20 7.11 -44.92
N ALA A 809 11.17 7.95 -45.02
CA ALA A 809 9.84 7.57 -44.55
C ALA A 809 9.19 6.50 -45.44
N ARG A 810 9.49 6.47 -46.74
CA ARG A 810 9.02 5.44 -47.67
C ARG A 810 9.67 4.08 -47.38
N ASP A 811 10.99 4.06 -47.22
CA ASP A 811 11.76 2.84 -46.96
C ASP A 811 11.42 2.22 -45.59
N ARG A 812 11.13 3.06 -44.59
CA ARG A 812 10.81 2.62 -43.23
C ARG A 812 9.33 2.32 -42.99
N LEU A 813 8.46 2.58 -43.97
CA LEU A 813 7.03 2.31 -43.86
C LEU A 813 6.75 0.82 -43.56
N ARG A 814 7.42 -0.11 -44.25
CA ARG A 814 7.21 -1.55 -44.05
C ARG A 814 7.63 -2.02 -42.65
N PRO A 815 8.86 -1.76 -42.17
CA PRO A 815 9.26 -2.14 -40.81
C PRO A 815 8.37 -1.55 -39.71
N VAL A 816 7.96 -0.28 -39.82
CA VAL A 816 7.12 0.40 -38.82
C VAL A 816 5.69 -0.15 -38.83
N LEU A 817 5.13 -0.45 -40.01
CA LEU A 817 3.82 -1.10 -40.09
C LEU A 817 3.85 -2.55 -39.60
N ALA A 818 4.93 -3.29 -39.88
CA ALA A 818 5.09 -4.67 -39.42
C ALA A 818 5.04 -4.76 -37.90
N THR A 819 5.85 -3.95 -37.23
CA THR A 819 5.97 -3.89 -35.77
C THR A 819 4.67 -3.41 -35.12
N ALA A 820 4.06 -2.35 -35.66
CA ALA A 820 2.76 -1.87 -35.19
C ALA A 820 1.62 -2.89 -35.36
N MET A 821 1.54 -3.58 -36.51
CA MET A 821 0.51 -4.60 -36.76
C MET A 821 0.70 -5.81 -35.86
N VAL A 822 1.94 -6.27 -35.68
CA VAL A 822 2.26 -7.42 -34.84
C VAL A 822 1.93 -7.12 -33.37
N ALA A 823 2.31 -5.96 -32.84
CA ALA A 823 1.98 -5.56 -31.47
C ALA A 823 0.47 -5.31 -31.26
N SER A 824 -0.20 -4.59 -32.17
CA SER A 824 -1.65 -4.34 -32.03
C SER A 824 -2.50 -5.60 -32.21
N LEU A 825 -2.19 -6.45 -33.19
CA LEU A 825 -2.96 -7.68 -33.43
C LEU A 825 -2.61 -8.79 -32.44
N GLY A 826 -1.42 -8.77 -31.83
CA GLY A 826 -1.04 -9.68 -30.74
C GLY A 826 -1.93 -9.53 -29.50
N PHE A 827 -2.31 -8.30 -29.15
CA PHE A 827 -3.25 -8.00 -28.06
C PHE A 827 -4.73 -8.21 -28.42
N LEU A 828 -5.08 -8.43 -29.69
CA LEU A 828 -6.47 -8.45 -30.16
C LEU A 828 -7.33 -9.54 -29.48
N PRO A 829 -6.87 -10.79 -29.30
CA PRO A 829 -7.65 -11.80 -28.59
C PRO A 829 -7.97 -11.39 -27.15
N MET A 830 -6.99 -10.82 -26.45
CA MET A 830 -7.16 -10.35 -25.07
C MET A 830 -8.13 -9.17 -24.97
N ALA A 831 -8.11 -8.28 -25.96
CA ALA A 831 -9.05 -7.16 -26.01
C ALA A 831 -10.49 -7.65 -26.22
N ILE A 832 -10.76 -8.67 -27.03
CA ILE A 832 -12.13 -9.09 -27.40
C ILE A 832 -12.68 -10.18 -26.48
N SER A 833 -11.82 -11.00 -25.88
CA SER A 833 -12.20 -12.17 -25.08
C SER A 833 -13.27 -11.85 -24.04
N GLN A 834 -14.34 -12.64 -23.98
CA GLN A 834 -15.44 -12.51 -23.02
C GLN A 834 -15.36 -13.57 -21.89
N SER A 835 -14.28 -14.34 -21.86
CA SER A 835 -14.09 -15.46 -20.92
C SER A 835 -13.66 -14.97 -19.54
N ALA A 836 -13.95 -15.74 -18.50
CA ALA A 836 -13.61 -15.41 -17.11
C ALA A 836 -12.10 -15.15 -16.95
N GLY A 837 -11.74 -14.02 -16.35
CA GLY A 837 -10.35 -13.58 -16.17
C GLY A 837 -9.86 -12.58 -17.20
N SER A 838 -10.54 -12.46 -18.34
CA SER A 838 -10.14 -11.49 -19.36
C SER A 838 -10.45 -10.04 -18.96
N GLU A 839 -11.31 -9.82 -17.96
CA GLU A 839 -11.75 -8.50 -17.48
C GLU A 839 -10.57 -7.60 -17.09
N VAL A 840 -9.54 -8.16 -16.45
CA VAL A 840 -8.34 -7.42 -16.06
C VAL A 840 -7.45 -7.10 -17.27
N GLN A 841 -7.48 -7.93 -18.31
CA GLN A 841 -6.64 -7.80 -19.52
C GLN A 841 -7.25 -6.83 -20.55
N ARG A 842 -8.59 -6.78 -20.67
CA ARG A 842 -9.28 -5.99 -21.70
C ARG A 842 -8.91 -4.50 -21.69
N PRO A 843 -8.92 -3.78 -20.54
CA PRO A 843 -8.59 -2.35 -20.54
C PRO A 843 -7.14 -2.10 -20.94
N LEU A 844 -6.21 -2.94 -20.46
CA LEU A 844 -4.80 -2.88 -20.80
C LEU A 844 -4.60 -3.05 -22.32
N ALA A 845 -5.16 -4.13 -22.89
CA ALA A 845 -5.06 -4.43 -24.32
C ALA A 845 -5.74 -3.33 -25.17
N THR A 846 -6.89 -2.81 -24.75
CA THR A 846 -7.63 -1.76 -25.47
C THR A 846 -6.81 -0.48 -25.59
N VAL A 847 -6.15 -0.06 -24.50
CA VAL A 847 -5.27 1.12 -24.49
C VAL A 847 -4.09 0.94 -25.43
N VAL A 848 -3.42 -0.22 -25.35
CA VAL A 848 -2.24 -0.48 -26.19
C VAL A 848 -2.62 -0.54 -27.68
N ILE A 849 -3.70 -1.24 -28.04
CA ILE A 849 -4.16 -1.33 -29.44
C ILE A 849 -4.54 0.05 -30.00
N GLY A 850 -5.42 0.77 -29.31
CA GLY A 850 -5.87 2.09 -29.74
C GLY A 850 -4.70 3.09 -29.83
N GLY A 851 -3.81 3.03 -28.84
CA GLY A 851 -2.61 3.85 -28.81
C GLY A 851 -1.63 3.54 -29.93
N LEU A 852 -1.39 2.27 -30.26
CA LEU A 852 -0.49 1.88 -31.35
C LEU A 852 -1.04 2.24 -32.73
N ILE A 853 -2.34 2.06 -32.97
CA ILE A 853 -2.98 2.44 -34.24
C ILE A 853 -2.79 3.93 -34.48
N THR A 854 -3.13 4.76 -33.49
CA THR A 854 -3.02 6.22 -33.60
C THR A 854 -1.57 6.70 -33.60
N SER A 855 -0.72 6.15 -32.72
CA SER A 855 0.71 6.46 -32.66
C SER A 855 1.40 6.17 -33.97
N THR A 856 1.12 5.04 -34.60
CA THR A 856 1.73 4.67 -35.88
C THR A 856 1.34 5.63 -36.99
N LEU A 857 0.03 5.94 -37.09
CA LEU A 857 -0.47 6.90 -38.07
C LEU A 857 0.14 8.29 -37.84
N LEU A 858 0.04 8.80 -36.62
CA LEU A 858 0.52 10.14 -36.27
C LEU A 858 2.04 10.24 -36.36
N THR A 859 2.80 9.23 -35.93
CA THR A 859 4.27 9.24 -36.01
C THR A 859 4.74 9.28 -37.46
N LEU A 860 4.10 8.53 -38.38
CA LEU A 860 4.47 8.55 -39.79
C LEU A 860 4.26 9.93 -40.45
N PHE A 861 3.31 10.75 -40.00
CA PHE A 861 3.09 12.09 -40.58
C PHE A 861 3.72 13.23 -39.77
N VAL A 862 3.51 13.23 -38.45
CA VAL A 862 3.91 14.30 -37.53
C VAL A 862 5.41 14.29 -37.30
N LEU A 863 6.04 13.12 -37.10
CA LEU A 863 7.48 13.06 -36.81
C LEU A 863 8.35 13.56 -37.98
N PRO A 864 8.08 13.19 -39.26
CA PRO A 864 8.75 13.81 -40.42
C PRO A 864 8.58 15.32 -40.52
N VAL A 865 7.38 15.83 -40.23
CA VAL A 865 7.08 17.27 -40.26
C VAL A 865 7.84 18.01 -39.15
N LEU A 866 7.86 17.47 -37.94
CA LEU A 866 8.62 18.01 -36.82
C LEU A 866 10.14 17.94 -37.11
N TYR A 867 10.61 16.86 -37.73
CA TYR A 867 12.01 16.75 -38.15
C TYR A 867 12.38 17.77 -39.24
N LYS A 868 11.47 18.10 -40.16
CA LYS A 868 11.70 19.21 -41.12
C LYS A 868 11.80 20.57 -40.42
N LEU A 869 10.93 20.84 -39.44
CA LEU A 869 10.89 22.11 -38.70
C LEU A 869 12.09 22.32 -37.77
N PHE A 870 12.53 21.25 -37.10
CA PHE A 870 13.51 21.35 -36.00
C PHE A 870 14.83 20.59 -36.26
N GLY A 871 14.89 19.77 -37.32
CA GLY A 871 16.04 18.93 -37.66
C GLY A 871 17.08 19.59 -38.57
N SER A 872 16.75 20.68 -39.29
CA SER A 872 17.70 21.40 -40.15
C SER A 872 18.02 22.80 -39.60
N ALA A 873 19.16 22.92 -38.92
CA ALA A 873 19.77 24.22 -38.68
C ALA A 873 21.30 24.10 -38.72
N ARG A 874 21.88 24.64 -39.80
CA ARG A 874 23.29 25.02 -39.90
C ARG A 874 23.66 25.87 -38.68
N ARG A 875 24.81 25.57 -38.05
CA ARG A 875 25.38 26.28 -36.88
C ARG A 875 25.08 27.78 -36.94
N ARG A 876 24.13 28.24 -36.15
CA ARG A 876 23.99 29.65 -35.79
C ARG A 876 24.14 29.73 -34.29
N ASN A 877 25.25 30.31 -33.85
CA ASN A 877 25.48 30.67 -32.45
C ASN A 877 24.34 31.57 -32.00
N ILE A 878 23.38 30.99 -31.29
CA ILE A 878 22.44 31.74 -30.48
C ILE A 878 23.03 31.67 -29.08
N GLY A 879 23.37 32.85 -28.55
CA GLY A 879 23.89 33.02 -27.21
C GLY A 879 23.00 32.30 -26.20
N THR A 880 23.64 31.47 -25.39
CA THR A 880 23.02 30.76 -24.29
C THR A 880 22.60 31.74 -23.21
N ALA A 881 21.28 31.90 -23.03
CA ALA A 881 20.63 32.45 -21.85
C ALA A 881 19.44 31.53 -21.47
N PRO A 882 19.01 31.50 -20.21
CA PRO A 882 19.02 30.27 -19.41
C PRO A 882 17.66 29.56 -19.41
N ALA A 883 17.42 28.69 -20.40
CA ALA A 883 16.36 27.67 -20.30
C ALA A 883 16.92 26.31 -19.83
N THR A 884 18.24 26.14 -19.87
CA THR A 884 18.95 24.97 -19.36
C THR A 884 19.19 25.04 -17.85
N ALA A 885 19.32 26.23 -17.26
CA ALA A 885 19.57 26.36 -15.82
C ALA A 885 18.37 25.94 -14.95
N THR A 886 17.14 26.23 -15.39
CA THR A 886 15.92 25.93 -14.63
C THR A 886 15.52 24.45 -14.70
N LEU A 887 15.87 23.74 -15.77
CA LEU A 887 15.60 22.31 -15.91
C LEU A 887 16.76 21.44 -15.36
N LEU A 888 18.01 21.91 -15.43
CA LEU A 888 19.16 21.25 -14.76
C LEU A 888 19.17 21.46 -13.24
N LEU A 889 18.61 22.55 -12.70
CA LEU A 889 18.44 22.70 -11.24
C LEU A 889 17.42 21.72 -10.66
N LEU A 890 16.44 21.27 -11.45
CA LEU A 890 15.47 20.25 -11.04
C LEU A 890 15.97 18.81 -11.25
N LEU A 891 17.02 18.63 -12.07
CA LEU A 891 17.63 17.32 -12.39
C LEU A 891 18.86 16.96 -11.53
N ALA A 892 19.32 17.86 -10.66
CA ALA A 892 20.39 17.57 -9.69
C ALA A 892 19.89 16.88 -8.39
N ALA A 893 18.59 16.58 -8.28
CA ALA A 893 17.97 15.95 -7.12
C ALA A 893 17.63 14.45 -7.32
N ALA A 894 18.41 13.74 -8.14
CA ALA A 894 18.46 12.29 -8.10
C ALA A 894 19.94 11.86 -7.98
N PRO A 895 20.31 11.05 -6.99
CA PRO A 895 21.70 10.73 -6.72
C PRO A 895 22.12 9.60 -7.64
N THR A 896 23.03 9.94 -8.53
CA THR A 896 23.88 8.96 -9.19
C THR A 896 24.75 8.28 -8.14
N ALA A 897 24.62 6.96 -7.99
CA ALA A 897 25.62 6.11 -7.35
C ALA A 897 26.90 6.12 -8.19
N ASN A 898 27.64 7.23 -8.12
CA ASN A 898 29.07 7.23 -8.38
C ASN A 898 29.71 6.37 -7.29
N GLY A 899 30.79 5.64 -7.62
CA GLY A 899 31.72 5.14 -6.62
C GLY A 899 32.22 6.34 -5.81
N GLN A 900 31.56 6.61 -4.69
CA GLN A 900 31.80 7.79 -3.89
C GLN A 900 33.09 7.57 -3.11
N ALA A 901 33.97 8.57 -3.17
CA ALA A 901 34.98 8.76 -2.14
C ALA A 901 34.28 8.76 -0.75
N PRO A 902 34.93 8.24 0.29
CA PRO A 902 34.30 8.10 1.60
C PRO A 902 33.76 9.45 2.08
N LEU A 903 32.48 9.49 2.45
CA LEU A 903 31.82 10.71 2.89
C LEU A 903 32.47 11.17 4.20
N THR A 904 33.06 12.37 4.21
CA THR A 904 33.63 12.95 5.43
C THR A 904 32.57 13.74 6.20
N MET A 905 32.77 13.93 7.50
CA MET A 905 31.85 14.69 8.36
C MET A 905 31.61 16.11 7.83
N GLU A 906 32.66 16.78 7.34
CA GLU A 906 32.56 18.12 6.76
C GLU A 906 31.69 18.15 5.50
N GLN A 907 31.82 17.14 4.65
CA GLN A 907 30.99 17.00 3.44
C GLN A 907 29.54 16.72 3.80
N ALA A 908 29.28 15.88 4.80
CA ALA A 908 27.92 15.61 5.29
C ALA A 908 27.25 16.88 5.84
N VAL A 909 27.97 17.67 6.64
CA VAL A 909 27.49 18.96 7.16
C VAL A 909 27.26 19.96 6.03
N GLN A 910 28.14 20.04 5.03
CA GLN A 910 27.94 20.92 3.88
C GLN A 910 26.71 20.54 3.04
N LEU A 911 26.48 19.24 2.81
CA LEU A 911 25.29 18.76 2.12
C LEU A 911 24.02 19.13 2.89
N ALA A 912 24.00 18.94 4.21
CA ALA A 912 22.89 19.32 5.06
C ALA A 912 22.63 20.85 5.03
N LEU A 913 23.69 21.67 5.06
CA LEU A 913 23.55 23.12 4.98
C LEU A 913 23.02 23.63 3.63
N GLN A 914 23.28 22.91 2.53
CA GLN A 914 22.83 23.29 1.19
C GLN A 914 21.41 22.77 0.88
N GLY A 915 21.06 21.58 1.36
CA GLY A 915 19.85 20.87 0.96
C GLY A 915 18.73 20.81 2.00
N HIS A 916 19.00 21.05 3.29
CA HIS A 916 18.00 20.83 4.33
C HIS A 916 16.85 21.86 4.26
N PRO A 917 15.56 21.43 4.24
CA PRO A 917 14.41 22.33 4.11
C PRO A 917 14.36 23.45 5.14
N GLY A 918 14.80 23.19 6.38
CA GLY A 918 14.89 24.21 7.43
C GLY A 918 15.85 25.36 7.08
N MET A 919 16.98 25.06 6.43
CA MET A 919 17.94 26.08 5.99
C MET A 919 17.43 26.87 4.79
N VAL A 920 16.79 26.19 3.82
CA VAL A 920 16.16 26.84 2.66
C VAL A 920 15.06 27.81 3.12
N ALA A 921 14.19 27.38 4.06
CA ALA A 921 13.15 28.22 4.63
C ALA A 921 13.73 29.43 5.38
N ALA A 922 14.82 29.25 6.13
CA ALA A 922 15.47 30.33 6.85
C ALA A 922 16.14 31.36 5.91
N GLN A 923 16.78 30.91 4.83
CA GLN A 923 17.35 31.79 3.80
C GLN A 923 16.26 32.54 3.02
N ALA A 924 15.21 31.85 2.58
CA ALA A 924 14.04 32.47 1.94
C ALA A 924 13.36 33.48 2.88
N GLY A 925 13.36 33.24 4.19
CA GLY A 925 12.90 34.19 5.20
C GLY A 925 13.71 35.49 5.23
N VAL A 926 15.03 35.42 5.04
CA VAL A 926 15.91 36.59 4.90
C VAL A 926 15.62 37.32 3.58
N GLU A 927 15.55 36.59 2.46
CA GLU A 927 15.24 37.15 1.14
C GLU A 927 13.88 37.87 1.12
N ARG A 928 12.87 37.30 1.78
CA ARG A 928 11.55 37.90 1.94
C ARG A 928 11.65 39.27 2.63
N GLU A 929 12.36 39.35 3.75
CA GLU A 929 12.53 40.62 4.47
C GLU A 929 13.39 41.62 3.69
N GLU A 930 14.33 41.15 2.85
CA GLU A 930 15.10 42.02 1.96
C GLU A 930 14.26 42.54 0.79
N ALA A 931 13.40 41.72 0.18
CA ALA A 931 12.45 42.13 -0.85
C ALA A 931 11.45 43.18 -0.33
N LEU A 932 11.00 43.03 0.93
CA LEU A 932 10.13 43.99 1.59
C LEU A 932 10.77 45.36 1.84
N LYS A 933 12.08 45.55 1.62
CA LYS A 933 12.70 46.90 1.61
C LYS A 933 12.04 47.84 0.59
N ALA A 934 11.54 47.30 -0.52
CA ALA A 934 10.84 48.10 -1.53
C ALA A 934 9.57 48.77 -0.96
N THR A 935 8.97 48.22 0.09
CA THR A 935 7.74 48.75 0.74
C THR A 935 8.01 49.94 1.67
N VAL A 936 9.28 50.31 1.90
CA VAL A 936 9.63 51.48 2.70
C VAL A 936 9.09 52.77 2.06
N PHE A 937 9.05 52.82 0.72
CA PHE A 937 8.50 53.93 -0.04
C PHE A 937 7.25 53.49 -0.82
N THR A 938 6.08 53.92 -0.35
CA THR A 938 4.79 53.64 -0.99
C THR A 938 4.01 54.92 -1.15
N LEU A 939 3.63 55.25 -2.39
CA LEU A 939 2.66 56.32 -2.67
C LEU A 939 1.27 55.83 -2.26
N ALA A 940 0.47 56.69 -1.64
CA ALA A 940 -0.91 56.32 -1.34
C ALA A 940 -1.66 56.08 -2.68
N PRO A 941 -2.58 55.10 -2.73
CA PRO A 941 -3.41 54.86 -3.91
C PRO A 941 -4.05 56.15 -4.43
N LEU A 942 -4.17 56.28 -5.75
CA LEU A 942 -4.86 57.40 -6.37
C LEU A 942 -6.36 57.31 -6.05
N ASP A 943 -6.88 58.28 -5.32
CA ASP A 943 -8.29 58.42 -5.00
C ASP A 943 -8.97 59.21 -6.13
N LEU A 944 -9.85 58.54 -6.89
CA LEU A 944 -10.61 59.11 -7.98
C LEU A 944 -12.08 59.26 -7.55
N GLN A 945 -12.59 60.48 -7.51
CA GLN A 945 -13.96 60.78 -7.10
C GLN A 945 -14.69 61.52 -8.21
N TYR A 946 -15.86 61.02 -8.59
CA TYR A 946 -16.77 61.67 -9.52
C TYR A 946 -18.07 62.02 -8.80
N GLN A 947 -18.45 63.30 -8.83
CA GLN A 947 -19.67 63.82 -8.23
C GLN A 947 -20.55 64.43 -9.34
N PHE A 948 -21.85 64.15 -9.31
CA PHE A 948 -22.83 64.66 -10.28
C PHE A 948 -24.08 65.14 -9.55
N GLY A 949 -24.51 66.38 -9.79
CA GLY A 949 -25.68 67.00 -9.15
C GLY A 949 -25.55 68.52 -8.99
N GLN A 950 -26.40 69.13 -8.17
CA GLN A 950 -26.36 70.57 -7.89
C GLN A 950 -25.19 70.95 -6.97
N ILE A 951 -23.98 71.00 -7.54
CA ILE A 951 -22.74 71.28 -6.80
C ILE A 951 -22.41 72.77 -6.95
N ASN A 952 -22.77 73.56 -5.94
CA ASN A 952 -22.62 75.04 -5.89
C ASN A 952 -23.43 75.84 -6.93
N SER A 953 -24.27 75.21 -7.75
CA SER A 953 -25.25 75.86 -8.63
C SER A 953 -26.65 75.24 -8.51
N SER A 954 -27.68 75.91 -9.04
CA SER A 954 -29.04 75.36 -9.15
C SER A 954 -29.20 74.39 -10.34
N VAL A 955 -28.15 74.18 -11.13
CA VAL A 955 -28.12 73.32 -12.32
C VAL A 955 -27.31 72.05 -12.00
N ASN A 956 -27.54 70.96 -12.72
CA ASN A 956 -26.74 69.75 -12.54
C ASN A 956 -25.33 69.94 -13.11
N ASP A 957 -24.34 69.99 -12.21
CA ASP A 957 -22.92 70.07 -12.50
C ASP A 957 -22.21 68.74 -12.22
N HIS A 958 -21.04 68.55 -12.82
CA HIS A 958 -20.18 67.39 -12.59
C HIS A 958 -18.79 67.80 -12.14
N ASN A 959 -18.22 67.07 -11.19
CA ASN A 959 -16.87 67.26 -10.67
C ASN A 959 -16.11 65.92 -10.66
N LEU A 960 -15.01 65.85 -11.39
CA LEU A 960 -14.07 64.74 -11.37
C LEU A 960 -12.79 65.18 -10.64
N SER A 961 -12.45 64.53 -9.53
CA SER A 961 -11.22 64.81 -8.77
C SER A 961 -10.35 63.56 -8.62
N ALA A 962 -9.04 63.78 -8.65
CA ALA A 962 -8.00 62.77 -8.48
C ALA A 962 -7.01 63.26 -7.42
N ALA A 963 -6.77 62.50 -6.35
CA ALA A 963 -5.84 62.87 -5.30
C ALA A 963 -4.93 61.71 -4.87
N THR A 964 -3.68 61.99 -4.56
CA THR A 964 -2.74 61.03 -3.97
C THR A 964 -2.07 61.64 -2.73
N GLY A 965 -1.78 60.79 -1.75
CA GLY A 965 -1.15 61.17 -0.49
C GLY A 965 0.35 60.88 -0.47
N LEU A 966 1.13 61.86 0.00
CA LEU A 966 2.54 61.74 0.35
C LEU A 966 2.69 61.63 1.87
N GLU A 967 3.24 60.52 2.34
CA GLU A 967 3.54 60.30 3.75
C GLU A 967 4.69 61.21 4.25
N ALA A 968 4.69 61.51 5.55
CA ALA A 968 5.74 62.34 6.15
C ALA A 968 7.13 61.67 6.08
N PRO A 969 8.20 62.42 5.75
CA PRO A 969 9.56 61.87 5.63
C PRO A 969 10.07 61.14 6.88
N ASN A 970 9.70 61.60 8.08
CA ASN A 970 10.10 60.95 9.34
C ASN A 970 9.50 59.54 9.47
N THR A 971 8.26 59.33 9.02
CA THR A 971 7.59 58.02 9.04
C THR A 971 8.28 57.03 8.11
N ILE A 972 8.72 57.50 6.92
CA ILE A 972 9.49 56.70 5.96
C ILE A 972 10.83 56.25 6.58
N VAL A 973 11.56 57.16 7.23
CA VAL A 973 12.84 56.83 7.91
C VAL A 973 12.63 55.82 9.05
N ARG A 974 11.58 55.96 9.86
CA ARG A 974 11.28 54.99 10.93
C ARG A 974 10.84 53.64 10.37
N ARG A 975 10.11 53.60 9.26
CA ARG A 975 9.73 52.37 8.56
C ARG A 975 10.97 51.66 8.01
N ALA A 976 11.91 52.42 7.44
CA ALA A 976 13.21 51.89 7.00
C ALA A 976 13.99 51.25 8.16
N GLN A 977 14.03 51.91 9.33
CA GLN A 977 14.70 51.38 10.53
C GLN A 977 14.04 50.09 11.03
N VAL A 978 12.71 50.00 11.06
CA VAL A 978 11.99 48.77 11.41
C VAL A 978 12.34 47.65 10.44
N GLN A 979 12.31 47.93 9.13
CA GLN A 979 12.63 46.93 8.13
C GLN A 979 14.08 46.42 8.26
N GLN A 980 15.02 47.29 8.59
CA GLN A 980 16.40 46.89 8.89
C GLN A 980 16.50 45.95 10.10
N GLN A 981 15.71 46.18 11.16
CA GLN A 981 15.69 45.28 12.32
C GLN A 981 15.00 43.95 12.03
N ARG A 982 13.97 43.92 11.16
CA ARG A 982 13.35 42.68 10.68
C ARG A 982 14.35 41.80 9.92
N ILE A 983 15.18 42.41 9.07
CA ILE A 983 16.25 41.71 8.36
C ILE A 983 17.31 41.20 9.35
N ALA A 984 17.69 42.00 10.34
CA ALA A 984 18.64 41.57 11.37
C ALA A 984 18.11 40.36 12.17
N LEU A 985 16.82 40.34 12.52
CA LEU A 985 16.17 39.21 13.17
C LEU A 985 16.11 37.97 12.27
N ALA A 986 15.76 38.13 10.99
CA ALA A 986 15.73 37.04 10.02
C ALA A 986 17.13 36.41 9.83
N ARG A 987 18.18 37.24 9.74
CA ARG A 987 19.58 36.78 9.69
C ARG A 987 20.01 36.07 10.98
N GLY A 988 19.54 36.55 12.14
CA GLY A 988 19.74 35.89 13.43
C GLY A 988 19.15 34.48 13.46
N ARG A 989 17.88 34.35 13.05
CA ARG A 989 17.19 33.05 12.93
C ARG A 989 17.90 32.11 11.95
N ALA A 990 18.34 32.61 10.79
CA ALA A 990 19.09 31.81 9.84
C ALA A 990 20.44 31.33 10.39
N THR A 991 21.11 32.13 11.22
CA THR A 991 22.35 31.73 11.89
C THR A 991 22.09 30.64 12.95
N LEU A 992 20.99 30.74 13.69
CA LEU A 992 20.57 29.71 14.65
C LEU A 992 20.20 28.40 13.97
N THR A 993 19.39 28.44 12.91
CA THR A 993 19.05 27.25 12.12
C THR A 993 20.29 26.63 11.48
N ARG A 994 21.26 27.44 11.03
CA ARG A 994 22.55 26.95 10.53
C ARG A 994 23.30 26.16 11.60
N ALA A 995 23.44 26.72 12.81
CA ALA A 995 24.13 26.05 13.91
C ALA A 995 23.43 24.74 14.32
N GLN A 996 22.09 24.72 14.35
CA GLN A 996 21.30 23.52 14.63
C GLN A 996 21.51 22.44 13.57
N VAL A 997 21.40 22.78 12.28
CA VAL A 997 21.61 21.82 11.19
C VAL A 997 23.05 21.28 11.18
N GLN A 998 24.05 22.11 11.49
CA GLN A 998 25.43 21.66 11.64
C GLN A 998 25.58 20.64 12.79
N HIS A 999 25.00 20.95 13.96
CA HIS A 999 25.04 20.08 15.13
C HIS A 999 24.40 18.72 14.88
N GLU A 1000 23.17 18.72 14.34
CA GLU A 1000 22.40 17.49 14.13
C GLU A 1000 22.99 16.62 13.01
N ALA A 1001 23.43 17.24 11.91
CA ALA A 1001 24.06 16.50 10.80
C ALA A 1001 25.40 15.87 11.23
N ALA A 1002 26.21 16.58 12.02
CA ALA A 1002 27.46 16.05 12.56
C ALA A 1002 27.21 14.93 13.58
N SER A 1003 26.21 15.08 14.46
CA SER A 1003 25.82 14.05 15.44
C SER A 1003 25.32 12.77 14.76
N ALA A 1004 24.49 12.93 13.72
CA ALA A 1004 24.01 11.82 12.89
C ALA A 1004 25.15 11.07 12.20
N PHE A 1005 26.16 11.80 11.71
CA PHE A 1005 27.34 11.22 11.07
C PHE A 1005 28.16 10.36 12.03
N LEU A 1006 28.46 10.87 13.23
CA LEU A 1006 29.19 10.12 14.25
C LEU A 1006 28.40 8.89 14.72
N GLY A 1007 27.08 9.04 14.87
CA GLY A 1007 26.19 7.93 15.22
C GLY A 1007 26.25 6.79 14.20
N LEU A 1008 26.19 7.11 12.89
CA LEU A 1008 26.31 6.11 11.83
C LEU A 1008 27.70 5.47 11.81
N GLN A 1009 28.76 6.23 12.02
CA GLN A 1009 30.13 5.72 12.07
C GLN A 1009 30.31 4.69 13.20
N ALA A 1010 29.82 5.01 14.40
CA ALA A 1010 29.83 4.10 15.54
C ALA A 1010 28.97 2.85 15.31
N ALA A 1011 27.78 3.01 14.73
CA ALA A 1011 26.89 1.89 14.41
C ALA A 1011 27.51 0.92 13.39
N ARG A 1012 28.18 1.43 12.35
CA ARG A 1012 28.89 0.58 11.37
C ARG A 1012 30.11 -0.13 11.97
N GLU A 1013 30.84 0.50 12.88
CA GLU A 1013 31.93 -0.19 13.59
C GLU A 1013 31.39 -1.29 14.51
N ARG A 1014 30.26 -1.07 15.19
CA ARG A 1014 29.58 -2.09 16.01
C ARG A 1014 29.05 -3.24 15.16
N GLN A 1015 28.50 -2.94 13.98
CA GLN A 1015 28.07 -3.94 13.00
C GLN A 1015 29.23 -4.83 12.54
N ARG A 1016 30.39 -4.24 12.21
CA ARG A 1016 31.62 -4.97 11.85
C ARG A 1016 32.08 -5.89 12.98
N LEU A 1017 32.05 -5.39 14.21
CA LEU A 1017 32.42 -6.15 15.41
C LEU A 1017 31.51 -7.38 15.59
N TYR A 1018 30.18 -7.23 15.51
CA TYR A 1018 29.26 -8.36 15.65
C TYR A 1018 29.28 -9.33 14.47
N THR A 1019 29.56 -8.85 13.26
CA THR A 1019 29.75 -9.73 12.08
C THR A 1019 31.00 -10.61 12.25
N MET A 1020 32.07 -10.07 12.82
CA MET A 1020 33.26 -10.83 13.19
C MET A 1020 32.92 -11.86 14.28
N LEU A 1021 32.20 -11.46 15.34
CA LEU A 1021 31.81 -12.37 16.41
C LEU A 1021 30.91 -13.51 15.91
N ASP A 1022 29.93 -13.23 15.07
CA ASP A 1022 29.04 -14.24 14.50
C ASP A 1022 29.83 -15.32 13.74
N SER A 1023 30.82 -14.90 12.96
CA SER A 1023 31.73 -15.81 12.25
C SER A 1023 32.57 -16.64 13.23
N LEU A 1024 33.10 -16.02 14.29
CA LEU A 1024 33.93 -16.69 15.30
C LEU A 1024 33.13 -17.71 16.11
N TYR A 1025 31.96 -17.33 16.64
CA TYR A 1025 31.08 -18.20 17.42
C TYR A 1025 30.42 -19.29 16.57
N GLY A 1026 30.10 -19.00 15.29
CA GLY A 1026 29.55 -19.99 14.36
C GLY A 1026 30.55 -21.09 14.00
N ASN A 1027 31.79 -20.72 13.66
CA ASN A 1027 32.87 -21.69 13.44
C ASN A 1027 33.15 -22.53 14.68
N PHE A 1028 33.05 -21.89 15.86
CA PHE A 1028 33.21 -22.55 17.13
C PHE A 1028 32.09 -23.55 17.45
N ALA A 1029 30.83 -23.17 17.28
CA ALA A 1029 29.68 -24.06 17.51
C ALA A 1029 29.76 -25.30 16.61
N ALA A 1030 30.16 -25.14 15.34
CA ALA A 1030 30.38 -26.26 14.43
C ALA A 1030 31.54 -27.18 14.88
N PHE A 1031 32.58 -26.63 15.51
CA PHE A 1031 33.69 -27.42 16.06
C PHE A 1031 33.28 -28.19 17.32
N ALA A 1032 32.56 -27.55 18.24
CA ALA A 1032 32.04 -28.18 19.46
C ALA A 1032 31.05 -29.31 19.14
N GLU A 1033 30.21 -29.14 18.11
CA GLU A 1033 29.30 -30.17 17.62
C GLU A 1033 30.06 -31.40 17.08
N ARG A 1034 31.14 -31.19 16.32
CA ARG A 1034 32.01 -32.27 15.84
C ARG A 1034 32.68 -33.04 16.98
N LYS A 1035 33.15 -32.36 18.02
CA LYS A 1035 33.73 -33.03 19.22
C LYS A 1035 32.73 -33.94 19.93
N VAL A 1036 31.46 -33.53 20.02
CA VAL A 1036 30.39 -34.36 20.58
C VAL A 1036 30.11 -35.57 19.67
N GLN A 1037 30.08 -35.39 18.35
CA GLN A 1037 29.87 -36.49 17.38
C GLN A 1037 30.99 -37.55 17.43
N VAL A 1038 32.22 -37.14 17.72
CA VAL A 1038 33.39 -38.04 17.85
C VAL A 1038 33.52 -38.62 19.27
N GLY A 1039 32.67 -38.19 20.22
CA GLY A 1039 32.65 -38.68 21.61
C GLY A 1039 33.73 -38.07 22.50
N GLU A 1040 34.41 -37.01 22.06
CA GLU A 1040 35.49 -36.35 22.81
C GLU A 1040 35.00 -35.35 23.86
N SER A 1041 33.73 -34.92 23.82
CA SER A 1041 33.21 -33.90 24.75
C SER A 1041 31.72 -34.09 25.07
N PRO A 1042 31.26 -33.68 26.28
CA PRO A 1042 29.84 -33.78 26.66
C PRO A 1042 28.93 -32.89 25.80
N PRO A 1043 27.65 -33.27 25.58
CA PRO A 1043 26.68 -32.46 24.82
C PRO A 1043 26.48 -31.03 25.34
N LEU A 1044 26.74 -30.78 26.63
CA LEU A 1044 26.63 -29.47 27.27
C LEU A 1044 27.53 -28.40 26.63
N GLU A 1045 28.71 -28.78 26.14
CA GLU A 1045 29.65 -27.87 25.48
C GLU A 1045 29.09 -27.38 24.14
N SER A 1046 28.52 -28.29 23.33
CA SER A 1046 27.84 -27.93 22.07
C SER A 1046 26.59 -27.08 22.31
N LEU A 1047 25.78 -27.42 23.32
CA LEU A 1047 24.55 -26.66 23.64
C LEU A 1047 24.86 -25.22 24.10
N SER A 1048 25.86 -25.03 24.95
CA SER A 1048 26.26 -23.69 25.38
C SER A 1048 26.94 -22.88 24.27
N ALA A 1049 27.74 -23.54 23.41
CA ALA A 1049 28.33 -22.93 22.22
C ALA A 1049 27.25 -22.41 21.25
N HIS A 1050 26.21 -23.20 21.03
CA HIS A 1050 25.08 -22.84 20.19
C HIS A 1050 24.24 -21.72 20.81
N ALA A 1051 23.99 -21.74 22.12
CA ALA A 1051 23.27 -20.68 22.83
C ALA A 1051 23.99 -19.32 22.74
N GLU A 1052 25.31 -19.32 22.90
CA GLU A 1052 26.14 -18.11 22.78
C GLU A 1052 26.19 -17.59 21.34
N TRP A 1053 26.25 -18.49 20.35
CA TRP A 1053 26.17 -18.09 18.94
C TRP A 1053 24.82 -17.46 18.59
N GLU A 1054 23.70 -18.04 19.03
CA GLU A 1054 22.37 -17.46 18.82
C GLU A 1054 22.20 -16.09 19.53
N ARG A 1055 22.82 -15.91 20.71
CA ARG A 1055 22.87 -14.59 21.39
C ARG A 1055 23.62 -13.55 20.55
N VAL A 1056 24.78 -13.92 19.99
CA VAL A 1056 25.57 -13.04 19.12
C VAL A 1056 24.85 -12.72 17.81
N LYS A 1057 24.13 -13.68 17.24
CA LYS A 1057 23.30 -13.50 16.05
C LYS A 1057 22.15 -12.51 16.28
N LEU A 1058 21.50 -12.59 17.45
CA LEU A 1058 20.50 -11.59 17.87
C LEU A 1058 21.13 -10.20 18.04
N ALA A 1059 22.30 -10.11 18.67
CA ALA A 1059 23.01 -8.84 18.85
C ALA A 1059 23.50 -8.24 17.52
N ARG A 1060 23.89 -9.08 16.55
CA ARG A 1060 24.19 -8.68 15.18
C ARG A 1060 22.97 -8.11 14.48
N GLN A 1061 21.81 -8.77 14.59
CA GLN A 1061 20.56 -8.26 14.01
C GLN A 1061 20.18 -6.90 14.61
N ALA A 1062 20.38 -6.70 15.92
CA ALA A 1062 20.17 -5.40 16.56
C ALA A 1062 21.14 -4.33 16.03
N ALA A 1063 22.42 -4.66 15.85
CA ALA A 1063 23.42 -3.74 15.29
C ALA A 1063 23.17 -3.43 13.79
N ASP A 1064 22.68 -4.40 13.01
CA ASP A 1064 22.25 -4.19 11.63
C ASP A 1064 21.07 -3.21 11.57
N ALA A 1065 20.07 -3.38 12.45
CA ALA A 1065 18.94 -2.46 12.56
C ALA A 1065 19.37 -1.05 13.02
N GLU A 1066 20.31 -0.96 13.96
CA GLU A 1066 20.87 0.31 14.43
C GLU A 1066 21.63 1.05 13.32
N ALA A 1067 22.44 0.35 12.53
CA ALA A 1067 23.15 0.93 11.39
C ALA A 1067 22.18 1.47 10.32
N VAL A 1068 21.10 0.74 10.03
CA VAL A 1068 20.05 1.19 9.10
C VAL A 1068 19.32 2.42 9.65
N ALA A 1069 18.99 2.44 10.94
CA ALA A 1069 18.34 3.58 11.58
C ALA A 1069 19.24 4.83 11.60
N ALA A 1070 20.53 4.67 11.92
CA ALA A 1070 21.50 5.75 11.91
C ALA A 1070 21.75 6.28 10.48
N GLU A 1071 21.72 5.41 9.46
CA GLU A 1071 21.86 5.82 8.06
C GLU A 1071 20.63 6.62 7.61
N ALA A 1072 19.42 6.17 7.96
CA ALA A 1072 18.20 6.93 7.69
C ALA A 1072 18.20 8.31 8.36
N LEU A 1073 18.70 8.41 9.60
CA LEU A 1073 18.80 9.68 10.33
C LEU A 1073 19.79 10.63 9.66
N LEU A 1074 20.96 10.17 9.21
CA LEU A 1074 21.88 11.02 8.46
C LEU A 1074 21.30 11.44 7.10
N CYS A 1075 20.66 10.52 6.37
CA CYS A 1075 19.98 10.79 5.10
C CYS A 1075 18.87 11.84 5.24
N GLN A 1076 18.16 11.87 6.38
CA GLN A 1076 17.16 12.90 6.69
C GLN A 1076 17.78 14.31 6.70
N TRP A 1077 18.98 14.46 7.26
CA TRP A 1077 19.66 15.75 7.36
C TRP A 1077 20.39 16.14 6.07
N THR A 1078 21.02 15.19 5.37
CA THR A 1078 21.82 15.46 4.15
C THR A 1078 20.98 15.48 2.87
N GLY A 1079 19.78 14.91 2.87
CA GLY A 1079 18.93 14.78 1.67
C GLY A 1079 19.44 13.76 0.64
N THR A 1080 20.48 12.98 0.98
CA THR A 1080 21.01 11.89 0.14
C THR A 1080 20.33 10.57 0.50
N PRO A 1081 19.89 9.73 -0.44
CA PRO A 1081 19.13 8.52 -0.17
C PRO A 1081 19.98 7.26 0.09
N ALA A 1082 21.31 7.33 -0.04
CA ALA A 1082 22.20 6.24 0.35
C ALA A 1082 23.60 6.79 0.64
N ILE A 1083 24.27 6.22 1.64
CA ILE A 1083 25.61 6.66 2.06
C ILE A 1083 26.62 5.55 1.80
N GLY A 1084 27.61 5.84 0.95
CA GLY A 1084 28.69 4.92 0.57
C GLY A 1084 29.66 4.60 1.71
N SER A 1085 30.94 4.41 1.41
CA SER A 1085 31.94 4.10 2.44
C SER A 1085 32.14 5.26 3.42
N LEU A 1086 32.41 4.94 4.68
CA LEU A 1086 32.77 5.92 5.73
C LEU A 1086 34.22 5.71 6.16
N PRO A 1087 34.94 6.79 6.53
CA PRO A 1087 36.24 6.66 7.15
C PRO A 1087 36.13 5.95 8.52
N PRO A 1088 37.21 5.35 9.04
CA PRO A 1088 37.24 4.77 10.38
C PRO A 1088 37.03 5.85 11.45
N LEU A 1089 36.48 5.46 12.61
CA LEU A 1089 36.20 6.35 13.74
C LEU A 1089 37.50 7.01 14.23
N THR A 1090 37.60 8.33 14.13
CA THR A 1090 38.72 9.13 14.60
C THR A 1090 38.23 10.19 15.59
N PRO A 1091 38.86 10.35 16.76
CA PRO A 1091 38.38 11.26 17.80
C PRO A 1091 38.47 12.72 17.34
N LEU A 1092 37.45 13.51 17.68
CA LEU A 1092 37.45 14.96 17.47
C LEU A 1092 38.36 15.68 18.46
N GLN A 1093 38.96 16.79 18.02
CA GLN A 1093 39.74 17.63 18.92
C GLN A 1093 38.81 18.48 19.80
N PRO A 1094 38.98 18.45 21.14
CA PRO A 1094 38.15 19.24 22.03
C PRO A 1094 38.44 20.75 21.90
N PRO A 1095 37.42 21.62 21.97
CA PRO A 1095 37.62 23.07 21.95
C PRO A 1095 38.28 23.56 23.25
N ALA A 1096 38.93 24.72 23.20
CA ALA A 1096 39.40 25.41 24.40
C ALA A 1096 38.24 25.72 25.36
N LEU A 1097 38.41 25.36 26.64
CA LEU A 1097 37.41 25.51 27.71
C LEU A 1097 37.41 26.94 28.29
N ASP A 1098 36.97 27.92 27.50
CA ASP A 1098 36.81 29.32 27.91
C ASP A 1098 35.42 29.59 28.54
N SER A 1099 35.18 30.79 29.09
CA SER A 1099 33.84 31.22 29.52
C SER A 1099 32.88 31.35 28.33
N LEU A 1100 31.58 31.05 28.51
CA LEU A 1100 30.56 31.11 27.46
C LEU A 1100 30.59 32.46 26.68
N PRO A 1101 30.87 32.46 25.36
CA PRO A 1101 30.89 33.68 24.56
C PRO A 1101 29.46 34.16 24.26
N THR A 1102 28.90 34.96 25.18
CA THR A 1102 27.51 35.46 25.13
C THR A 1102 27.14 36.21 23.84
N ALA A 1103 28.12 36.85 23.18
CA ALA A 1103 27.91 37.58 21.93
C ALA A 1103 27.96 36.69 20.68
N ALA A 1104 28.63 35.54 20.74
CA ALA A 1104 28.78 34.61 19.62
C ALA A 1104 27.62 33.59 19.55
N ASN A 1105 27.00 33.29 20.70
CA ASN A 1105 25.91 32.32 20.78
C ASN A 1105 24.71 32.72 19.87
N PRO A 1106 24.29 31.83 18.95
CA PRO A 1106 23.30 32.18 17.93
C PRO A 1106 21.87 32.40 18.48
N GLU A 1107 21.52 31.72 19.58
CA GLU A 1107 20.23 31.86 20.24
C GLU A 1107 20.12 33.23 20.93
N LEU A 1108 21.15 33.62 21.70
CA LEU A 1108 21.21 34.92 22.37
C LEU A 1108 21.23 36.09 21.38
N ARG A 1109 21.89 35.94 20.24
CA ARG A 1109 21.88 36.94 19.15
C ARG A 1109 20.48 37.15 18.57
N THR A 1110 19.70 36.07 18.42
CA THR A 1110 18.34 36.14 17.87
C THR A 1110 17.40 36.90 18.81
N PHE A 1111 17.43 36.61 20.11
CA PHE A 1111 16.63 37.34 21.09
C PHE A 1111 17.05 38.82 21.22
N THR A 1112 18.34 39.12 21.05
CA THR A 1112 18.84 40.51 21.01
C THR A 1112 18.29 41.28 19.81
N ALA A 1113 18.23 40.66 18.63
CA ALA A 1113 17.63 41.26 17.43
C ALA A 1113 16.11 41.46 17.58
N LEU A 1114 15.41 40.54 18.26
CA LEU A 1114 13.98 40.65 18.55
C LEU A 1114 13.67 41.85 19.47
N GLN A 1115 14.48 42.05 20.50
CA GLN A 1115 14.37 43.20 21.38
C GLN A 1115 14.57 44.53 20.63
N ALA A 1116 15.55 44.59 19.72
CA ALA A 1116 15.83 45.76 18.89
C ALA A 1116 14.68 46.09 17.93
N LEU A 1117 14.04 45.07 17.35
CA LEU A 1117 12.85 45.21 16.50
C LEU A 1117 11.68 45.82 17.26
N GLY A 1118 11.32 45.30 18.43
CA GLY A 1118 10.20 45.85 19.21
C GLY A 1118 10.40 47.33 19.59
N ARG A 1119 11.64 47.74 19.89
CA ARG A 1119 12.00 49.15 20.14
C ARG A 1119 11.87 50.02 18.88
N ALA A 1120 12.18 49.47 17.70
CA ALA A 1120 12.04 50.19 16.43
C ALA A 1120 10.55 50.35 16.04
N GLU A 1121 9.73 49.32 16.23
CA GLU A 1121 8.29 49.37 15.95
C GLU A 1121 7.55 50.39 16.83
N ALA A 1122 7.94 50.49 18.10
CA ALA A 1122 7.43 51.52 19.00
C ALA A 1122 7.74 52.95 18.51
N LYS A 1123 8.92 53.16 17.93
CA LYS A 1123 9.30 54.46 17.34
C LYS A 1123 8.52 54.77 16.04
N LEU A 1124 8.24 53.76 15.22
CA LEU A 1124 7.42 53.90 14.01
C LEU A 1124 5.97 54.26 14.34
N ALA A 1125 5.35 53.56 15.29
CA ALA A 1125 3.99 53.84 15.74
C ALA A 1125 3.82 55.28 16.26
N ARG A 1126 4.87 55.86 16.87
CA ARG A 1126 4.88 57.28 17.28
C ARG A 1126 5.05 58.24 16.10
N ALA A 1127 5.78 57.86 15.05
CA ALA A 1127 6.03 58.72 13.90
C ALA A 1127 4.80 58.88 12.98
N GLN A 1128 3.90 57.89 12.94
CA GLN A 1128 2.64 57.92 12.16
C GLN A 1128 1.65 59.02 12.58
N TRP A 1129 1.95 59.75 13.66
CA TRP A 1129 1.20 60.92 14.13
C TRP A 1129 1.54 62.21 13.42
N THR A 1130 2.60 62.20 12.59
CA THR A 1130 2.98 63.37 11.82
C THR A 1130 1.99 63.58 10.67
N PRO A 1131 1.57 64.83 10.40
CA PRO A 1131 0.59 65.11 9.37
C PRO A 1131 1.13 64.78 7.97
N SER A 1132 0.27 64.25 7.10
CA SER A 1132 0.61 63.90 5.72
C SER A 1132 0.00 64.89 4.72
N ILE A 1133 0.64 65.04 3.57
CA ILE A 1133 0.22 65.99 2.52
C ILE A 1133 -0.53 65.20 1.44
N LYS A 1134 -1.67 65.73 0.99
CA LYS A 1134 -2.43 65.22 -0.17
C LYS A 1134 -2.31 66.23 -1.30
N LEU A 1135 -1.98 65.74 -2.49
CA LEU A 1135 -1.97 66.51 -3.72
C LEU A 1135 -3.10 66.00 -4.60
N GLY A 1136 -3.92 66.88 -5.13
CA GLY A 1136 -5.01 66.51 -6.01
C GLY A 1136 -5.20 67.49 -7.16
N ALA A 1137 -5.90 67.02 -8.18
CA ALA A 1137 -6.36 67.79 -9.32
C ALA A 1137 -7.84 67.50 -9.53
N PHE A 1138 -8.61 68.48 -9.98
CA PHE A 1138 -10.03 68.30 -10.25
C PHE A 1138 -10.44 69.04 -11.53
N SER A 1139 -11.54 68.59 -12.11
CA SER A 1139 -12.20 69.16 -13.27
C SER A 1139 -13.68 69.30 -12.95
N GLN A 1140 -14.19 70.53 -12.91
CA GLN A 1140 -15.56 70.83 -12.46
C GLN A 1140 -16.29 71.72 -13.47
N SER A 1141 -17.56 71.42 -13.75
CA SER A 1141 -18.49 72.32 -14.44
C SER A 1141 -19.18 73.26 -13.43
N LEU A 1142 -19.47 74.49 -13.86
CA LEU A 1142 -20.27 75.46 -13.11
C LEU A 1142 -21.37 75.98 -14.04
N ASP A 1143 -22.62 75.98 -13.58
CA ASP A 1143 -23.79 76.48 -14.32
C ASP A 1143 -23.99 75.82 -15.71
N GLY A 1144 -23.57 74.56 -15.87
CA GLY A 1144 -23.66 73.84 -17.15
C GLY A 1144 -22.70 74.33 -18.25
N LEU A 1145 -21.72 75.19 -17.92
CA LEU A 1145 -20.66 75.65 -18.82
C LEU A 1145 -19.49 74.65 -18.90
N ALA A 1146 -18.57 74.87 -19.86
CA ALA A 1146 -17.42 73.99 -20.09
C ALA A 1146 -16.58 73.79 -18.81
N PRO A 1147 -16.10 72.55 -18.53
CA PRO A 1147 -15.40 72.24 -17.30
C PRO A 1147 -14.05 72.96 -17.20
N TYR A 1148 -13.72 73.48 -16.01
CA TYR A 1148 -12.42 74.09 -15.72
C TYR A 1148 -11.59 73.18 -14.80
N TRP A 1149 -10.26 73.30 -14.90
CA TRP A 1149 -9.31 72.47 -14.17
C TRP A 1149 -8.73 73.23 -12.99
N GLY A 1150 -8.59 72.57 -11.84
CA GLY A 1150 -8.01 73.12 -10.62
C GLY A 1150 -7.12 72.11 -9.90
N GLY A 1151 -6.24 72.61 -9.03
CA GLY A 1151 -5.41 71.80 -8.14
C GLY A 1151 -5.84 71.96 -6.68
N THR A 1152 -5.72 70.90 -5.89
CA THR A 1152 -5.93 70.92 -4.44
C THR A 1152 -4.69 70.45 -3.70
N VAL A 1153 -4.36 71.14 -2.61
CA VAL A 1153 -3.33 70.70 -1.65
C VAL A 1153 -4.02 70.56 -0.29
N GLY A 1154 -4.12 69.34 0.21
CA GLY A 1154 -4.76 69.01 1.48
C GLY A 1154 -3.73 68.58 2.52
N LEU A 1155 -4.01 68.85 3.80
CA LEU A 1155 -3.21 68.36 4.92
C LEU A 1155 -4.07 67.39 5.75
N SER A 1156 -3.60 66.17 5.95
CA SER A 1156 -4.27 65.16 6.76
C SER A 1156 -3.63 65.10 8.15
N VAL A 1157 -4.36 65.55 9.17
CA VAL A 1157 -3.90 65.59 10.56
C VAL A 1157 -4.65 64.54 11.39
N PRO A 1158 -3.98 63.53 11.98
CA PRO A 1158 -4.63 62.56 12.86
C PRO A 1158 -4.98 63.20 14.21
N LEU A 1159 -6.27 63.43 14.48
CA LEU A 1159 -6.75 64.16 15.67
C LEU A 1159 -6.99 63.27 16.91
N LEU A 1160 -7.33 61.98 16.73
CA LEU A 1160 -7.71 61.07 17.83
C LEU A 1160 -6.54 60.19 18.31
N LYS A 1161 -6.26 60.24 19.62
CA LYS A 1161 -5.08 59.61 20.22
C LYS A 1161 -5.17 58.10 20.51
N THR A 1162 -6.35 57.54 20.41
CA THR A 1162 -6.71 56.31 21.14
C THR A 1162 -6.20 55.03 20.48
N GLY A 1163 -6.17 54.93 19.14
CA GLY A 1163 -5.71 53.72 18.43
C GLY A 1163 -4.19 53.58 18.31
N GLN A 1164 -3.50 54.62 17.84
CA GLN A 1164 -2.06 54.58 17.58
C GLN A 1164 -1.20 54.60 18.85
N GLY A 1165 -1.70 55.20 19.95
CA GLY A 1165 -1.06 55.13 21.26
C GLY A 1165 -1.03 53.70 21.83
N GLY A 1166 -2.08 52.92 21.58
CA GLY A 1166 -2.16 51.50 21.91
C GLY A 1166 -1.11 50.66 21.19
N LEU A 1167 -0.93 50.89 19.89
CA LEU A 1167 0.08 50.20 19.07
C LEU A 1167 1.52 50.49 19.54
N ALA A 1168 1.83 51.74 19.88
CA ALA A 1168 3.14 52.10 20.43
C ALA A 1168 3.39 51.46 21.81
N LYS A 1169 2.35 51.34 22.65
CA LYS A 1169 2.43 50.67 23.95
C LYS A 1169 2.61 49.15 23.78
N ALA A 1170 1.89 48.54 22.85
CA ALA A 1170 2.02 47.12 22.53
C ALA A 1170 3.43 46.77 22.02
N ALA A 1171 3.99 47.55 21.09
CA ALA A 1171 5.35 47.35 20.60
C ALA A 1171 6.43 47.48 21.71
N MET A 1172 6.25 48.40 22.66
CA MET A 1172 7.12 48.51 23.83
C MET A 1172 7.00 47.30 24.77
N LEU A 1173 5.78 46.77 24.97
CA LEU A 1173 5.59 45.54 25.74
C LEU A 1173 6.26 44.35 25.07
N ASN A 1174 6.16 44.22 23.74
CA ASN A 1174 6.87 43.19 22.97
C ASN A 1174 8.39 43.29 23.13
N ALA A 1175 8.95 44.50 23.14
CA ALA A 1175 10.38 44.69 23.42
C ALA A 1175 10.77 44.24 24.84
N ARG A 1176 9.89 44.43 25.83
CA ARG A 1176 10.11 44.00 27.21
C ARG A 1176 9.96 42.48 27.37
N ILE A 1177 9.03 41.85 26.65
CA ILE A 1177 8.88 40.39 26.58
C ILE A 1177 10.15 39.76 26.02
N ALA A 1178 10.62 40.25 24.86
CA ALA A 1178 11.86 39.77 24.24
C ALA A 1178 13.09 39.93 25.15
N GLU A 1179 13.12 40.96 26.00
CA GLU A 1179 14.17 41.15 27.00
C GLU A 1179 14.14 40.08 28.10
N GLN A 1180 12.95 39.70 28.59
CA GLN A 1180 12.80 38.62 29.57
C GLN A 1180 13.13 37.26 28.97
N GLU A 1181 12.72 37.01 27.74
CA GLU A 1181 13.06 35.79 26.99
C GLU A 1181 14.57 35.66 26.80
N ARG A 1182 15.26 36.76 26.45
CA ARG A 1182 16.73 36.79 26.36
C ARG A 1182 17.41 36.44 27.69
N LEU A 1183 16.89 36.95 28.81
CA LEU A 1183 17.43 36.64 30.15
C LEU A 1183 17.20 35.18 30.55
N ALA A 1184 16.04 34.62 30.20
CA ALA A 1184 15.75 33.20 30.40
C ALA A 1184 16.66 32.31 29.56
N ALA A 1185 16.83 32.64 28.27
CA ALA A 1185 17.75 31.96 27.37
C ALA A 1185 19.19 32.01 27.90
N LEU A 1186 19.66 33.17 28.35
CA LEU A 1186 21.00 33.31 28.94
C LEU A 1186 21.21 32.37 30.12
N ARG A 1187 20.26 32.29 31.06
CA ARG A 1187 20.35 31.38 32.21
C ARG A 1187 20.38 29.92 31.78
N SER A 1188 19.52 29.56 30.82
CA SER A 1188 19.46 28.19 30.28
C SER A 1188 20.76 27.80 29.59
N THR A 1189 21.27 28.63 28.68
CA THR A 1189 22.53 28.39 27.97
C THR A 1189 23.72 28.34 28.94
N THR A 1190 23.75 29.15 30.01
CA THR A 1190 24.82 29.06 31.02
C THR A 1190 24.78 27.76 31.80
N ALA A 1191 23.59 27.23 32.11
CA ALA A 1191 23.45 25.94 32.78
C ALA A 1191 23.85 24.78 31.85
N GLN A 1192 23.42 24.83 30.58
CA GLN A 1192 23.80 23.85 29.55
C GLN A 1192 25.31 23.84 29.30
N TRP A 1193 25.95 25.01 29.27
CA TRP A 1193 27.41 25.13 29.15
C TRP A 1193 28.14 24.45 30.31
N ALA A 1194 27.73 24.75 31.55
CA ALA A 1194 28.35 24.16 32.73
C ALA A 1194 28.20 22.63 32.76
N ALA A 1195 27.02 22.11 32.39
CA ALA A 1195 26.78 20.69 32.29
C ALA A 1195 27.62 20.02 31.18
N ALA A 1196 27.68 20.63 29.99
CA ALA A 1196 28.43 20.09 28.85
C ALA A 1196 29.95 20.08 29.10
N VAL A 1197 30.50 21.06 29.84
CA VAL A 1197 31.91 21.08 30.23
C VAL A 1197 32.24 19.93 31.19
N GLU A 1198 31.36 19.63 32.15
CA GLU A 1198 31.61 18.53 33.09
C GLU A 1198 31.43 17.16 32.42
N ASP A 1199 30.43 17.01 31.55
CA ASP A 1199 30.26 15.80 30.74
C ASP A 1199 31.49 15.55 29.85
N LEU A 1200 32.02 16.59 29.17
CA LEU A 1200 33.26 16.46 28.38
C LEU A 1200 34.43 15.93 29.23
N ARG A 1201 34.65 16.46 30.43
CA ARG A 1201 35.72 16.00 31.33
C ARG A 1201 35.53 14.55 31.76
N GLN A 1202 34.29 14.12 31.95
CA GLN A 1202 33.98 12.72 32.24
C GLN A 1202 34.28 11.84 31.03
N ARG A 1203 33.79 12.19 29.83
CA ARG A 1203 33.99 11.41 28.60
C ARG A 1203 35.45 11.35 28.16
N GLN A 1204 36.23 12.40 28.41
CA GLN A 1204 37.67 12.39 28.15
C GLN A 1204 38.40 11.35 29.02
N ARG A 1205 38.03 11.22 30.31
CA ARG A 1205 38.60 10.19 31.20
C ARG A 1205 38.19 8.78 30.76
N GLU A 1206 36.93 8.61 30.36
CA GLU A 1206 36.38 7.35 29.88
C GLU A 1206 37.07 6.88 28.58
N SER A 1207 37.18 7.77 27.57
CA SER A 1207 37.90 7.48 26.33
C SER A 1207 39.38 7.18 26.55
N ALA A 1208 40.05 7.96 27.43
CA ALA A 1208 41.47 7.74 27.74
C ALA A 1208 41.73 6.36 28.36
N PHE A 1209 40.81 5.85 29.20
CA PHE A 1209 40.91 4.49 29.74
C PHE A 1209 40.87 3.43 28.62
N TYR A 1210 39.90 3.53 27.69
CA TYR A 1210 39.75 2.56 26.62
C TYR A 1210 40.89 2.60 25.59
N ASP A 1211 41.42 3.79 25.29
CA ASP A 1211 42.53 3.95 24.34
C ASP A 1211 43.89 3.53 24.94
N GLN A 1212 44.16 3.80 26.22
CA GLN A 1212 45.45 3.48 26.85
C GLN A 1212 45.50 2.05 27.41
N GLN A 1213 44.41 1.54 27.97
CA GLN A 1213 44.38 0.25 28.69
C GLN A 1213 43.43 -0.75 28.02
N GLY A 1214 42.22 -0.33 27.67
CA GLY A 1214 41.16 -1.23 27.17
C GLY A 1214 41.51 -1.93 25.85
N ALA A 1215 42.11 -1.22 24.89
CA ALA A 1215 42.48 -1.78 23.59
C ALA A 1215 43.59 -2.83 23.70
N ALA A 1216 44.65 -2.54 24.46
CA ALA A 1216 45.76 -3.46 24.69
C ALA A 1216 45.32 -4.71 25.47
N LEU A 1217 44.46 -4.54 26.49
CA LEU A 1217 43.88 -5.65 27.25
C LEU A 1217 42.98 -6.52 26.38
N SER A 1218 42.10 -5.93 25.56
CA SER A 1218 41.23 -6.68 24.66
C SER A 1218 42.02 -7.55 23.67
N GLU A 1219 43.06 -7.00 23.05
CA GLU A 1219 43.90 -7.73 22.11
C GLU A 1219 44.72 -8.84 22.79
N ALA A 1220 45.27 -8.56 23.97
CA ALA A 1220 45.98 -9.56 24.76
C ALA A 1220 45.05 -10.70 25.21
N LEU A 1221 43.84 -10.39 25.69
CA LEU A 1221 42.85 -11.39 26.10
C LEU A 1221 42.44 -12.27 24.91
N LEU A 1222 42.16 -11.68 23.75
CA LEU A 1222 41.75 -12.42 22.55
C LEU A 1222 42.87 -13.32 22.02
N ASN A 1223 44.10 -12.79 21.87
CA ASN A 1223 45.22 -13.55 21.34
C ASN A 1223 45.65 -14.70 22.27
N ASN A 1224 45.73 -14.46 23.60
CA ASN A 1224 46.11 -15.49 24.55
C ASN A 1224 45.01 -16.54 24.72
N ALA A 1225 43.74 -16.13 24.80
CA ALA A 1225 42.62 -17.07 24.91
C ALA A 1225 42.53 -17.98 23.68
N THR A 1226 42.66 -17.44 22.47
CA THR A 1226 42.61 -18.24 21.24
C THR A 1226 43.79 -19.21 21.13
N ARG A 1227 45.02 -18.78 21.47
CA ARG A 1227 46.20 -19.66 21.47
C ARG A 1227 46.10 -20.77 22.52
N ASN A 1228 45.75 -20.43 23.76
CA ASN A 1228 45.69 -21.40 24.85
C ASN A 1228 44.53 -22.39 24.64
N TYR A 1229 43.42 -21.96 24.04
CA TYR A 1229 42.33 -22.86 23.68
C TYR A 1229 42.74 -23.82 22.54
N GLN A 1230 43.43 -23.31 21.50
CA GLN A 1230 43.97 -24.16 20.42
C GLN A 1230 45.02 -25.16 20.91
N ALA A 1231 45.81 -24.80 21.91
CA ALA A 1231 46.78 -25.67 22.58
C ALA A 1231 46.14 -26.66 23.57
N GLY A 1232 44.84 -26.53 23.87
CA GLY A 1232 44.12 -27.37 24.83
C GLY A 1232 44.40 -27.04 26.31
N GLU A 1233 45.03 -25.90 26.59
CA GLU A 1233 45.45 -25.48 27.94
C GLU A 1233 44.31 -24.86 28.77
N ILE A 1234 43.28 -24.31 28.12
CA ILE A 1234 42.08 -23.76 28.79
C ILE A 1234 40.79 -24.41 28.26
N GLY A 1235 39.83 -24.60 29.16
CA GLY A 1235 38.52 -25.14 28.83
C GLY A 1235 37.60 -24.14 28.13
N TYR A 1236 36.53 -24.65 27.52
CA TYR A 1236 35.53 -23.88 26.77
C TYR A 1236 34.94 -22.68 27.55
N THR A 1237 34.55 -22.89 28.80
CA THR A 1237 33.92 -21.84 29.63
C THR A 1237 34.87 -20.66 29.85
N THR A 1238 36.15 -20.95 30.07
CA THR A 1238 37.19 -19.92 30.25
C THR A 1238 37.45 -19.17 28.94
N TYR A 1239 37.45 -19.86 27.81
CA TYR A 1239 37.63 -19.25 26.50
C TYR A 1239 36.49 -18.26 26.17
N ILE A 1240 35.23 -18.67 26.32
CA ILE A 1240 34.06 -17.80 26.05
C ILE A 1240 33.98 -16.62 27.01
N GLN A 1241 34.25 -16.83 28.29
CA GLN A 1241 34.25 -15.74 29.28
C GLN A 1241 35.32 -14.69 28.94
N THR A 1242 36.50 -15.13 28.51
CA THR A 1242 37.60 -14.23 28.11
C THR A 1242 37.29 -13.50 26.80
N LEU A 1243 36.65 -14.18 25.85
CA LEU A 1243 36.24 -13.59 24.58
C LEU A 1243 35.12 -12.56 24.76
N GLY A 1244 34.17 -12.82 25.67
CA GLY A 1244 33.15 -11.87 26.10
C GLY A 1244 33.77 -10.60 26.71
N GLN A 1245 34.73 -10.74 27.64
CA GLN A 1245 35.45 -9.60 28.23
C GLN A 1245 36.22 -8.78 27.18
N ALA A 1246 36.91 -9.46 26.26
CA ALA A 1246 37.65 -8.78 25.18
C ALA A 1246 36.72 -8.00 24.24
N TYR A 1247 35.52 -8.54 23.98
CA TYR A 1247 34.49 -7.89 23.19
C TYR A 1247 33.86 -6.69 23.92
N ASP A 1248 33.51 -6.81 25.20
CA ASP A 1248 32.92 -5.74 26.00
C ASP A 1248 33.84 -4.52 26.07
N LEU A 1249 35.16 -4.74 26.13
CA LEU A 1249 36.17 -3.68 26.04
C LEU A 1249 36.17 -2.98 24.67
N ARG A 1250 35.98 -3.69 23.56
CA ARG A 1250 35.90 -3.09 22.21
C ARG A 1250 34.60 -2.34 21.99
N ASN A 1251 33.47 -2.90 22.42
CA ASN A 1251 32.18 -2.22 22.32
C ASN A 1251 32.11 -0.99 23.23
N GLY A 1252 32.66 -1.09 24.45
CA GLY A 1252 32.82 0.03 25.38
C GLY A 1252 33.65 1.17 24.79
N ARG A 1253 34.74 0.87 24.08
CA ARG A 1253 35.54 1.87 23.35
C ARG A 1253 34.73 2.63 22.29
N ILE A 1254 33.93 1.92 21.49
CA ILE A 1254 33.07 2.54 20.47
C ILE A 1254 32.07 3.50 21.12
N GLY A 1255 31.45 3.08 22.24
CA GLY A 1255 30.51 3.91 23.00
C GLY A 1255 31.17 5.14 23.64
N ALA A 1256 32.35 4.97 24.23
CA ALA A 1256 33.10 6.06 24.88
C ALA A 1256 33.55 7.14 23.88
N LEU A 1257 34.03 6.74 22.70
CA LEU A 1257 34.43 7.66 21.63
C LEU A 1257 33.23 8.44 21.08
N LEU A 1258 32.11 7.76 20.79
CA LEU A 1258 30.89 8.44 20.34
C LEU A 1258 30.40 9.47 21.38
N ALA A 1259 30.37 9.10 22.65
CA ALA A 1259 29.93 9.99 23.73
C ALA A 1259 30.85 11.21 23.89
N LEU A 1260 32.17 11.02 23.75
CA LEU A 1260 33.15 12.10 23.74
C LEU A 1260 32.91 13.07 22.58
N ASP A 1261 32.76 12.56 21.36
CA ASP A 1261 32.60 13.38 20.16
C ASP A 1261 31.26 14.15 20.17
N LEU A 1262 30.18 13.54 20.66
CA LEU A 1262 28.89 14.23 20.86
C LEU A 1262 28.99 15.35 21.91
N SER A 1263 29.75 15.14 22.98
CA SER A 1263 30.01 16.18 24.00
C SER A 1263 30.77 17.37 23.41
N ILE A 1264 31.73 17.09 22.51
CA ILE A 1264 32.50 18.12 21.78
C ILE A 1264 31.58 18.93 20.86
N LEU A 1265 30.68 18.27 20.11
CA LEU A 1265 29.71 18.94 19.23
C LEU A 1265 28.75 19.84 20.01
N GLN A 1266 28.26 19.37 21.15
CA GLN A 1266 27.37 20.15 22.01
C GLN A 1266 28.04 21.44 22.50
N LEU A 1267 29.33 21.40 22.85
CA LEU A 1267 30.08 22.59 23.24
C LEU A 1267 30.34 23.54 22.07
N ASN A 1268 30.60 23.02 20.86
CA ASN A 1268 30.74 23.85 19.66
C ASN A 1268 29.42 24.57 19.33
N TYR A 1269 28.28 23.88 19.43
CA TYR A 1269 26.95 24.48 19.26
C TYR A 1269 26.69 25.61 20.26
N LEU A 1270 26.94 25.39 21.55
CA LEU A 1270 26.72 26.39 22.59
C LEU A 1270 27.67 27.59 22.49
N SER A 1271 28.90 27.38 22.01
CA SER A 1271 29.89 28.45 21.78
C SER A 1271 29.69 29.18 20.45
N GLY A 1272 28.84 28.66 19.55
CA GLY A 1272 28.60 29.23 18.22
C GLY A 1272 29.76 29.02 17.24
N ARG A 1273 30.52 27.93 17.40
CA ARG A 1273 31.66 27.55 16.55
C ARG A 1273 31.27 26.58 15.44
#